data_AF-A0A8K1C6I1-F1
#
_entry.id   AF-A0A8K1C6I1-F1
#
_cell.length_a   1.000
_cell.length_b   1.000
_cell.length_c   1.000
_cell.angle_alpha   90.00
_cell.angle_beta   90.00
_cell.angle_gamma   90.00
#
_symmetry.space_group_name_H-M   'P 1'
#
loop_
_entity.id
_entity.type
_entity.pdbx_description
1 polymer ?
#
loop_
_entity_poly.entity_id
_entity_poly.type
_entity_poly.pdbx_seq_one_letter_code
_entity_poly.pdbx_strand_id
1 'polypeptide(L)'
;MLRDVTSIVRSRQSTSQPFVSSQQQGSLPASDGLPIASTGNGLASQSHIGCESLIAVEARQRAELMALEEALVTNVAIENEDSGRHGKAKRRHHAHESYDDDEDSCDDSSDDSCDDSSDDSDDSCDDSSDDSCDDSSEDYRRHRRHKKHKKHRHHHKKHKKHKKKKKTKKDEKSTSNVFSNIRGVNIGTTFTNIQITGGNATAPEQPSSATPTTNLDLIRSGSPGWGGLGDRPVEDVRDPAARNAASCCYIIHNSRSLPTIDSTKSVKNVILPPRALAICNRVLFATKRWLPFVYMAGMVFSIIVPFAKVEEGRHMGILVLVLQVLPSITSLLVLRYDMVRLLFTTFEFWYMTVKNVLASVLLGFIYHDIRVCVPVMAAIGLFVPFLIDATYRGASMSIIGSVGAAFAISCSLVLVNFGLIDDMQTRVVFETRKCRVDVDDAFLNIMSTIAVILIRNAIRKYQSLTPKPQASEDTRTKSVATCITYHCRIELREATHNTIGPYIAKPTPSSARMVQLRFVPVDTVFDATNVLIPRWFAMVSTNSWRQNTQIWLRVAGAVGLVSTIVGILLPPSLHSTIASILALVATTLFVGVYSAHFQRQLLIRLIHSFDYAFLSAHFSLLHIGACDLVYWDSRVLTIMASWLWIHWLITLDAVTPVMKHKLGYCKHMAILIALMYFFEQICLGVELVFLDYRHLQDRVLFTIQLEDHAKPVRVIPLVLGRLVTTVLWTSRILWRILDRRGSELVMLLGHVEYDDVELVRRRKRNNESSHDSTSVSHSRNLRLKLMLLVVTYEFWFMTVVNLASTVLLSVYMPDIRLVNAWAMCIGHEVQTVIDATIASQREFVFGTIVSATATGMLLIFVVLGVMDGVKNQALFSVNGHTLVVTDLLVNGLSTQLLILMRNAYRRRAAIKEHGNKSTVVQCLTYRCPVRLRVRRRTDSTDFSTATPSETDKLPRLTASFIASAKMVPMQCRPVGLKTSTEKLVFSVISRWILHSPSPIRLHVWRVWALVLRVTGILLTIVSFIPATPLVWRVSGLVVTSVFCFGCGAMYHRQLLRYLVFSFDFVFLSLQFTLIHFCLCDLLSWDTRVVSVVSCWLWIHWILTFDCMPPSVKAKWGLRHSFVLWIAVLCVLAHIVVGVQVAFGHRDTLRDRAVLSIEVFGQRMTLNVLSTMLSRMLVTFFWSCRMVWRLWHRKENELLIIQGTVTYVNNRRKLKRDEDELKRFKSLGGRRKASLRQLMTRVGPVVSSVSRVAAEPRTSSLLPSTATD
;
A
#
# COMPACT_ATOMS: atom_id res chain seq x y z
N MET A 1 -73.46 -0.89 -34.03
CA MET A 1 -72.26 -1.02 -34.89
C MET A 1 -71.52 -2.27 -34.42
N LEU A 2 -71.68 -3.46 -35.01
CA LEU A 2 -72.28 -3.87 -36.29
C LEU A 2 -71.41 -3.49 -37.51
N ARG A 3 -71.01 -4.51 -38.30
CA ARG A 3 -70.33 -4.53 -39.62
C ARG A 3 -68.81 -4.25 -39.72
N ASP A 4 -68.02 -4.94 -40.56
CA ASP A 4 -68.14 -6.29 -41.18
C ASP A 4 -66.87 -6.71 -41.98
N VAL A 5 -66.79 -8.01 -42.38
CA VAL A 5 -66.20 -8.55 -43.65
C VAL A 5 -64.73 -8.18 -43.98
N THR A 6 -63.71 -9.06 -43.80
CA THR A 6 -63.26 -10.23 -44.62
C THR A 6 -62.81 -9.89 -46.07
N SER A 7 -61.88 -10.57 -46.77
CA SER A 7 -61.65 -12.03 -46.91
C SER A 7 -60.45 -12.38 -47.84
N ILE A 8 -60.01 -13.68 -47.88
CA ILE A 8 -59.60 -14.46 -49.12
C ILE A 8 -58.26 -14.04 -49.84
N VAL A 9 -57.35 -14.90 -50.37
CA VAL A 9 -57.20 -16.38 -50.54
C VAL A 9 -55.75 -16.81 -50.96
N ARG A 10 -55.40 -18.12 -50.86
CA ARG A 10 -54.37 -19.01 -51.53
C ARG A 10 -53.14 -18.37 -52.28
N SER A 11 -51.97 -19.02 -52.47
CA SER A 11 -51.71 -20.45 -52.81
C SER A 11 -50.22 -20.87 -52.81
N ARG A 12 -49.95 -22.20 -52.81
CA ARG A 12 -48.73 -22.95 -53.29
C ARG A 12 -47.38 -22.62 -52.62
N GLN A 13 -46.54 -23.56 -52.16
CA GLN A 13 -46.00 -24.83 -52.69
C GLN A 13 -45.00 -24.71 -53.87
N SER A 14 -43.70 -24.93 -53.59
CA SER A 14 -42.82 -25.79 -54.43
C SER A 14 -41.46 -26.10 -53.75
N THR A 15 -41.31 -27.35 -53.29
CA THR A 15 -40.10 -28.21 -53.34
C THR A 15 -38.68 -27.61 -53.44
N SER A 16 -37.80 -28.07 -52.55
CA SER A 16 -36.60 -28.84 -52.95
C SER A 16 -36.20 -29.86 -51.87
N GLN A 17 -35.63 -30.99 -52.31
CA GLN A 17 -35.03 -32.08 -51.52
C GLN A 17 -33.77 -32.53 -52.31
N PRO A 18 -32.74 -33.17 -51.70
CA PRO A 18 -32.81 -34.56 -51.20
C PRO A 18 -31.95 -34.76 -49.90
N PHE A 19 -31.49 -35.94 -49.43
CA PHE A 19 -31.48 -37.34 -49.93
C PHE A 19 -31.60 -38.38 -48.78
N VAL A 20 -31.97 -39.60 -49.15
CA VAL A 20 -32.39 -40.80 -48.39
C VAL A 20 -31.43 -41.34 -47.28
N SER A 21 -31.99 -41.76 -46.12
CA SER A 21 -31.78 -43.13 -45.55
C SER A 21 -32.69 -43.51 -44.35
N SER A 22 -33.32 -44.68 -44.48
CA SER A 22 -33.72 -45.73 -43.49
C SER A 22 -33.23 -45.61 -42.01
N GLN A 23 -33.94 -46.06 -40.95
CA GLN A 23 -35.14 -46.94 -40.76
C GLN A 23 -35.64 -46.85 -39.27
N GLN A 24 -36.67 -47.51 -38.68
CA GLN A 24 -37.62 -48.56 -39.10
C GLN A 24 -39.03 -48.50 -38.40
N GLN A 25 -39.26 -49.24 -37.31
CA GLN A 25 -40.54 -49.59 -36.61
C GLN A 25 -40.22 -49.81 -35.10
N GLY A 26 -41.11 -49.82 -34.10
CA GLY A 26 -42.58 -49.67 -33.94
C GLY A 26 -42.89 -49.49 -32.42
N SER A 27 -44.11 -49.59 -31.85
CA SER A 27 -45.46 -49.86 -32.34
C SER A 27 -46.54 -49.36 -31.31
N LEU A 28 -47.80 -49.23 -31.75
CA LEU A 28 -49.04 -48.95 -30.97
C LEU A 28 -49.54 -50.20 -30.18
N PRO A 29 -50.70 -50.24 -29.45
CA PRO A 29 -51.84 -49.30 -29.28
C PRO A 29 -52.14 -48.97 -27.78
N ALA A 30 -53.33 -48.60 -27.23
CA ALA A 30 -54.72 -48.43 -27.70
C ALA A 30 -55.56 -47.50 -26.77
N SER A 31 -56.75 -47.07 -27.22
CA SER A 31 -57.97 -46.69 -26.46
C SER A 31 -57.96 -45.52 -25.45
N ASP A 32 -59.09 -44.92 -25.02
CA ASP A 32 -60.34 -44.41 -25.65
C ASP A 32 -61.25 -43.90 -24.49
N GLY A 33 -62.26 -43.05 -24.74
CA GLY A 33 -63.36 -42.82 -23.77
C GLY A 33 -63.58 -41.40 -23.23
N LEU A 34 -64.28 -40.58 -24.00
CA LEU A 34 -65.05 -39.39 -23.60
C LEU A 34 -66.52 -39.81 -23.25
N PRO A 35 -67.44 -38.95 -22.74
CA PRO A 35 -67.34 -37.70 -21.95
C PRO A 35 -68.51 -37.47 -20.90
N ILE A 36 -68.72 -36.20 -20.49
CA ILE A 36 -70.01 -35.52 -20.19
C ILE A 36 -70.64 -35.59 -18.76
N ALA A 37 -70.77 -34.40 -18.13
CA ALA A 37 -71.88 -33.85 -17.30
C ALA A 37 -72.38 -34.55 -16.01
N SER A 38 -73.11 -33.90 -15.08
CA SER A 38 -73.16 -32.49 -14.59
C SER A 38 -74.08 -32.37 -13.34
N THR A 39 -74.14 -31.19 -12.70
CA THR A 39 -75.12 -30.72 -11.67
C THR A 39 -75.10 -31.36 -10.27
N GLY A 40 -75.45 -30.57 -9.23
CA GLY A 40 -75.69 -31.05 -7.86
C GLY A 40 -75.40 -30.03 -6.74
N ASN A 41 -76.41 -29.26 -6.32
CA ASN A 41 -76.35 -28.28 -5.20
C ASN A 41 -76.21 -28.97 -3.82
N GLY A 42 -75.83 -28.33 -2.70
CA GLY A 42 -75.47 -26.93 -2.40
C GLY A 42 -75.52 -26.64 -0.89
N LEU A 43 -75.59 -25.35 -0.50
CA LEU A 43 -75.66 -24.78 0.88
C LEU A 43 -74.39 -24.89 1.76
N ALA A 44 -74.06 -23.94 2.67
CA ALA A 44 -74.50 -22.55 2.87
C ALA A 44 -73.60 -21.77 3.87
N SER A 45 -73.78 -20.43 3.94
CA SER A 45 -73.24 -19.46 4.93
C SER A 45 -71.74 -19.09 4.84
N GLN A 46 -71.27 -17.90 5.26
CA GLN A 46 -71.77 -16.51 5.05
C GLN A 46 -70.67 -15.48 5.42
N SER A 47 -70.80 -14.21 5.00
CA SER A 47 -69.90 -13.05 5.21
C SER A 47 -68.50 -13.14 4.53
N HIS A 48 -68.11 -12.27 3.57
CA HIS A 48 -68.00 -10.80 3.53
C HIS A 48 -67.04 -10.23 4.60
N ILE A 49 -65.97 -9.48 4.30
CA ILE A 49 -65.41 -8.89 3.06
C ILE A 49 -63.86 -8.87 3.22
N GLY A 50 -63.00 -8.89 2.20
CA GLY A 50 -63.18 -8.81 0.74
C GLY A 50 -62.14 -7.84 0.13
N CYS A 51 -61.32 -8.26 -0.85
CA CYS A 51 -60.08 -7.55 -1.22
C CYS A 51 -59.72 -7.58 -2.73
N GLU A 52 -60.66 -7.86 -3.62
CA GLU A 52 -60.35 -8.21 -5.02
C GLU A 52 -60.17 -7.00 -5.97
N SER A 53 -60.58 -5.79 -5.56
CA SER A 53 -60.54 -4.59 -6.41
C SER A 53 -59.13 -4.10 -6.75
N LEU A 54 -58.09 -4.52 -6.02
CA LEU A 54 -56.71 -4.08 -6.26
C LEU A 54 -56.05 -4.84 -7.42
N ILE A 55 -56.28 -6.16 -7.50
CA ILE A 55 -55.66 -7.05 -8.50
C ILE A 55 -56.17 -6.72 -9.90
N ALA A 56 -57.46 -6.40 -10.04
CA ALA A 56 -58.06 -5.99 -11.31
C ALA A 56 -57.47 -4.66 -11.85
N VAL A 57 -57.10 -3.73 -10.96
CA VAL A 57 -56.46 -2.46 -11.36
C VAL A 57 -55.01 -2.69 -11.77
N GLU A 58 -54.24 -3.48 -11.03
CA GLU A 58 -52.85 -3.77 -11.38
C GLU A 58 -52.73 -4.57 -12.69
N ALA A 59 -53.61 -5.56 -12.91
CA ALA A 59 -53.68 -6.29 -14.17
C ALA A 59 -53.98 -5.37 -15.36
N ARG A 60 -54.90 -4.40 -15.19
CA ARG A 60 -55.23 -3.41 -16.21
C ARG A 60 -54.07 -2.46 -16.50
N GLN A 61 -53.39 -1.94 -15.48
CA GLN A 61 -52.22 -1.09 -15.66
C GLN A 61 -51.07 -1.82 -16.36
N ARG A 62 -50.84 -3.11 -16.07
CA ARG A 62 -49.83 -3.91 -16.77
C ARG A 62 -50.18 -4.17 -18.25
N ALA A 63 -51.46 -4.36 -18.57
CA ALA A 63 -51.92 -4.48 -19.95
C ALA A 63 -51.77 -3.15 -20.73
N GLU A 64 -52.15 -2.03 -20.11
CA GLU A 64 -51.97 -0.69 -20.69
C GLU A 64 -50.48 -0.33 -20.86
N LEU A 65 -49.58 -0.79 -19.96
CA LEU A 65 -48.14 -0.59 -20.09
C LEU A 65 -47.52 -1.40 -21.25
N MET A 66 -47.85 -2.68 -21.38
CA MET A 66 -47.31 -3.53 -22.46
C MET A 66 -47.80 -3.08 -23.84
N ALA A 67 -49.04 -2.64 -23.98
CA ALA A 67 -49.54 -2.06 -25.22
C ALA A 67 -48.80 -0.77 -25.63
N LEU A 68 -48.32 0.02 -24.66
CA LEU A 68 -47.56 1.24 -24.88
C LEU A 68 -46.09 0.92 -25.25
N GLU A 69 -45.52 -0.13 -24.68
CA GLU A 69 -44.18 -0.65 -25.01
C GLU A 69 -44.14 -1.24 -26.43
N GLU A 70 -45.15 -2.04 -26.82
CA GLU A 70 -45.29 -2.61 -28.17
C GLU A 70 -45.49 -1.51 -29.24
N ALA A 71 -46.30 -0.49 -28.94
CA ALA A 71 -46.46 0.70 -29.79
C ALA A 71 -45.16 1.51 -29.94
N LEU A 72 -44.29 1.53 -28.93
CA LEU A 72 -42.99 2.21 -29.02
C LEU A 72 -42.03 1.47 -29.96
N VAL A 73 -42.01 0.14 -29.91
CA VAL A 73 -41.18 -0.72 -30.78
C VAL A 73 -41.57 -0.57 -32.25
N THR A 74 -42.86 -0.52 -32.57
CA THR A 74 -43.31 -0.33 -33.97
C THR A 74 -42.91 1.02 -34.57
N ASN A 75 -42.85 2.10 -33.79
CA ASN A 75 -42.47 3.42 -34.32
C ASN A 75 -40.98 3.49 -34.71
N VAL A 76 -40.09 2.77 -34.01
CA VAL A 76 -38.65 2.73 -34.32
C VAL A 76 -38.34 1.95 -35.62
N ALA A 77 -39.26 1.09 -36.07
CA ALA A 77 -39.10 0.33 -37.30
C ALA A 77 -39.35 1.13 -38.59
N ILE A 78 -40.05 2.28 -38.52
CA ILE A 78 -40.53 3.02 -39.69
C ILE A 78 -39.59 4.15 -40.12
N GLU A 79 -38.75 4.69 -39.21
CA GLU A 79 -37.87 5.84 -39.49
C GLU A 79 -36.60 5.52 -40.33
N ASN A 80 -36.37 4.25 -40.74
CA ASN A 80 -35.12 3.83 -41.39
C ASN A 80 -35.19 3.57 -42.91
N GLU A 81 -36.35 3.69 -43.58
CA GLU A 81 -36.49 3.28 -44.98
C GLU A 81 -36.66 4.42 -46.01
N ASP A 82 -36.80 5.68 -45.58
CA ASP A 82 -37.15 6.80 -46.47
C ASP A 82 -36.15 7.98 -46.49
N SER A 83 -34.94 7.75 -47.02
CA SER A 83 -33.98 8.80 -47.34
C SER A 83 -33.29 8.60 -48.71
N GLY A 84 -34.08 8.35 -49.75
CA GLY A 84 -33.62 7.68 -50.97
C GLY A 84 -33.65 8.44 -52.31
N ARG A 85 -33.91 9.76 -52.42
CA ARG A 85 -33.92 10.45 -53.74
C ARG A 85 -33.91 12.00 -53.74
N HIS A 86 -32.79 12.63 -54.13
CA HIS A 86 -32.66 13.65 -55.22
C HIS A 86 -31.39 14.51 -55.12
N GLY A 87 -30.69 14.69 -56.24
CA GLY A 87 -29.55 15.62 -56.38
C GLY A 87 -28.82 15.42 -57.71
N LYS A 88 -29.00 16.32 -58.68
CA LYS A 88 -28.54 16.12 -60.08
C LYS A 88 -27.17 16.75 -60.39
N ALA A 89 -26.32 15.94 -61.02
CA ALA A 89 -25.41 16.26 -62.13
C ALA A 89 -24.29 17.31 -61.99
N LYS A 90 -23.05 16.86 -62.28
CA LYS A 90 -22.26 17.47 -63.38
C LYS A 90 -21.33 16.45 -64.06
N ARG A 91 -21.05 16.65 -65.35
CA ARG A 91 -20.28 15.77 -66.25
C ARG A 91 -18.76 15.84 -66.01
N ARG A 92 -18.05 14.73 -66.29
CA ARG A 92 -17.05 14.65 -67.39
C ARG A 92 -16.77 13.19 -67.80
N HIS A 93 -16.12 13.01 -68.95
CA HIS A 93 -15.96 11.71 -69.63
C HIS A 93 -14.56 11.11 -69.46
N HIS A 94 -14.52 9.78 -69.57
CA HIS A 94 -13.60 8.89 -70.31
C HIS A 94 -13.30 7.64 -69.46
N ALA A 95 -13.24 6.38 -69.92
CA ALA A 95 -13.58 5.63 -71.14
C ALA A 95 -12.43 4.66 -71.42
N HIS A 96 -12.69 3.35 -71.37
CA HIS A 96 -11.76 2.24 -71.72
C HIS A 96 -10.44 2.23 -70.90
N GLU A 97 -9.63 1.17 -70.89
CA GLU A 97 -9.61 -0.06 -71.70
C GLU A 97 -9.19 -1.28 -70.84
N SER A 98 -9.21 -2.47 -71.43
CA SER A 98 -8.55 -3.69 -70.93
C SER A 98 -7.39 -4.06 -71.86
N TYR A 99 -6.26 -4.52 -71.33
CA TYR A 99 -5.57 -5.75 -71.77
C TYR A 99 -4.38 -6.08 -70.84
N ASP A 100 -3.75 -7.22 -71.11
CA ASP A 100 -2.71 -7.91 -70.35
C ASP A 100 -1.26 -7.49 -70.75
N ASP A 101 -0.30 -8.37 -70.42
CA ASP A 101 1.04 -8.57 -71.00
C ASP A 101 2.22 -7.64 -70.61
N ASP A 102 3.13 -8.25 -69.84
CA ASP A 102 4.57 -8.51 -70.13
C ASP A 102 5.68 -7.44 -70.24
N GLU A 103 6.85 -7.93 -69.80
CA GLU A 103 8.26 -7.61 -70.15
C GLU A 103 8.85 -6.19 -70.02
N ASP A 104 10.08 -6.15 -69.45
CA ASP A 104 11.26 -5.35 -69.85
C ASP A 104 11.20 -3.80 -69.92
N SER A 105 12.32 -3.06 -69.84
CA SER A 105 13.70 -3.31 -69.35
C SER A 105 14.40 -1.94 -69.18
N CYS A 106 15.58 -1.90 -68.53
CA CYS A 106 16.60 -0.83 -68.68
C CYS A 106 16.21 0.60 -68.20
N ASP A 107 17.12 1.55 -67.93
CA ASP A 107 18.58 1.50 -67.67
C ASP A 107 19.03 2.73 -66.83
N ASP A 108 20.36 2.93 -66.72
CA ASP A 108 21.09 4.12 -66.24
C ASP A 108 21.16 4.38 -64.72
N SER A 109 22.32 4.73 -64.14
CA SER A 109 23.71 4.75 -64.67
C SER A 109 24.76 4.86 -63.52
N SER A 110 26.00 4.40 -63.79
CA SER A 110 27.33 4.81 -63.23
C SER A 110 27.58 4.83 -61.69
N ASP A 111 28.78 4.54 -61.14
CA ASP A 111 30.09 4.10 -61.70
C ASP A 111 31.00 3.46 -60.59
N ASP A 112 32.14 2.88 -61.02
CA ASP A 112 33.44 2.72 -60.31
C ASP A 112 33.68 1.71 -59.15
N SER A 113 34.15 0.52 -59.56
CA SER A 113 35.51 0.00 -59.28
C SER A 113 35.88 -0.88 -58.04
N CYS A 114 36.37 -2.09 -58.37
CA CYS A 114 37.65 -2.71 -57.95
C CYS A 114 37.93 -3.32 -56.54
N ASP A 115 37.90 -4.67 -56.53
CA ASP A 115 39.08 -5.57 -56.39
C ASP A 115 39.39 -6.42 -55.13
N ASP A 116 39.81 -7.66 -55.46
CA ASP A 116 40.70 -8.64 -54.79
C ASP A 116 40.28 -9.52 -53.57
N SER A 117 40.05 -10.82 -53.88
CA SER A 117 40.89 -12.02 -53.58
C SER A 117 41.54 -12.23 -52.17
N SER A 118 41.77 -13.45 -51.66
CA SER A 118 41.39 -14.83 -52.06
C SER A 118 41.63 -15.86 -50.92
N ASP A 119 41.04 -17.06 -51.10
CA ASP A 119 41.44 -18.44 -50.73
C ASP A 119 41.80 -18.91 -49.28
N ASP A 120 41.18 -20.05 -48.95
CA ASP A 120 41.68 -21.29 -48.31
C ASP A 120 42.59 -21.30 -47.06
N SER A 121 42.16 -22.08 -46.04
CA SER A 121 42.73 -23.42 -45.75
C SER A 121 42.16 -24.04 -44.45
N ASP A 122 41.71 -25.29 -44.51
CA ASP A 122 41.65 -26.18 -43.34
C ASP A 122 43.05 -26.76 -43.05
N ASP A 123 43.35 -27.18 -41.80
CA ASP A 123 43.70 -28.59 -41.52
C ASP A 123 43.75 -28.92 -40.00
N SER A 124 44.04 -30.19 -39.72
CA SER A 124 43.75 -31.04 -38.57
C SER A 124 44.91 -31.25 -37.58
N CYS A 125 44.65 -32.09 -36.55
CA CYS A 125 45.64 -32.89 -35.80
C CYS A 125 46.64 -32.15 -34.86
N ASP A 126 47.18 -32.76 -33.79
CA ASP A 126 46.74 -33.86 -32.94
C ASP A 126 47.50 -33.80 -31.58
N ASP A 127 47.31 -34.81 -30.70
CA ASP A 127 48.25 -35.21 -29.63
C ASP A 127 48.53 -34.22 -28.46
N SER A 128 49.25 -34.61 -27.39
CA SER A 128 48.99 -35.67 -26.37
C SER A 128 49.96 -35.48 -25.19
N SER A 129 49.87 -36.33 -24.14
CA SER A 129 50.73 -36.39 -22.93
C SER A 129 50.74 -35.12 -22.04
N ASP A 130 50.30 -35.13 -20.78
CA ASP A 130 50.70 -35.90 -19.57
C ASP A 130 51.72 -35.17 -18.70
N ASP A 131 51.60 -35.39 -17.38
CA ASP A 131 52.57 -35.06 -16.32
C ASP A 131 52.99 -33.58 -16.12
N SER A 132 53.63 -33.22 -15.00
CA SER A 132 53.37 -33.61 -13.60
C SER A 132 54.03 -32.57 -12.67
N CYS A 133 53.51 -32.43 -11.44
CA CYS A 133 54.24 -31.83 -10.30
C CYS A 133 54.79 -30.39 -10.57
N ASP A 134 55.74 -29.84 -9.80
CA ASP A 134 55.49 -29.48 -8.39
C ASP A 134 55.94 -28.04 -8.06
N ASP A 135 55.51 -27.60 -6.88
CA ASP A 135 56.08 -26.65 -5.90
C ASP A 135 57.08 -25.49 -6.25
N SER A 136 57.03 -24.48 -5.38
CA SER A 136 58.14 -23.63 -4.91
C SER A 136 58.59 -22.34 -5.66
N SER A 137 59.13 -21.41 -4.84
CA SER A 137 60.01 -20.26 -5.18
C SER A 137 59.41 -19.12 -6.03
N GLU A 138 59.50 -17.81 -5.73
CA GLU A 138 60.64 -16.95 -5.35
C GLU A 138 61.80 -17.00 -6.38
N ASP A 139 62.37 -15.91 -6.91
CA ASP A 139 62.32 -14.48 -6.57
C ASP A 139 62.72 -13.62 -7.81
N TYR A 140 62.95 -12.32 -7.63
CA TYR A 140 63.81 -11.43 -8.45
C TYR A 140 63.41 -11.15 -9.92
N ARG A 141 62.94 -9.90 -10.16
CA ARG A 141 63.84 -8.82 -10.66
C ARG A 141 63.19 -7.43 -10.75
N ARG A 142 64.06 -6.39 -10.73
CA ARG A 142 63.75 -4.97 -10.97
C ARG A 142 64.33 -4.49 -12.31
N HIS A 143 63.83 -3.33 -12.75
CA HIS A 143 64.50 -2.31 -13.61
C HIS A 143 64.58 -2.49 -15.14
N ARG A 144 63.73 -1.71 -15.84
CA ARG A 144 64.05 -0.61 -16.81
C ARG A 144 62.76 0.24 -16.92
N ARG A 145 62.65 1.58 -16.84
CA ARG A 145 63.42 2.83 -17.17
C ARG A 145 63.33 3.34 -18.64
N HIS A 146 62.52 4.40 -18.83
CA HIS A 146 62.56 5.48 -19.86
C HIS A 146 62.42 5.13 -21.35
N LYS A 147 61.51 5.75 -22.12
CA LYS A 147 61.59 7.14 -22.69
C LYS A 147 60.19 7.61 -23.21
N LYS A 148 59.75 8.86 -22.93
CA LYS A 148 59.67 10.08 -23.79
C LYS A 148 58.69 10.08 -25.00
N HIS A 149 57.76 11.06 -25.05
CA HIS A 149 57.65 12.17 -26.04
C HIS A 149 56.54 13.17 -25.57
N LYS A 150 56.71 14.52 -25.62
CA LYS A 150 56.30 15.52 -26.66
C LYS A 150 54.83 15.40 -27.11
N LYS A 151 53.99 16.44 -27.32
CA LYS A 151 54.09 17.92 -27.56
C LYS A 151 52.83 18.62 -26.89
N HIS A 152 52.49 19.93 -26.90
CA HIS A 152 53.10 21.16 -27.44
C HIS A 152 52.86 22.48 -26.64
N ARG A 153 51.67 23.13 -26.71
CA ARG A 153 51.29 24.54 -26.35
C ARG A 153 49.73 24.67 -26.43
N HIS A 154 48.97 25.68 -25.93
CA HIS A 154 49.20 26.98 -25.26
C HIS A 154 47.94 27.33 -24.35
N HIS A 155 47.46 28.54 -23.96
CA HIS A 155 47.79 29.95 -24.25
C HIS A 155 47.71 30.95 -23.04
N HIS A 156 46.69 31.83 -22.90
CA HIS A 156 46.86 33.15 -22.22
C HIS A 156 45.60 33.88 -21.64
N LYS A 157 45.82 34.86 -20.72
CA LYS A 157 44.94 35.97 -20.22
C LYS A 157 43.72 35.56 -19.34
N LYS A 158 43.17 36.38 -18.40
CA LYS A 158 43.25 37.84 -18.09
C LYS A 158 43.14 38.12 -16.54
N HIS A 159 43.27 39.37 -16.08
CA HIS A 159 43.40 39.78 -14.64
C HIS A 159 42.53 41.03 -14.27
N LYS A 160 42.50 41.45 -12.98
CA LYS A 160 41.82 42.65 -12.36
C LYS A 160 40.29 42.45 -12.12
N LYS A 161 39.53 43.11 -11.21
CA LYS A 161 39.60 44.14 -10.10
C LYS A 161 38.49 43.69 -9.07
N HIS A 162 38.17 44.19 -7.85
CA HIS A 162 38.62 45.20 -6.85
C HIS A 162 37.90 44.84 -5.48
N LYS A 163 37.68 45.76 -4.53
CA LYS A 163 38.52 46.04 -3.33
C LYS A 163 37.79 47.02 -2.35
N LYS A 164 37.70 46.71 -1.02
CA LYS A 164 37.08 47.51 0.10
C LYS A 164 35.52 47.45 0.22
N LYS A 165 34.85 47.68 1.38
CA LYS A 165 35.04 48.64 2.53
C LYS A 165 34.64 48.09 3.93
N LYS A 166 35.08 48.77 5.02
CA LYS A 166 34.66 48.64 6.44
C LYS A 166 34.07 49.98 6.95
N LYS A 167 33.18 49.97 7.97
CA LYS A 167 32.90 50.98 9.05
C LYS A 167 31.52 50.70 9.73
N THR A 168 31.07 51.37 10.80
CA THR A 168 31.42 51.23 12.25
C THR A 168 30.57 52.16 13.15
N LYS A 169 30.01 51.63 14.26
CA LYS A 169 29.65 52.27 15.57
C LYS A 169 28.55 53.38 15.66
N LYS A 170 28.08 53.56 16.93
CA LYS A 170 27.24 54.61 17.57
C LYS A 170 25.72 54.63 17.25
N ASP A 171 24.79 55.03 18.15
CA ASP A 171 24.73 55.10 19.64
C ASP A 171 23.25 55.31 20.13
N GLU A 172 23.04 55.39 21.47
CA GLU A 172 21.89 55.98 22.23
C GLU A 172 20.61 55.18 22.62
N LYS A 173 20.34 55.14 23.96
CA LYS A 173 19.10 55.45 24.76
C LYS A 173 17.72 54.80 24.41
N SER A 174 16.77 54.62 25.33
CA SER A 174 16.71 54.49 26.82
C SER A 174 15.27 54.07 27.26
N THR A 175 15.05 53.63 28.51
CA THR A 175 13.74 53.38 29.21
C THR A 175 12.79 52.28 28.65
N SER A 176 11.90 51.63 29.40
CA SER A 176 11.78 51.35 30.86
C SER A 176 10.84 50.13 31.13
N ASN A 177 10.61 49.79 32.40
CA ASN A 177 10.01 48.53 32.91
C ASN A 177 8.48 48.38 32.72
N VAL A 178 7.94 47.15 32.86
CA VAL A 178 6.96 46.70 33.92
C VAL A 178 6.26 45.36 33.58
N PHE A 179 5.91 44.66 34.66
CA PHE A 179 5.43 43.29 34.92
C PHE A 179 4.26 42.61 34.16
N SER A 180 4.08 41.35 34.56
CA SER A 180 3.07 40.33 34.24
C SER A 180 1.59 40.65 34.55
N ASN A 181 0.67 39.97 33.85
CA ASN A 181 -0.21 38.95 34.49
C ASN A 181 -1.07 38.15 33.48
N ILE A 182 -1.37 36.88 33.79
CA ILE A 182 -2.50 36.12 33.21
C ILE A 182 -3.10 35.24 34.32
N ARG A 183 -4.32 35.57 34.78
CA ARG A 183 -5.20 34.64 35.52
C ARG A 183 -6.13 33.92 34.54
N GLY A 184 -6.56 32.71 34.91
CA GLY A 184 -7.58 31.97 34.16
C GLY A 184 -9.01 32.43 34.47
N VAL A 185 -9.98 31.90 33.72
CA VAL A 185 -11.41 32.09 33.93
C VAL A 185 -12.10 30.72 33.88
N ASN A 186 -12.78 30.35 34.96
CA ASN A 186 -13.73 29.23 34.98
C ASN A 186 -15.09 29.71 34.48
N ILE A 187 -15.86 28.81 33.87
CA ILE A 187 -17.30 28.99 33.62
C ILE A 187 -18.00 27.76 34.20
N GLY A 188 -18.78 27.96 35.27
CA GLY A 188 -19.67 26.93 35.81
C GLY A 188 -20.95 26.83 34.99
N THR A 189 -21.63 25.69 35.07
CA THR A 189 -23.00 25.52 34.58
C THR A 189 -23.82 24.80 35.64
N THR A 190 -24.95 25.39 36.00
CA THR A 190 -25.87 24.92 37.04
C THR A 190 -26.78 23.84 36.48
N PHE A 191 -27.08 22.80 37.26
CA PHE A 191 -28.19 21.88 36.99
C PHE A 191 -28.97 21.62 38.28
N THR A 192 -30.29 21.50 38.15
CA THR A 192 -31.24 21.31 39.24
C THR A 192 -31.38 19.84 39.61
N ASN A 193 -31.48 19.57 40.92
CA ASN A 193 -31.84 18.24 41.42
C ASN A 193 -33.35 18.02 41.34
N ILE A 194 -33.76 16.79 41.04
CA ILE A 194 -35.10 16.27 41.29
C ILE A 194 -34.92 15.04 42.20
N GLN A 195 -35.58 15.03 43.36
CA GLN A 195 -35.64 13.84 44.21
C GLN A 195 -36.72 12.88 43.71
N ILE A 196 -36.40 11.58 43.71
CA ILE A 196 -37.39 10.50 43.65
C ILE A 196 -37.03 9.52 44.77
N THR A 197 -38.04 9.03 45.48
CA THR A 197 -37.93 8.20 46.69
C THR A 197 -38.39 6.75 46.43
N GLY A 198 -38.00 5.83 47.33
CA GLY A 198 -38.36 4.41 47.30
C GLY A 198 -37.27 3.51 46.69
N GLY A 199 -37.06 2.29 47.18
CA GLY A 199 -37.67 1.64 48.35
C GLY A 199 -36.95 0.31 48.68
N ASN A 200 -37.03 -0.15 49.92
CA ASN A 200 -36.41 -1.42 50.35
C ASN A 200 -37.25 -2.63 49.94
N ALA A 201 -36.61 -3.69 49.43
CA ALA A 201 -37.19 -5.03 49.34
C ALA A 201 -36.13 -6.12 49.55
N THR A 202 -36.49 -7.03 50.44
CA THR A 202 -35.90 -8.31 50.90
C THR A 202 -35.20 -9.22 49.89
N ALA A 203 -34.28 -10.05 50.40
CA ALA A 203 -33.78 -11.28 49.75
C ALA A 203 -34.85 -12.40 49.73
N PRO A 204 -34.56 -13.58 49.14
CA PRO A 204 -34.22 -14.70 50.04
C PRO A 204 -33.17 -15.73 49.53
N GLU A 205 -32.62 -16.45 50.52
CA GLU A 205 -32.28 -17.89 50.57
C GLU A 205 -31.21 -18.59 49.69
N GLN A 206 -30.65 -19.65 50.29
CA GLN A 206 -29.78 -20.67 49.71
C GLN A 206 -30.62 -21.92 49.33
N PRO A 207 -30.01 -22.98 48.78
CA PRO A 207 -29.71 -24.11 49.68
C PRO A 207 -28.33 -24.76 49.47
N SER A 208 -27.97 -25.69 50.35
CA SER A 208 -26.65 -26.32 50.47
C SER A 208 -26.69 -27.86 50.38
N SER A 209 -25.79 -28.44 49.58
CA SER A 209 -25.44 -29.88 49.54
C SER A 209 -24.37 -30.13 48.47
N ALA A 210 -23.44 -31.08 48.53
CA ALA A 210 -22.87 -31.87 49.64
C ALA A 210 -21.49 -32.40 49.18
N THR A 211 -20.67 -32.95 50.08
CA THR A 211 -19.35 -33.55 49.74
C THR A 211 -19.50 -35.01 49.25
N PRO A 212 -18.46 -35.60 48.63
CA PRO A 212 -17.51 -36.36 49.46
C PRO A 212 -16.02 -36.16 49.11
N THR A 213 -15.20 -36.65 50.04
CA THR A 213 -13.73 -36.57 50.16
C THR A 213 -12.94 -37.57 49.30
N THR A 214 -11.67 -37.24 49.00
CA THR A 214 -10.54 -38.21 49.02
C THR A 214 -9.22 -37.55 49.46
N ASN A 215 -8.31 -38.41 49.96
CA ASN A 215 -7.02 -38.14 50.65
C ASN A 215 -6.02 -37.25 49.87
N LEU A 216 -5.13 -36.43 50.45
CA LEU A 216 -4.28 -36.46 51.68
C LEU A 216 -2.85 -36.97 51.39
N ASP A 217 -1.89 -36.04 51.31
CA ASP A 217 -0.46 -36.18 51.68
C ASP A 217 0.13 -34.75 51.83
N LEU A 218 0.45 -34.26 53.04
CA LEU A 218 1.69 -34.44 53.83
C LEU A 218 2.98 -33.88 53.19
N ILE A 219 3.46 -32.75 53.73
CA ILE A 219 4.89 -32.51 54.08
C ILE A 219 4.93 -31.39 55.14
N ARG A 220 5.93 -31.44 56.04
CA ARG A 220 5.89 -30.76 57.35
C ARG A 220 7.24 -30.12 57.72
N SER A 221 7.35 -28.80 57.63
CA SER A 221 8.31 -27.93 58.35
C SER A 221 8.14 -26.46 57.90
N GLY A 222 8.24 -25.44 58.75
CA GLY A 222 8.29 -25.40 60.22
C GLY A 222 8.42 -23.96 60.72
N SER A 223 7.85 -23.60 61.88
CA SER A 223 8.09 -22.31 62.53
C SER A 223 9.46 -22.29 63.23
N PRO A 224 10.16 -21.14 63.23
CA PRO A 224 10.00 -20.17 64.33
C PRO A 224 9.67 -18.75 63.81
N GLY A 225 9.33 -17.77 64.64
CA GLY A 225 9.13 -17.76 66.10
C GLY A 225 8.66 -16.36 66.55
N TRP A 226 8.09 -16.23 67.75
CA TRP A 226 7.66 -14.93 68.29
C TRP A 226 8.82 -14.20 68.99
N GLY A 227 9.02 -12.92 68.67
CA GLY A 227 10.00 -12.06 69.33
C GLY A 227 10.47 -10.92 68.40
N GLY A 228 10.03 -9.69 68.67
CA GLY A 228 10.35 -8.55 67.82
C GLY A 228 9.42 -7.35 68.00
N LEU A 229 9.40 -6.76 69.21
CA LEU A 229 8.73 -5.48 69.43
C LEU A 229 9.68 -4.36 68.93
N GLY A 230 9.45 -3.86 67.72
CA GLY A 230 10.29 -2.82 67.11
C GLY A 230 9.56 -2.04 66.03
N ASP A 231 9.66 -0.71 66.13
CA ASP A 231 9.33 0.34 65.15
C ASP A 231 8.33 -0.01 64.04
N ARG A 232 7.07 0.40 64.24
CA ARG A 232 6.14 0.60 63.13
C ARG A 232 6.69 1.73 62.26
N PRO A 233 7.06 1.52 60.98
CA PRO A 233 7.28 2.64 60.08
C PRO A 233 5.96 3.40 59.93
N VAL A 234 6.02 4.73 59.89
CA VAL A 234 4.83 5.57 59.73
C VAL A 234 4.12 5.18 58.44
N GLU A 235 2.87 4.72 58.55
CA GLU A 235 2.00 4.51 57.39
C GLU A 235 1.62 5.88 56.81
N ASP A 236 2.48 6.34 55.90
CA ASP A 236 2.24 7.46 54.99
C ASP A 236 0.87 7.27 54.32
N VAL A 237 -0.13 8.07 54.75
CA VAL A 237 -1.56 7.92 54.42
C VAL A 237 -1.81 8.35 52.97
N ARG A 238 -1.30 7.55 52.04
CA ARG A 238 -1.49 7.73 50.60
C ARG A 238 -2.88 7.30 50.22
N ASP A 239 -3.76 8.30 50.21
CA ASP A 239 -5.09 8.35 49.61
C ASP A 239 -5.40 7.12 48.72
N PRO A 240 -6.34 6.23 49.13
CA PRO A 240 -6.65 5.04 48.35
C PRO A 240 -7.20 5.37 46.95
N ALA A 241 -7.72 6.57 46.71
CA ALA A 241 -8.09 7.01 45.36
C ALA A 241 -6.86 7.09 44.43
N ALA A 242 -5.69 7.48 44.94
CA ALA A 242 -4.45 7.55 44.17
C ALA A 242 -3.91 6.15 43.79
N ARG A 243 -4.10 5.13 44.64
CA ARG A 243 -3.80 3.73 44.27
C ARG A 243 -4.76 3.21 43.21
N ASN A 244 -6.05 3.56 43.30
CA ASN A 244 -7.08 3.16 42.33
C ASN A 244 -6.95 3.88 40.97
N ALA A 245 -6.16 4.96 40.89
CA ALA A 245 -5.81 5.64 39.65
C ALA A 245 -4.58 5.03 38.93
N ALA A 246 -4.04 3.90 39.41
CA ALA A 246 -2.97 3.19 38.71
C ALA A 246 -3.43 2.71 37.32
N SER A 247 -2.90 3.33 36.26
CA SER A 247 -3.29 3.01 34.88
C SER A 247 -3.07 1.52 34.57
N CYS A 248 -4.15 0.80 34.25
CA CYS A 248 -4.13 -0.59 33.80
C CYS A 248 -3.38 -0.72 32.46
N CYS A 249 -2.07 -0.82 32.59
CA CYS A 249 -1.10 -0.93 31.52
C CYS A 249 -0.89 -2.40 31.17
N TYR A 250 -0.88 -2.73 29.88
CA TYR A 250 -0.67 -4.09 29.40
C TYR A 250 0.64 -4.21 28.60
N ILE A 251 1.28 -5.37 28.71
CA ILE A 251 2.37 -5.80 27.84
C ILE A 251 1.95 -7.04 27.06
N ILE A 252 2.46 -7.17 25.84
CA ILE A 252 2.31 -8.41 25.05
C ILE A 252 3.35 -9.41 25.57
N HIS A 253 2.86 -10.54 26.09
CA HIS A 253 3.66 -11.66 26.56
C HIS A 253 3.38 -12.91 25.70
N ASN A 254 4.26 -13.91 25.76
CA ASN A 254 4.12 -15.16 25.00
C ASN A 254 3.51 -16.27 25.89
N SER A 255 2.35 -16.78 25.50
CA SER A 255 1.47 -17.61 26.34
C SER A 255 1.91 -19.07 26.52
N ARG A 256 2.74 -19.62 25.62
CA ARG A 256 3.24 -21.01 25.67
C ARG A 256 4.75 -21.02 25.40
N SER A 257 5.51 -21.86 26.08
CA SER A 257 6.96 -22.02 25.87
C SER A 257 7.29 -22.33 24.41
N LEU A 258 8.25 -21.62 23.82
CA LEU A 258 8.63 -21.81 22.42
C LEU A 258 9.50 -23.07 22.26
N PRO A 259 9.34 -23.84 21.16
CA PRO A 259 10.13 -25.04 20.94
C PRO A 259 11.60 -24.71 20.65
N THR A 260 12.49 -25.59 21.12
CA THR A 260 13.91 -25.61 20.73
C THR A 260 14.10 -26.31 19.40
N ILE A 261 15.03 -25.83 18.57
CA ILE A 261 15.31 -26.35 17.23
C ILE A 261 16.79 -26.75 17.13
N ASP A 262 17.09 -27.96 16.66
CA ASP A 262 18.45 -28.33 16.29
C ASP A 262 18.79 -27.72 14.92
N SER A 263 19.63 -26.70 14.94
CA SER A 263 20.06 -25.98 13.74
C SER A 263 20.91 -26.82 12.77
N THR A 264 21.39 -27.99 13.20
CA THR A 264 22.27 -28.90 12.45
C THR A 264 21.51 -29.99 11.69
N LYS A 265 20.26 -30.29 12.04
CA LYS A 265 19.40 -31.26 11.34
C LYS A 265 18.81 -30.65 10.07
N SER A 266 19.47 -30.85 8.94
CA SER A 266 18.86 -30.62 7.62
C SER A 266 18.11 -31.85 7.12
N VAL A 267 17.12 -31.70 6.24
CA VAL A 267 16.27 -32.79 5.73
C VAL A 267 17.11 -33.94 5.18
N LYS A 268 18.14 -33.65 4.36
CA LYS A 268 19.08 -34.67 3.87
C LYS A 268 19.89 -35.40 4.96
N ASN A 269 20.12 -34.79 6.13
CA ASN A 269 20.82 -35.45 7.24
C ASN A 269 19.91 -36.46 7.98
N VAL A 270 18.60 -36.39 7.76
CA VAL A 270 17.60 -37.31 8.33
C VAL A 270 17.21 -38.40 7.31
N ILE A 271 17.15 -38.05 6.02
CA ILE A 271 16.74 -38.97 4.95
C ILE A 271 17.91 -39.78 4.38
N LEU A 272 19.11 -39.22 4.22
CA LEU A 272 20.22 -39.89 3.53
C LEU A 272 21.20 -40.56 4.52
N PRO A 273 21.62 -41.81 4.29
CA PRO A 273 22.68 -42.44 5.08
C PRO A 273 24.03 -41.72 4.86
N PRO A 274 25.00 -41.82 5.80
CA PRO A 274 26.21 -40.98 5.80
C PRO A 274 27.03 -41.00 4.48
N ARG A 275 27.11 -42.15 3.80
CA ARG A 275 27.78 -42.27 2.48
C ARG A 275 27.05 -41.45 1.40
N ALA A 276 25.74 -41.60 1.26
CA ALA A 276 24.93 -40.83 0.32
C ALA A 276 24.89 -39.33 0.68
N LEU A 277 24.88 -38.99 1.97
CA LEU A 277 24.98 -37.62 2.45
C LEU A 277 26.32 -36.97 2.05
N ALA A 278 27.44 -37.70 2.11
CA ALA A 278 28.74 -37.20 1.66
C ALA A 278 28.74 -36.91 0.15
N ILE A 279 28.20 -37.82 -0.67
CA ILE A 279 28.06 -37.64 -2.14
C ILE A 279 27.16 -36.44 -2.44
N CYS A 280 25.96 -36.37 -1.81
CA CYS A 280 25.04 -35.26 -1.92
C CYS A 280 25.69 -33.91 -1.55
N ASN A 281 26.55 -33.89 -0.51
CA ASN A 281 27.29 -32.70 -0.13
C ASN A 281 28.35 -32.27 -1.17
N ARG A 282 29.03 -33.21 -1.85
CA ARG A 282 29.94 -32.90 -2.97
C ARG A 282 29.18 -32.29 -4.14
N VAL A 283 28.08 -32.93 -4.58
CA VAL A 283 27.23 -32.47 -5.69
C VAL A 283 26.62 -31.10 -5.39
N LEU A 284 26.07 -30.89 -4.19
CA LEU A 284 25.53 -29.60 -3.73
C LEU A 284 26.61 -28.50 -3.60
N PHE A 285 27.88 -28.85 -3.45
CA PHE A 285 28.97 -27.87 -3.40
C PHE A 285 29.42 -27.46 -4.80
N ALA A 286 29.60 -28.43 -5.71
CA ALA A 286 29.98 -28.19 -7.11
C ALA A 286 28.89 -27.41 -7.87
N THR A 287 27.63 -27.86 -7.80
CA THR A 287 26.50 -27.24 -8.51
C THR A 287 26.09 -25.87 -7.97
N LYS A 288 26.50 -25.52 -6.74
CA LYS A 288 26.06 -24.34 -5.96
C LYS A 288 26.04 -23.01 -6.71
N ARG A 289 26.98 -22.78 -7.63
CA ARG A 289 27.07 -21.54 -8.41
C ARG A 289 26.06 -21.48 -9.56
N TRP A 290 25.82 -22.63 -10.20
CA TRP A 290 24.99 -22.76 -11.40
C TRP A 290 23.51 -23.00 -11.09
N LEU A 291 23.24 -23.82 -10.07
CA LEU A 291 21.89 -24.23 -9.64
C LEU A 291 20.87 -23.07 -9.55
N PRO A 292 21.21 -21.85 -9.05
CA PRO A 292 20.27 -20.73 -9.03
C PRO A 292 19.97 -20.16 -10.42
N PHE A 293 20.93 -20.17 -11.35
CA PHE A 293 20.71 -19.73 -12.73
C PHE A 293 19.87 -20.74 -13.50
N VAL A 294 20.12 -22.04 -13.32
CA VAL A 294 19.31 -23.12 -13.90
C VAL A 294 17.85 -23.03 -13.42
N TYR A 295 17.63 -22.79 -12.12
CA TYR A 295 16.28 -22.54 -11.59
C TYR A 295 15.64 -21.27 -12.16
N MET A 296 16.38 -20.16 -12.26
CA MET A 296 15.85 -18.92 -12.83
C MET A 296 15.52 -19.06 -14.32
N ALA A 297 16.31 -19.81 -15.09
CA ALA A 297 16.01 -20.13 -16.48
C ALA A 297 14.74 -20.99 -16.58
N GLY A 298 14.62 -22.06 -15.79
CA GLY A 298 13.42 -22.89 -15.72
C GLY A 298 12.17 -22.10 -15.28
N MET A 299 12.32 -21.10 -14.40
CA MET A 299 11.24 -20.18 -14.01
C MET A 299 10.84 -19.24 -15.16
N VAL A 300 11.80 -18.74 -15.94
CA VAL A 300 11.52 -17.91 -17.13
C VAL A 300 10.81 -18.75 -18.20
N PHE A 301 11.28 -19.97 -18.49
CA PHE A 301 10.57 -20.88 -19.39
C PHE A 301 9.15 -21.23 -18.89
N SER A 302 8.92 -21.32 -17.57
CA SER A 302 7.55 -21.51 -17.03
C SER A 302 6.64 -20.30 -17.22
N ILE A 303 7.19 -19.11 -17.41
CA ILE A 303 6.44 -17.91 -17.79
C ILE A 303 6.19 -17.90 -19.31
N ILE A 304 7.08 -18.50 -20.12
CA ILE A 304 6.99 -18.52 -21.59
C ILE A 304 6.09 -19.65 -22.13
N VAL A 305 6.14 -20.87 -21.57
CA VAL A 305 5.31 -22.02 -22.01
C VAL A 305 3.82 -21.69 -22.18
N PRO A 306 3.17 -20.90 -21.29
CA PRO A 306 1.78 -20.49 -21.48
C PRO A 306 1.49 -19.63 -22.73
N PHE A 307 2.49 -18.93 -23.29
CA PHE A 307 2.39 -18.14 -24.52
C PHE A 307 2.87 -18.88 -25.78
N ALA A 308 3.57 -20.00 -25.62
CA ALA A 308 4.09 -20.77 -26.73
C ALA A 308 2.97 -21.56 -27.42
N LYS A 309 3.06 -21.72 -28.74
CA LYS A 309 2.18 -22.64 -29.49
C LYS A 309 2.23 -24.04 -28.89
N VAL A 310 1.17 -24.83 -29.04
CA VAL A 310 1.08 -26.19 -28.45
C VAL A 310 2.36 -27.01 -28.63
N GLU A 311 2.87 -27.12 -29.86
CA GLU A 311 4.05 -27.94 -30.19
C GLU A 311 5.31 -27.46 -29.46
N GLU A 312 5.64 -26.17 -29.60
CA GLU A 312 6.75 -25.51 -28.91
C GLU A 312 6.62 -25.65 -27.38
N GLY A 313 5.41 -25.40 -26.86
CA GLY A 313 5.08 -25.47 -25.45
C GLY A 313 5.25 -26.87 -24.85
N ARG A 314 4.95 -27.93 -25.61
CA ARG A 314 5.20 -29.33 -25.20
C ARG A 314 6.70 -29.59 -25.00
N HIS A 315 7.54 -29.20 -25.96
CA HIS A 315 8.99 -29.34 -25.83
C HIS A 315 9.57 -28.47 -24.70
N MET A 316 9.13 -27.21 -24.60
CA MET A 316 9.53 -26.30 -23.51
C MET A 316 9.03 -26.80 -22.13
N GLY A 317 7.90 -27.50 -22.04
CA GLY A 317 7.40 -28.12 -20.81
C GLY A 317 8.32 -29.22 -20.28
N ILE A 318 8.86 -30.06 -21.17
CA ILE A 318 9.90 -31.06 -20.83
C ILE A 318 11.19 -30.34 -20.40
N LEU A 319 11.59 -29.28 -21.09
CA LEU A 319 12.76 -28.48 -20.72
C LEU A 319 12.60 -27.83 -19.32
N VAL A 320 11.41 -27.30 -18.99
CA VAL A 320 11.08 -26.80 -17.65
C VAL A 320 11.21 -27.90 -16.60
N LEU A 321 10.74 -29.12 -16.88
CA LEU A 321 10.88 -30.27 -15.98
C LEU A 321 12.36 -30.54 -15.66
N VAL A 322 13.19 -30.70 -16.70
CA VAL A 322 14.64 -30.96 -16.54
C VAL A 322 15.34 -29.82 -15.79
N LEU A 323 15.05 -28.55 -16.14
CA LEU A 323 15.67 -27.38 -15.50
C LEU A 323 15.21 -27.18 -14.05
N GLN A 324 13.98 -27.53 -13.67
CA GLN A 324 13.48 -27.26 -12.31
C GLN A 324 13.60 -28.43 -11.33
N VAL A 325 13.56 -29.69 -11.78
CA VAL A 325 13.55 -30.86 -10.86
C VAL A 325 14.77 -30.86 -9.95
N LEU A 326 15.98 -30.78 -10.51
CA LEU A 326 17.22 -30.85 -9.73
C LEU A 326 17.38 -29.66 -8.76
N PRO A 327 17.21 -28.38 -9.16
CA PRO A 327 17.21 -27.25 -8.24
C PRO A 327 16.12 -27.29 -7.15
N SER A 328 14.95 -27.86 -7.45
CA SER A 328 13.85 -27.95 -6.47
C SER A 328 14.14 -29.01 -5.41
N ILE A 329 14.51 -30.23 -5.81
CA ILE A 329 14.90 -31.31 -4.90
C ILE A 329 16.07 -30.86 -4.00
N THR A 330 17.11 -30.28 -4.59
CA THR A 330 18.28 -29.79 -3.84
C THR A 330 17.94 -28.63 -2.89
N SER A 331 16.96 -27.79 -3.22
CA SER A 331 16.45 -26.75 -2.31
C SER A 331 15.70 -27.35 -1.11
N LEU A 332 14.83 -28.35 -1.34
CA LEU A 332 14.09 -29.06 -0.30
C LEU A 332 15.03 -29.85 0.64
N LEU A 333 16.04 -30.53 0.09
CA LEU A 333 17.05 -31.28 0.86
C LEU A 333 17.89 -30.39 1.80
N VAL A 334 18.00 -29.09 1.54
CA VAL A 334 18.78 -28.11 2.32
C VAL A 334 17.98 -27.46 3.46
N LEU A 335 16.66 -27.68 3.53
CA LEU A 335 15.80 -27.19 4.62
C LEU A 335 16.18 -27.79 5.99
N ARG A 336 15.90 -27.06 7.08
CA ARG A 336 16.04 -27.57 8.45
C ARG A 336 14.86 -28.47 8.84
N TYR A 337 15.10 -29.73 9.15
CA TYR A 337 14.07 -30.75 9.44
C TYR A 337 13.15 -30.33 10.60
N ASP A 338 13.72 -29.92 11.74
CA ASP A 338 12.95 -29.51 12.93
C ASP A 338 12.02 -28.30 12.62
N MET A 339 12.45 -27.38 11.76
CA MET A 339 11.62 -26.25 11.32
C MET A 339 10.55 -26.66 10.31
N VAL A 340 10.86 -27.58 9.38
CA VAL A 340 9.85 -28.16 8.47
C VAL A 340 8.78 -28.91 9.28
N ARG A 341 9.17 -29.75 10.24
CA ARG A 341 8.26 -30.43 11.16
C ARG A 341 7.38 -29.44 11.93
N LEU A 342 7.96 -28.35 12.43
CA LEU A 342 7.20 -27.29 13.11
C LEU A 342 6.19 -26.61 12.17
N LEU A 343 6.60 -26.25 10.95
CA LEU A 343 5.71 -25.67 9.94
C LEU A 343 4.60 -26.62 9.51
N PHE A 344 4.86 -27.92 9.42
CA PHE A 344 3.86 -28.96 9.13
C PHE A 344 2.81 -29.12 10.25
N THR A 345 3.07 -28.65 11.47
CA THR A 345 2.02 -28.55 12.52
C THR A 345 1.13 -27.30 12.36
N THR A 346 1.44 -26.40 11.43
CA THR A 346 0.65 -25.19 11.19
C THR A 346 -0.37 -25.41 10.08
N PHE A 347 -1.63 -25.02 10.34
CA PHE A 347 -2.68 -24.98 9.31
C PHE A 347 -2.29 -24.05 8.13
N GLU A 348 -1.46 -23.02 8.33
CA GLU A 348 -1.00 -22.15 7.22
C GLU A 348 -0.31 -22.98 6.13
N PHE A 349 0.57 -23.90 6.54
CA PHE A 349 1.24 -24.82 5.62
C PHE A 349 0.24 -25.72 4.87
N TRP A 350 -0.70 -26.35 5.57
CA TRP A 350 -1.68 -27.25 4.95
C TRP A 350 -2.67 -26.52 4.03
N TYR A 351 -3.18 -25.36 4.44
CA TYR A 351 -4.04 -24.51 3.62
C TYR A 351 -3.35 -24.10 2.31
N MET A 352 -2.08 -23.67 2.38
CA MET A 352 -1.29 -23.35 1.19
C MET A 352 -0.98 -24.59 0.35
N THR A 353 -0.69 -25.74 0.99
CA THR A 353 -0.43 -27.02 0.31
C THR A 353 -1.64 -27.51 -0.49
N VAL A 354 -2.82 -27.54 0.12
CA VAL A 354 -4.06 -27.95 -0.54
C VAL A 354 -4.41 -27.01 -1.69
N LYS A 355 -4.30 -25.69 -1.50
CA LYS A 355 -4.51 -24.72 -2.59
C LYS A 355 -3.49 -24.86 -3.72
N ASN A 356 -2.23 -25.12 -3.41
CA ASN A 356 -1.15 -25.33 -4.38
C ASN A 356 -1.40 -26.59 -5.24
N VAL A 357 -1.72 -27.71 -4.60
CA VAL A 357 -2.07 -28.97 -5.29
C VAL A 357 -3.32 -28.78 -6.16
N LEU A 358 -4.37 -28.16 -5.63
CA LEU A 358 -5.60 -27.92 -6.38
C LEU A 358 -5.39 -26.98 -7.58
N ALA A 359 -4.57 -25.93 -7.44
CA ALA A 359 -4.19 -25.07 -8.56
C ALA A 359 -3.45 -25.83 -9.67
N SER A 360 -2.52 -26.71 -9.33
CA SER A 360 -1.79 -27.52 -10.31
C SER A 360 -2.63 -28.62 -10.95
N VAL A 361 -3.59 -29.20 -10.22
CA VAL A 361 -4.58 -30.14 -10.79
C VAL A 361 -5.50 -29.43 -11.79
N LEU A 362 -6.06 -28.27 -11.41
CA LEU A 362 -6.89 -27.45 -12.31
C LEU A 362 -6.09 -27.00 -13.55
N LEU A 363 -4.86 -26.53 -13.39
CA LEU A 363 -4.02 -26.14 -14.53
C LEU A 363 -3.57 -27.34 -15.38
N GLY A 364 -3.52 -28.55 -14.82
CA GLY A 364 -3.36 -29.79 -15.58
C GLY A 364 -4.57 -30.11 -16.45
N PHE A 365 -5.79 -29.91 -15.95
CA PHE A 365 -7.02 -30.02 -16.75
C PHE A 365 -7.12 -28.95 -17.84
N ILE A 366 -6.59 -27.75 -17.60
CA ILE A 366 -6.52 -26.64 -18.59
C ILE A 366 -5.59 -26.99 -19.75
N TYR A 367 -4.40 -27.57 -19.49
CA TYR A 367 -3.41 -27.87 -20.54
C TYR A 367 -3.68 -29.17 -21.32
N HIS A 368 -4.24 -30.19 -20.66
CA HIS A 368 -4.55 -31.52 -21.21
C HIS A 368 -3.39 -32.31 -21.89
N ASP A 369 -2.17 -31.79 -21.90
CA ASP A 369 -0.98 -32.43 -22.49
C ASP A 369 0.27 -32.33 -21.60
N ILE A 370 1.45 -32.67 -22.14
CA ILE A 370 2.72 -32.67 -21.38
C ILE A 370 3.15 -31.29 -20.85
N ARG A 371 2.49 -30.19 -21.24
CA ARG A 371 2.64 -28.88 -20.56
C ARG A 371 2.23 -28.95 -19.08
N VAL A 372 1.46 -29.97 -18.66
CA VAL A 372 1.17 -30.30 -17.24
C VAL A 372 2.42 -30.43 -16.36
N CYS A 373 3.59 -30.74 -16.93
CA CYS A 373 4.86 -30.72 -16.20
C CYS A 373 5.15 -29.35 -15.56
N VAL A 374 4.69 -28.25 -16.17
CA VAL A 374 4.88 -26.88 -15.66
C VAL A 374 4.11 -26.63 -14.35
N PRO A 375 2.78 -26.85 -14.24
CA PRO A 375 2.07 -26.74 -12.96
C PRO A 375 2.60 -27.66 -11.88
N VAL A 376 3.04 -28.88 -12.21
CA VAL A 376 3.63 -29.80 -11.23
C VAL A 376 4.94 -29.22 -10.68
N MET A 377 5.83 -28.74 -11.55
CA MET A 377 7.09 -28.14 -11.11
C MET A 377 6.91 -26.80 -10.40
N ALA A 378 5.97 -25.96 -10.85
CA ALA A 378 5.59 -24.74 -10.16
C ALA A 378 5.10 -25.04 -8.73
N ALA A 379 4.27 -26.06 -8.53
CA ALA A 379 3.84 -26.48 -7.19
C ALA A 379 5.02 -26.93 -6.32
N ILE A 380 5.97 -27.68 -6.86
CA ILE A 380 7.17 -28.11 -6.12
C ILE A 380 8.04 -26.90 -5.75
N GLY A 381 8.24 -25.96 -6.68
CA GLY A 381 8.96 -24.70 -6.45
C GLY A 381 8.29 -23.82 -5.39
N LEU A 382 6.95 -23.76 -5.36
CA LEU A 382 6.15 -22.97 -4.43
C LEU A 382 6.27 -23.42 -2.96
N PHE A 383 6.62 -24.68 -2.68
CA PHE A 383 6.98 -25.09 -1.32
C PHE A 383 8.22 -24.38 -0.77
N VAL A 384 9.14 -23.87 -1.60
CA VAL A 384 10.34 -23.16 -1.13
C VAL A 384 10.00 -21.77 -0.55
N PRO A 385 9.13 -20.94 -1.16
CA PRO A 385 8.49 -19.79 -0.51
C PRO A 385 7.58 -20.11 0.69
N PHE A 386 6.92 -21.27 0.75
CA PHE A 386 6.11 -21.63 1.93
C PHE A 386 6.98 -22.05 3.12
N LEU A 387 8.08 -22.77 2.86
CA LEU A 387 9.07 -23.21 3.85
C LEU A 387 10.20 -22.18 4.04
N ILE A 388 9.89 -20.89 3.84
CA ILE A 388 10.81 -19.76 3.91
C ILE A 388 11.48 -19.57 5.29
N ASP A 389 10.93 -20.12 6.36
CA ASP A 389 11.58 -20.11 7.69
C ASP A 389 12.57 -21.27 7.88
N ALA A 390 12.43 -22.35 7.09
CA ALA A 390 13.40 -23.44 7.03
C ALA A 390 14.55 -23.17 6.03
N THR A 391 14.36 -22.26 5.06
CA THR A 391 15.45 -21.76 4.18
C THR A 391 16.34 -20.76 4.91
N TYR A 392 17.38 -21.30 5.56
CA TYR A 392 18.37 -20.49 6.27
C TYR A 392 19.36 -19.76 5.32
N ARG A 393 19.80 -20.42 4.24
CA ARG A 393 20.76 -19.84 3.26
C ARG A 393 20.01 -19.11 2.15
N GLY A 394 20.58 -18.00 1.67
CA GLY A 394 20.07 -17.32 0.47
C GLY A 394 18.76 -16.54 0.67
N ALA A 395 18.55 -15.90 1.83
CA ALA A 395 17.32 -15.14 2.11
C ALA A 395 16.95 -14.10 1.02
N SER A 396 17.93 -13.49 0.34
CA SER A 396 17.69 -12.63 -0.83
C SER A 396 17.14 -13.40 -2.05
N MET A 397 17.68 -14.60 -2.33
CA MET A 397 17.16 -15.48 -3.39
C MET A 397 15.74 -15.96 -3.07
N SER A 398 15.42 -16.20 -1.80
CA SER A 398 14.06 -16.57 -1.38
C SER A 398 13.07 -15.40 -1.55
N ILE A 399 13.49 -14.14 -1.33
CA ILE A 399 12.69 -12.96 -1.71
C ILE A 399 12.48 -12.91 -3.22
N ILE A 400 13.57 -13.00 -4.00
CA ILE A 400 13.52 -12.96 -5.47
C ILE A 400 12.61 -14.06 -6.03
N GLY A 401 12.75 -15.30 -5.54
CA GLY A 401 11.90 -16.42 -5.91
C GLY A 401 10.44 -16.25 -5.50
N SER A 402 10.16 -15.67 -4.33
CA SER A 402 8.78 -15.38 -3.89
C SER A 402 8.12 -14.30 -4.77
N VAL A 403 8.87 -13.27 -5.17
CA VAL A 403 8.39 -12.21 -6.09
C VAL A 403 8.24 -12.77 -7.51
N GLY A 404 9.22 -13.53 -8.01
CA GLY A 404 9.19 -14.16 -9.32
C GLY A 404 8.07 -15.18 -9.47
N ALA A 405 7.79 -15.98 -8.43
CA ALA A 405 6.66 -16.90 -8.40
C ALA A 405 5.31 -16.15 -8.32
N ALA A 406 5.21 -15.07 -7.53
CA ALA A 406 4.00 -14.24 -7.53
C ALA A 406 3.75 -13.57 -8.89
N PHE A 407 4.81 -13.13 -9.57
CA PHE A 407 4.74 -12.57 -10.93
C PHE A 407 4.32 -13.65 -11.94
N ALA A 408 4.96 -14.82 -11.94
CA ALA A 408 4.61 -15.92 -12.83
C ALA A 408 3.14 -16.36 -12.67
N ILE A 409 2.68 -16.52 -11.42
CA ILE A 409 1.25 -16.78 -11.14
C ILE A 409 0.36 -15.65 -11.67
N SER A 410 0.77 -14.39 -11.53
CA SER A 410 0.00 -13.25 -12.05
C SER A 410 -0.08 -13.26 -13.58
N CYS A 411 0.97 -13.70 -14.28
CA CYS A 411 0.92 -13.92 -15.72
C CYS A 411 -0.03 -15.08 -16.08
N SER A 412 0.10 -16.24 -15.45
CA SER A 412 -0.81 -17.38 -15.68
C SER A 412 -2.27 -17.03 -15.39
N LEU A 413 -2.54 -16.21 -14.37
CA LEU A 413 -3.87 -15.69 -14.04
C LEU A 413 -4.46 -14.79 -15.13
N VAL A 414 -3.63 -14.01 -15.83
CA VAL A 414 -4.08 -13.19 -16.96
C VAL A 414 -4.39 -14.10 -18.15
N LEU A 415 -3.46 -15.00 -18.51
CA LEU A 415 -3.59 -15.82 -19.71
C LEU A 415 -4.77 -16.80 -19.65
N VAL A 416 -4.95 -17.49 -18.52
CA VAL A 416 -6.09 -18.39 -18.30
C VAL A 416 -7.43 -17.64 -18.34
N ASN A 417 -7.50 -16.39 -17.86
CA ASN A 417 -8.74 -15.62 -17.89
C ASN A 417 -9.13 -15.09 -19.25
N PHE A 418 -8.17 -14.88 -20.16
CA PHE A 418 -8.44 -14.33 -21.49
C PHE A 418 -8.40 -15.41 -22.58
N GLY A 419 -8.25 -16.69 -22.23
CA GLY A 419 -8.15 -17.79 -23.20
C GLY A 419 -6.86 -17.76 -24.03
N LEU A 420 -5.85 -16.98 -23.62
CA LEU A 420 -4.61 -16.74 -24.37
C LEU A 420 -3.59 -17.90 -24.30
N ILE A 421 -4.06 -19.11 -23.94
CA ILE A 421 -3.26 -20.33 -23.94
C ILE A 421 -3.72 -21.16 -25.14
N ASP A 422 -2.77 -21.58 -25.98
CA ASP A 422 -3.05 -22.38 -27.17
C ASP A 422 -3.59 -23.78 -26.78
N ASP A 423 -4.63 -24.27 -27.44
CA ASP A 423 -5.41 -25.49 -27.07
C ASP A 423 -5.86 -25.52 -25.58
N MET A 424 -6.43 -24.42 -25.08
CA MET A 424 -6.95 -24.35 -23.71
C MET A 424 -8.36 -24.93 -23.59
N GLN A 425 -8.53 -26.01 -22.81
CA GLN A 425 -9.85 -26.61 -22.60
C GLN A 425 -10.59 -26.05 -21.38
N THR A 426 -11.58 -25.18 -21.62
CA THR A 426 -12.54 -24.70 -20.61
C THR A 426 -13.56 -25.78 -20.25
N ARG A 427 -13.14 -26.72 -19.39
CA ARG A 427 -14.06 -27.71 -18.81
C ARG A 427 -14.85 -27.12 -17.65
N VAL A 428 -16.06 -27.63 -17.44
CA VAL A 428 -16.88 -27.32 -16.26
C VAL A 428 -16.41 -28.19 -15.09
N VAL A 429 -16.10 -27.58 -13.94
CA VAL A 429 -15.78 -28.32 -12.70
C VAL A 429 -17.07 -28.83 -12.05
N PHE A 430 -18.10 -27.99 -12.09
CA PHE A 430 -19.36 -28.21 -11.39
C PHE A 430 -20.49 -27.54 -12.15
N GLU A 431 -21.51 -28.32 -12.53
CA GLU A 431 -22.70 -27.84 -13.25
C GLU A 431 -23.96 -28.26 -12.53
N THR A 432 -24.88 -27.31 -12.39
CA THR A 432 -26.23 -27.46 -11.83
C THR A 432 -27.16 -26.51 -12.56
N ARG A 433 -28.48 -26.65 -12.36
CA ARG A 433 -29.52 -25.85 -13.03
C ARG A 433 -29.35 -24.32 -12.97
N LYS A 434 -28.67 -23.79 -11.94
CA LYS A 434 -28.42 -22.35 -11.74
C LYS A 434 -26.94 -21.96 -11.63
N CYS A 435 -26.06 -22.91 -11.33
CA CYS A 435 -24.66 -22.65 -11.05
C CYS A 435 -23.77 -23.51 -11.96
N ARG A 436 -23.00 -22.83 -12.81
CA ARG A 436 -21.91 -23.38 -13.61
C ARG A 436 -20.60 -22.76 -13.12
N VAL A 437 -19.61 -23.59 -12.82
CA VAL A 437 -18.27 -23.17 -12.41
C VAL A 437 -17.25 -23.82 -13.31
N ASP A 438 -16.66 -23.03 -14.20
CA ASP A 438 -15.62 -23.43 -15.12
C ASP A 438 -14.24 -23.52 -14.41
N VAL A 439 -13.33 -24.35 -14.94
CA VAL A 439 -12.01 -24.67 -14.33
C VAL A 439 -11.14 -23.43 -14.14
N ASP A 440 -11.22 -22.48 -15.08
CA ASP A 440 -10.48 -21.23 -15.10
C ASP A 440 -10.90 -20.25 -13.99
N ASP A 441 -12.20 -20.15 -13.67
CA ASP A 441 -12.70 -19.35 -12.55
C ASP A 441 -12.31 -19.94 -11.19
N ALA A 442 -12.37 -21.27 -11.05
CA ALA A 442 -11.87 -21.96 -9.87
C ALA A 442 -10.36 -21.71 -9.68
N PHE A 443 -9.58 -21.85 -10.77
CA PHE A 443 -8.15 -21.57 -10.80
C PHE A 443 -7.84 -20.11 -10.43
N LEU A 444 -8.55 -19.13 -11.01
CA LEU A 444 -8.43 -17.70 -10.71
C LEU A 444 -8.58 -17.43 -9.20
N ASN A 445 -9.62 -17.98 -8.57
CA ASN A 445 -9.92 -17.73 -7.17
C ASN A 445 -8.80 -18.25 -6.25
N ILE A 446 -8.26 -19.44 -6.56
CA ILE A 446 -7.18 -20.08 -5.83
C ILE A 446 -5.84 -19.36 -6.04
N MET A 447 -5.43 -19.17 -7.28
CA MET A 447 -4.12 -18.59 -7.63
C MET A 447 -4.00 -17.11 -7.23
N SER A 448 -5.08 -16.32 -7.34
CA SER A 448 -5.11 -14.95 -6.80
C SER A 448 -4.85 -14.94 -5.29
N THR A 449 -5.32 -15.95 -4.56
CA THR A 449 -5.03 -16.10 -3.13
C THR A 449 -3.56 -16.43 -2.88
N ILE A 450 -2.97 -17.33 -3.68
CA ILE A 450 -1.56 -17.74 -3.54
C ILE A 450 -0.62 -16.56 -3.83
N ALA A 451 -0.84 -15.81 -4.92
CA ALA A 451 -0.03 -14.66 -5.30
C ALA A 451 0.05 -13.60 -4.17
N VAL A 452 -1.09 -13.25 -3.56
CA VAL A 452 -1.14 -12.28 -2.44
C VAL A 452 -0.35 -12.77 -1.22
N ILE A 453 -0.35 -14.09 -0.93
CA ILE A 453 0.41 -14.67 0.19
C ILE A 453 1.91 -14.79 -0.12
N LEU A 454 2.31 -15.01 -1.37
CA LEU A 454 3.71 -14.92 -1.79
C LEU A 454 4.25 -13.49 -1.66
N ILE A 455 3.46 -12.49 -2.07
CA ILE A 455 3.79 -11.06 -1.92
C ILE A 455 3.94 -10.70 -0.43
N ARG A 456 3.02 -11.15 0.44
CA ARG A 456 3.15 -11.07 1.92
C ARG A 456 4.49 -11.63 2.39
N ASN A 457 4.84 -12.85 1.97
CA ASN A 457 6.05 -13.53 2.45
C ASN A 457 7.33 -12.83 1.96
N ALA A 458 7.35 -12.36 0.71
CA ALA A 458 8.44 -11.53 0.17
C ALA A 458 8.62 -10.22 0.96
N ILE A 459 7.53 -9.49 1.21
CA ILE A 459 7.55 -8.24 1.98
C ILE A 459 8.02 -8.49 3.42
N ARG A 460 7.51 -9.54 4.08
CA ARG A 460 7.92 -9.89 5.45
C ARG A 460 9.39 -10.34 5.54
N LYS A 461 9.91 -11.12 4.58
CA LYS A 461 11.35 -11.48 4.52
C LYS A 461 12.21 -10.26 4.23
N TYR A 462 11.75 -9.34 3.37
CA TYR A 462 12.43 -8.06 3.14
C TYR A 462 12.50 -7.20 4.41
N GLN A 463 11.40 -7.14 5.17
CA GLN A 463 11.31 -6.45 6.46
C GLN A 463 12.19 -7.10 7.53
N SER A 464 12.17 -8.43 7.70
CA SER A 464 12.99 -9.11 8.73
C SER A 464 14.50 -9.02 8.46
N LEU A 465 14.91 -9.07 7.19
CA LEU A 465 16.29 -8.78 6.82
C LEU A 465 16.68 -7.30 7.05
N THR A 466 15.73 -6.39 7.26
CA THR A 466 15.99 -4.96 7.44
C THR A 466 16.34 -4.67 8.90
N PRO A 467 17.58 -4.24 9.21
CA PRO A 467 18.00 -4.03 10.60
C PRO A 467 17.20 -2.89 11.23
N LYS A 468 16.39 -3.23 12.24
CA LYS A 468 15.61 -2.31 13.06
C LYS A 468 16.54 -1.23 13.65
N PRO A 469 16.33 0.08 13.40
CA PRO A 469 17.32 1.13 13.72
C PRO A 469 17.43 1.47 15.22
N GLN A 470 16.57 0.91 16.07
CA GLN A 470 16.50 1.20 17.51
C GLN A 470 17.14 0.13 18.41
N ALA A 471 17.66 -0.97 17.85
CA ALA A 471 18.39 -1.95 18.65
C ALA A 471 19.66 -1.31 19.25
N SER A 472 19.76 -1.34 20.59
CA SER A 472 20.88 -0.79 21.34
C SER A 472 22.22 -1.39 20.92
N GLU A 473 23.32 -0.65 21.13
CA GLU A 473 24.66 -1.03 20.67
C GLU A 473 25.09 -2.41 21.21
N ASP A 474 24.72 -2.76 22.45
CA ASP A 474 25.00 -4.06 23.07
C ASP A 474 24.33 -5.24 22.35
N THR A 475 23.10 -5.02 21.87
CA THR A 475 22.31 -6.05 21.15
C THR A 475 22.89 -6.34 19.75
N ARG A 476 23.73 -5.44 19.22
CA ARG A 476 24.25 -5.46 17.84
C ARG A 476 25.18 -6.66 17.54
N THR A 477 25.67 -7.33 18.57
CA THR A 477 26.55 -8.51 18.49
C THR A 477 25.81 -9.77 17.99
N LYS A 478 24.53 -9.93 18.33
CA LYS A 478 23.73 -11.09 17.93
C LYS A 478 23.11 -10.88 16.55
N SER A 479 23.40 -11.78 15.61
CA SER A 479 22.58 -11.95 14.40
C SER A 479 21.37 -12.79 14.76
N VAL A 480 20.20 -12.13 14.84
CA VAL A 480 18.92 -12.77 15.11
C VAL A 480 18.13 -12.84 13.80
N ALA A 481 17.46 -13.96 13.53
CA ALA A 481 16.64 -14.17 12.34
C ALA A 481 15.16 -14.31 12.72
N THR A 482 14.29 -13.45 12.17
CA THR A 482 12.84 -13.47 12.41
C THR A 482 12.13 -14.51 11.53
N CYS A 483 11.28 -15.33 12.13
CA CYS A 483 10.32 -16.19 11.45
C CYS A 483 9.15 -15.37 10.89
N ILE A 484 8.59 -15.84 9.76
CA ILE A 484 7.66 -15.09 8.89
C ILE A 484 6.34 -15.84 8.68
N THR A 485 6.42 -17.16 8.67
CA THR A 485 5.32 -18.12 8.58
C THR A 485 5.01 -18.69 9.96
N TYR A 486 6.04 -19.04 10.74
CA TYR A 486 5.84 -19.44 12.14
C TYR A 486 5.67 -18.22 13.06
N HIS A 487 4.58 -18.24 13.82
CA HIS A 487 4.25 -17.23 14.83
C HIS A 487 3.85 -17.89 16.15
N CYS A 488 4.13 -17.21 17.25
CA CYS A 488 3.75 -17.66 18.59
C CYS A 488 2.41 -17.09 19.06
N ARG A 489 1.79 -17.73 20.04
CA ARG A 489 0.56 -17.25 20.66
C ARG A 489 0.87 -16.24 21.75
N ILE A 490 0.32 -15.04 21.61
CA ILE A 490 0.53 -13.95 22.54
C ILE A 490 -0.70 -13.69 23.40
N GLU A 491 -0.44 -13.22 24.62
CA GLU A 491 -1.43 -12.79 25.61
C GLU A 491 -1.18 -11.33 26.00
N LEU A 492 -2.23 -10.64 26.44
CA LEU A 492 -2.09 -9.36 27.12
C LEU A 492 -1.99 -9.61 28.63
N ARG A 493 -0.80 -9.41 29.19
CA ARG A 493 -0.54 -9.51 30.63
C ARG A 493 -0.42 -8.10 31.22
N GLU A 494 -0.94 -7.91 32.44
CA GLU A 494 -0.85 -6.64 33.13
C GLU A 494 0.62 -6.33 33.50
N ALA A 495 1.02 -5.07 33.28
CA ALA A 495 2.39 -4.60 33.41
C ALA A 495 2.69 -4.23 34.86
N THR A 496 2.89 -5.24 35.71
CA THR A 496 3.33 -5.00 37.10
C THR A 496 4.69 -4.29 37.11
N HIS A 497 4.93 -3.43 38.11
CA HIS A 497 6.13 -2.58 38.19
C HIS A 497 7.44 -3.39 38.09
N ASN A 498 7.46 -4.61 38.63
CA ASN A 498 8.62 -5.50 38.59
C ASN A 498 8.86 -6.15 37.22
N THR A 499 7.86 -6.20 36.33
CA THR A 499 7.98 -6.78 34.97
C THR A 499 8.61 -5.81 33.97
N ILE A 500 8.77 -4.53 34.32
CA ILE A 500 9.41 -3.50 33.48
C ILE A 500 10.95 -3.60 33.53
N GLY A 501 11.51 -4.32 34.51
CA GLY A 501 12.92 -4.69 34.52
C GLY A 501 13.29 -5.53 33.27
N PRO A 502 14.51 -5.39 32.72
CA PRO A 502 14.88 -6.06 31.48
C PRO A 502 14.93 -7.58 31.67
N TYR A 503 13.88 -8.26 31.22
CA TYR A 503 13.74 -9.73 31.19
C TYR A 503 14.67 -10.41 30.15
N ILE A 504 15.94 -9.99 30.14
CA ILE A 504 17.04 -10.74 29.57
C ILE A 504 17.44 -11.79 30.61
N ALA A 505 16.62 -12.84 30.73
CA ALA A 505 17.09 -14.08 31.33
C ALA A 505 18.39 -14.47 30.61
N LYS A 506 19.52 -14.45 31.32
CA LYS A 506 20.81 -14.86 30.76
C LYS A 506 20.62 -16.30 30.27
N PRO A 507 20.81 -16.61 28.97
CA PRO A 507 20.64 -17.96 28.50
C PRO A 507 21.65 -18.84 29.22
N THR A 508 21.17 -19.80 30.00
CA THR A 508 21.99 -20.87 30.57
C THR A 508 22.77 -21.51 29.42
N PRO A 509 24.11 -21.71 29.54
CA PRO A 509 24.96 -22.16 28.44
C PRO A 509 24.80 -23.67 28.15
N SER A 510 23.57 -24.12 27.89
CA SER A 510 23.25 -25.44 27.38
C SER A 510 23.95 -25.70 26.04
N SER A 511 24.33 -26.94 25.78
CA SER A 511 25.14 -27.41 24.65
C SER A 511 24.98 -26.61 23.33
N ALA A 512 26.11 -26.20 22.75
CA ALA A 512 26.22 -25.23 21.64
C ALA A 512 25.73 -25.71 20.23
N ARG A 513 24.69 -26.54 20.19
CA ARG A 513 24.00 -27.03 18.98
C ARG A 513 22.51 -26.67 18.95
N MET A 514 21.83 -26.67 20.10
CA MET A 514 20.41 -26.30 20.20
C MET A 514 20.23 -24.79 20.08
N VAL A 515 19.26 -24.37 19.26
CA VAL A 515 18.84 -22.98 19.11
C VAL A 515 17.44 -22.83 19.69
N GLN A 516 17.31 -22.05 20.76
CA GLN A 516 16.01 -21.73 21.34
C GLN A 516 15.33 -20.63 20.49
N LEU A 517 14.07 -20.87 20.10
CA LEU A 517 13.22 -19.81 19.56
C LEU A 517 12.92 -18.80 20.67
N ARG A 518 13.00 -17.50 20.36
CA ARG A 518 12.74 -16.38 21.27
C ARG A 518 11.56 -15.55 20.76
N PHE A 519 10.67 -15.16 21.67
CA PHE A 519 9.64 -14.17 21.35
C PHE A 519 10.27 -12.79 21.20
N VAL A 520 9.93 -12.05 20.14
CA VAL A 520 10.33 -10.66 19.96
C VAL A 520 9.52 -9.79 20.91
N PRO A 521 10.08 -9.25 22.01
CA PRO A 521 9.35 -8.32 22.85
C PRO A 521 8.94 -7.12 22.00
N VAL A 522 7.74 -6.60 22.24
CA VAL A 522 7.26 -5.41 21.55
C VAL A 522 7.21 -4.29 22.57
N ASP A 523 8.15 -3.34 22.46
CA ASP A 523 8.53 -2.34 23.46
C ASP A 523 7.48 -1.21 23.65
N THR A 524 6.21 -1.59 23.73
CA THR A 524 5.06 -0.69 23.88
C THR A 524 4.14 -1.22 24.97
N VAL A 525 4.10 -0.49 26.07
CA VAL A 525 3.07 -0.63 27.10
C VAL A 525 1.77 -0.06 26.55
N PHE A 526 0.69 -0.82 26.63
CA PHE A 526 -0.64 -0.45 26.18
C PHE A 526 -1.48 0.06 27.35
N ASP A 527 -1.66 1.37 27.43
CA ASP A 527 -2.63 1.99 28.33
C ASP A 527 -4.07 1.62 27.90
N ALA A 528 -4.84 0.99 28.79
CA ALA A 528 -6.23 0.61 28.54
C ALA A 528 -7.22 1.77 28.51
N THR A 529 -6.83 2.98 28.95
CA THR A 529 -7.66 4.20 28.85
C THR A 529 -7.62 4.82 27.43
N ASN A 530 -6.60 4.48 26.63
CA ASN A 530 -6.37 5.00 25.27
C ASN A 530 -7.27 4.31 24.23
N VAL A 531 -8.58 4.41 24.43
CA VAL A 531 -9.63 3.90 23.53
C VAL A 531 -9.99 4.89 22.42
N LEU A 532 -10.75 4.45 21.41
CA LEU A 532 -11.23 5.34 20.34
C LEU A 532 -12.12 6.48 20.83
N ILE A 533 -13.00 6.26 21.82
CA ILE A 533 -13.91 7.29 22.35
C ILE A 533 -13.76 7.43 23.87
N PRO A 534 -12.78 8.22 24.38
CA PRO A 534 -12.50 8.33 25.82
C PRO A 534 -13.68 8.85 26.68
N ARG A 535 -14.64 9.58 26.09
CA ARG A 535 -15.86 10.01 26.80
C ARG A 535 -16.76 8.84 27.19
N TRP A 536 -16.82 7.79 26.36
CA TRP A 536 -17.61 6.58 26.65
C TRP A 536 -16.95 5.73 27.73
N PHE A 537 -15.61 5.64 27.73
CA PHE A 537 -14.85 5.00 28.81
C PHE A 537 -15.20 5.59 30.19
N ALA A 538 -15.29 6.92 30.31
CA ALA A 538 -15.67 7.58 31.55
C ALA A 538 -17.11 7.19 31.98
N MET A 539 -18.06 7.17 31.06
CA MET A 539 -19.46 6.78 31.33
C MET A 539 -19.58 5.32 31.79
N VAL A 540 -18.95 4.38 31.06
CA VAL A 540 -18.88 2.94 31.38
C VAL A 540 -18.07 2.64 32.65
N SER A 541 -17.26 3.57 33.15
CA SER A 541 -16.52 3.39 34.41
C SER A 541 -17.40 3.48 35.67
N THR A 542 -18.61 4.03 35.58
CA THR A 542 -19.52 4.19 36.72
C THR A 542 -20.28 2.89 37.04
N ASN A 543 -20.35 2.51 38.32
CA ASN A 543 -20.83 1.17 38.72
C ASN A 543 -22.30 0.88 38.34
N SER A 544 -23.21 1.85 38.51
CA SER A 544 -24.62 1.70 38.15
C SER A 544 -24.82 1.54 36.64
N TRP A 545 -24.12 2.36 35.85
CA TRP A 545 -24.20 2.30 34.39
C TRP A 545 -23.56 1.02 33.83
N ARG A 546 -22.53 0.47 34.51
CA ARG A 546 -21.86 -0.77 34.11
C ARG A 546 -22.82 -1.97 34.08
N GLN A 547 -23.63 -2.19 35.12
CA GLN A 547 -24.55 -3.34 35.16
C GLN A 547 -25.62 -3.23 34.06
N ASN A 548 -26.30 -2.08 33.97
CA ASN A 548 -27.34 -1.86 32.97
C ASN A 548 -26.79 -1.98 31.55
N THR A 549 -25.63 -1.38 31.25
CA THR A 549 -24.99 -1.48 29.93
C THR A 549 -24.59 -2.93 29.59
N GLN A 550 -24.17 -3.76 30.55
CA GLN A 550 -23.91 -5.18 30.29
C GLN A 550 -25.19 -5.96 29.94
N ILE A 551 -26.31 -5.67 30.61
CA ILE A 551 -27.61 -6.30 30.32
C ILE A 551 -28.09 -5.86 28.93
N TRP A 552 -28.14 -4.55 28.66
CA TRP A 552 -28.54 -4.01 27.34
C TRP A 552 -27.65 -4.53 26.21
N LEU A 553 -26.34 -4.64 26.41
CA LEU A 553 -25.41 -5.17 25.40
C LEU A 553 -25.61 -6.67 25.16
N ARG A 554 -25.97 -7.46 26.17
CA ARG A 554 -26.33 -8.87 26.00
C ARG A 554 -27.67 -9.04 25.28
N VAL A 555 -28.68 -8.24 25.63
CA VAL A 555 -30.00 -8.24 24.96
C VAL A 555 -29.86 -7.81 23.50
N ALA A 556 -29.19 -6.70 23.21
CA ALA A 556 -28.93 -6.24 21.84
C ALA A 556 -28.12 -7.27 21.03
N GLY A 557 -27.12 -7.92 21.65
CA GLY A 557 -26.35 -8.97 20.99
C GLY A 557 -27.17 -10.22 20.68
N ALA A 558 -28.02 -10.66 21.60
CA ALA A 558 -28.90 -11.81 21.41
C ALA A 558 -30.00 -11.52 20.38
N VAL A 559 -30.68 -10.38 20.49
CA VAL A 559 -31.70 -9.93 19.52
C VAL A 559 -31.08 -9.77 18.13
N GLY A 560 -29.89 -9.17 18.02
CA GLY A 560 -29.17 -9.04 16.76
C GLY A 560 -28.85 -10.40 16.13
N LEU A 561 -28.24 -11.32 16.88
CA LEU A 561 -27.86 -12.64 16.39
C LEU A 561 -29.08 -13.52 16.01
N VAL A 562 -30.13 -13.55 16.84
CA VAL A 562 -31.36 -14.28 16.53
C VAL A 562 -32.05 -13.67 15.30
N SER A 563 -32.12 -12.34 15.18
CA SER A 563 -32.71 -11.67 14.02
C SER A 563 -31.87 -11.88 12.74
N THR A 564 -30.53 -11.96 12.86
CA THR A 564 -29.64 -12.36 11.75
C THR A 564 -29.98 -13.77 11.27
N ILE A 565 -30.07 -14.76 12.18
CA ILE A 565 -30.42 -16.15 11.83
C ILE A 565 -31.82 -16.22 11.19
N VAL A 566 -32.82 -15.57 11.79
CA VAL A 566 -34.20 -15.54 11.27
C VAL A 566 -34.26 -14.85 9.89
N GLY A 567 -33.53 -13.74 9.69
CA GLY A 567 -33.45 -13.06 8.40
C GLY A 567 -32.68 -13.83 7.32
N ILE A 568 -31.75 -14.72 7.68
CA ILE A 568 -31.07 -15.65 6.75
C ILE A 568 -32.01 -16.79 6.34
N LEU A 569 -32.86 -17.27 7.25
CA LEU A 569 -33.72 -18.45 7.03
C LEU A 569 -35.06 -18.13 6.35
N LEU A 570 -35.71 -17.01 6.70
CA LEU A 570 -37.01 -16.64 6.15
C LEU A 570 -36.97 -16.32 4.64
N PRO A 571 -38.02 -16.66 3.88
CA PRO A 571 -38.21 -16.17 2.52
C PRO A 571 -38.49 -14.65 2.51
N PRO A 572 -38.22 -13.95 1.39
CA PRO A 572 -38.45 -12.51 1.25
C PRO A 572 -39.91 -12.16 1.55
N SER A 573 -40.12 -11.39 2.61
CA SER A 573 -41.43 -11.09 3.20
C SER A 573 -41.36 -9.82 4.06
N LEU A 574 -42.52 -9.32 4.50
CA LEU A 574 -42.56 -8.23 5.49
C LEU A 574 -41.86 -8.65 6.80
N HIS A 575 -42.06 -9.89 7.24
CA HIS A 575 -41.42 -10.44 8.44
C HIS A 575 -39.90 -10.56 8.29
N SER A 576 -39.38 -11.06 7.16
CA SER A 576 -37.93 -11.09 6.93
C SER A 576 -37.36 -9.68 6.89
N THR A 577 -38.06 -8.72 6.28
CA THR A 577 -37.63 -7.31 6.22
C THR A 577 -37.54 -6.67 7.61
N ILE A 578 -38.54 -6.87 8.47
CA ILE A 578 -38.52 -6.41 9.87
C ILE A 578 -37.37 -7.07 10.64
N ALA A 579 -37.19 -8.38 10.49
CA ALA A 579 -36.09 -9.11 11.11
C ALA A 579 -34.72 -8.60 10.63
N SER A 580 -34.55 -8.30 9.34
CA SER A 580 -33.30 -7.79 8.76
C SER A 580 -32.96 -6.37 9.22
N ILE A 581 -33.97 -5.50 9.38
CA ILE A 581 -33.78 -4.17 9.98
C ILE A 581 -33.38 -4.30 11.46
N LEU A 582 -34.09 -5.14 12.23
CA LEU A 582 -33.81 -5.37 13.65
C LEU A 582 -32.41 -5.98 13.87
N ALA A 583 -32.02 -6.94 13.03
CA ALA A 583 -30.69 -7.53 12.98
C ALA A 583 -29.62 -6.46 12.80
N LEU A 584 -29.73 -5.63 11.75
CA LEU A 584 -28.75 -4.60 11.45
C LEU A 584 -28.64 -3.54 12.55
N VAL A 585 -29.78 -3.05 13.08
CA VAL A 585 -29.79 -2.03 14.15
C VAL A 585 -29.20 -2.58 15.46
N ALA A 586 -29.66 -3.74 15.93
CA ALA A 586 -29.18 -4.32 17.18
C ALA A 586 -27.70 -4.72 17.10
N THR A 587 -27.26 -5.25 15.96
CA THR A 587 -25.84 -5.56 15.70
C THR A 587 -24.98 -4.30 15.61
N THR A 588 -25.46 -3.24 14.94
CA THR A 588 -24.74 -1.95 14.86
C THR A 588 -24.57 -1.32 16.24
N LEU A 589 -25.60 -1.36 17.10
CA LEU A 589 -25.49 -0.92 18.49
C LEU A 589 -24.45 -1.76 19.27
N PHE A 590 -24.53 -3.09 19.17
CA PHE A 590 -23.60 -4.00 19.84
C PHE A 590 -22.14 -3.77 19.41
N VAL A 591 -21.87 -3.83 18.10
CA VAL A 591 -20.53 -3.68 17.53
C VAL A 591 -20.01 -2.25 17.71
N GLY A 592 -20.88 -1.24 17.67
CA GLY A 592 -20.55 0.16 17.95
C GLY A 592 -20.07 0.38 19.38
N VAL A 593 -20.74 -0.21 20.38
CA VAL A 593 -20.33 -0.15 21.80
C VAL A 593 -18.94 -0.77 21.99
N TYR A 594 -18.67 -1.94 21.41
CA TYR A 594 -17.33 -2.55 21.45
C TYR A 594 -16.28 -1.70 20.73
N SER A 595 -16.62 -1.15 19.55
CA SER A 595 -15.72 -0.35 18.73
C SER A 595 -15.29 0.96 19.40
N ALA A 596 -16.21 1.63 20.11
CA ALA A 596 -15.89 2.82 20.90
C ALA A 596 -14.79 2.56 21.96
N HIS A 597 -14.68 1.31 22.42
CA HIS A 597 -13.76 0.84 23.44
C HIS A 597 -12.52 0.11 22.89
N PHE A 598 -12.31 0.08 21.57
CA PHE A 598 -11.07 -0.43 20.97
C PHE A 598 -9.88 0.43 21.39
N GLN A 599 -8.85 -0.21 21.95
CA GLN A 599 -7.59 0.43 22.31
C GLN A 599 -6.85 0.81 21.02
N ARG A 600 -6.53 2.10 20.89
CA ARG A 600 -6.16 2.70 19.61
C ARG A 600 -4.88 2.11 19.00
N GLN A 601 -3.91 1.72 19.81
CA GLN A 601 -2.65 1.15 19.33
C GLN A 601 -2.79 -0.34 18.96
N LEU A 602 -3.58 -1.11 19.71
CA LEU A 602 -3.92 -2.50 19.34
C LEU A 602 -4.70 -2.52 18.03
N LEU A 603 -5.71 -1.65 17.89
CA LEU A 603 -6.49 -1.53 16.66
C LEU A 603 -5.64 -1.16 15.44
N ILE A 604 -4.75 -0.16 15.56
CA ILE A 604 -3.83 0.23 14.48
C ILE A 604 -2.90 -0.94 14.10
N ARG A 605 -2.40 -1.71 15.07
CA ARG A 605 -1.58 -2.91 14.80
C ARG A 605 -2.37 -4.04 14.17
N LEU A 606 -3.64 -4.21 14.55
CA LEU A 606 -4.54 -5.21 14.02
C LEU A 606 -4.89 -4.90 12.57
N ILE A 607 -5.32 -3.66 12.27
CA ILE A 607 -5.62 -3.21 10.90
C ILE A 607 -4.38 -3.26 9.98
N HIS A 608 -3.19 -2.94 10.49
CA HIS A 608 -1.93 -3.11 9.75
C HIS A 608 -1.37 -4.56 9.76
N SER A 609 -2.00 -5.50 10.47
CA SER A 609 -1.64 -6.91 10.35
C SER A 609 -2.20 -7.47 9.05
N PHE A 610 -1.35 -8.12 8.25
CA PHE A 610 -1.80 -8.75 7.02
C PHE A 610 -2.95 -9.72 7.27
N ASP A 611 -2.87 -10.51 8.35
CA ASP A 611 -3.83 -11.57 8.65
C ASP A 611 -5.25 -11.02 8.88
N TYR A 612 -5.39 -9.84 9.50
CA TYR A 612 -6.65 -9.09 9.53
C TYR A 612 -7.06 -8.58 8.15
N ALA A 613 -6.17 -7.88 7.45
CA ALA A 613 -6.51 -7.22 6.18
C ALA A 613 -6.93 -8.21 5.08
N PHE A 614 -6.26 -9.35 5.02
CA PHE A 614 -6.55 -10.49 4.14
C PHE A 614 -7.93 -11.10 4.42
N LEU A 615 -8.26 -11.31 5.69
CA LEU A 615 -9.57 -11.84 6.09
C LEU A 615 -10.69 -10.83 5.89
N SER A 616 -10.49 -9.58 6.31
CA SER A 616 -11.44 -8.48 6.09
C SER A 616 -11.75 -8.30 4.60
N ALA A 617 -10.74 -8.41 3.71
CA ALA A 617 -10.94 -8.40 2.27
C ALA A 617 -11.73 -9.63 1.78
N HIS A 618 -11.36 -10.85 2.18
CA HIS A 618 -12.08 -12.06 1.74
C HIS A 618 -13.52 -12.13 2.25
N PHE A 619 -13.77 -11.75 3.50
CA PHE A 619 -15.14 -11.64 4.04
C PHE A 619 -15.91 -10.54 3.33
N SER A 620 -15.33 -9.35 3.10
CA SER A 620 -16.05 -8.26 2.41
C SER A 620 -16.40 -8.63 0.97
N LEU A 621 -15.50 -9.28 0.22
CA LEU A 621 -15.78 -9.79 -1.12
C LEU A 621 -16.89 -10.86 -1.13
N LEU A 622 -16.92 -11.76 -0.13
CA LEU A 622 -18.00 -12.74 0.01
C LEU A 622 -19.35 -12.06 0.24
N HIS A 623 -19.43 -11.10 1.18
CA HIS A 623 -20.70 -10.42 1.49
C HIS A 623 -21.16 -9.52 0.33
N ILE A 624 -20.25 -8.82 -0.37
CA ILE A 624 -20.61 -8.04 -1.56
C ILE A 624 -21.18 -8.94 -2.66
N GLY A 625 -20.55 -10.09 -2.91
CA GLY A 625 -21.10 -11.08 -3.84
C GLY A 625 -22.46 -11.63 -3.39
N ALA A 626 -22.62 -11.96 -2.10
CA ALA A 626 -23.90 -12.41 -1.55
C ALA A 626 -25.01 -11.35 -1.66
N CYS A 627 -24.69 -10.06 -1.50
CA CYS A 627 -25.65 -8.97 -1.74
C CYS A 627 -26.12 -8.88 -3.19
N ASP A 628 -25.24 -9.12 -4.15
CA ASP A 628 -25.58 -9.10 -5.57
C ASP A 628 -26.37 -10.36 -5.99
N LEU A 629 -26.07 -11.52 -5.41
CA LEU A 629 -26.88 -12.75 -5.57
C LEU A 629 -28.33 -12.58 -5.12
N VAL A 630 -28.59 -11.78 -4.08
CA VAL A 630 -29.96 -11.46 -3.60
C VAL A 630 -30.53 -10.19 -4.24
N TYR A 631 -29.94 -9.72 -5.35
CA TYR A 631 -30.38 -8.54 -6.12
C TYR A 631 -30.58 -7.27 -5.25
N TRP A 632 -29.75 -7.10 -4.22
CA TRP A 632 -29.80 -5.96 -3.30
C TRP A 632 -31.13 -5.78 -2.54
N ASP A 633 -31.90 -6.85 -2.34
CA ASP A 633 -33.16 -6.82 -1.59
C ASP A 633 -32.98 -6.64 -0.06
N SER A 634 -34.08 -6.68 0.70
CA SER A 634 -34.09 -6.47 2.15
C SER A 634 -33.19 -7.42 2.94
N ARG A 635 -32.87 -8.61 2.41
CA ARG A 635 -31.93 -9.57 3.01
C ARG A 635 -30.50 -9.02 3.05
N VAL A 636 -30.15 -8.02 2.23
CA VAL A 636 -28.86 -7.31 2.33
C VAL A 636 -28.65 -6.68 3.71
N LEU A 637 -29.70 -6.23 4.40
CA LEU A 637 -29.55 -5.69 5.75
C LEU A 637 -29.10 -6.78 6.74
N THR A 638 -29.54 -8.03 6.54
CA THR A 638 -29.06 -9.19 7.30
C THR A 638 -27.64 -9.60 6.89
N ILE A 639 -27.30 -9.61 5.60
CA ILE A 639 -25.94 -9.88 5.11
C ILE A 639 -24.96 -8.83 5.66
N MET A 640 -25.37 -7.56 5.75
CA MET A 640 -24.60 -6.49 6.39
C MET A 640 -24.50 -6.64 7.92
N ALA A 641 -25.54 -7.16 8.58
CA ALA A 641 -25.45 -7.54 10.00
C ALA A 641 -24.41 -8.66 10.20
N SER A 642 -24.38 -9.68 9.36
CA SER A 642 -23.36 -10.73 9.42
C SER A 642 -21.95 -10.21 9.12
N TRP A 643 -21.82 -9.31 8.13
CA TRP A 643 -20.56 -8.63 7.83
C TRP A 643 -20.02 -7.86 9.05
N LEU A 644 -20.89 -7.19 9.82
CA LEU A 644 -20.54 -6.56 11.10
C LEU A 644 -20.17 -7.58 12.18
N TRP A 645 -20.89 -8.70 12.29
CA TRP A 645 -20.60 -9.78 13.23
C TRP A 645 -19.21 -10.39 13.04
N ILE A 646 -18.83 -10.73 11.80
CA ILE A 646 -17.49 -11.26 11.52
C ILE A 646 -16.41 -10.19 11.71
N HIS A 647 -16.66 -8.93 11.36
CA HIS A 647 -15.70 -7.84 11.59
C HIS A 647 -15.49 -7.55 13.09
N TRP A 648 -16.53 -7.63 13.91
CA TRP A 648 -16.40 -7.63 15.37
C TRP A 648 -15.53 -8.79 15.86
N LEU A 649 -15.78 -10.00 15.37
CA LEU A 649 -15.03 -11.20 15.77
C LEU A 649 -13.53 -11.07 15.47
N ILE A 650 -13.15 -10.56 14.29
CA ILE A 650 -11.73 -10.34 13.95
C ILE A 650 -11.14 -9.05 14.54
N THR A 651 -11.95 -8.14 15.11
CA THR A 651 -11.47 -6.94 15.84
C THR A 651 -11.39 -7.12 17.36
N LEU A 652 -11.85 -8.24 17.93
CA LEU A 652 -11.86 -8.54 19.37
C LEU A 652 -10.51 -8.38 20.09
N ASP A 653 -9.38 -8.40 19.37
CA ASP A 653 -8.04 -8.19 19.92
C ASP A 653 -7.71 -6.72 20.23
N ALA A 654 -8.49 -5.78 19.68
CA ALA A 654 -8.38 -4.38 20.04
C ALA A 654 -8.98 -4.07 21.42
N VAL A 655 -9.78 -4.97 21.99
CA VAL A 655 -10.41 -4.81 23.32
C VAL A 655 -9.49 -5.43 24.39
N THR A 656 -9.01 -4.63 25.33
CA THR A 656 -8.13 -5.10 26.43
C THR A 656 -8.87 -6.02 27.42
N PRO A 657 -8.17 -6.88 28.19
CA PRO A 657 -8.82 -7.80 29.14
C PRO A 657 -9.73 -7.12 30.17
N VAL A 658 -9.28 -6.04 30.82
CA VAL A 658 -10.14 -5.22 31.72
C VAL A 658 -11.35 -4.65 30.97
N MET A 659 -11.20 -4.26 29.71
CA MET A 659 -12.32 -3.74 28.92
C MET A 659 -13.32 -4.84 28.53
N LYS A 660 -12.85 -6.05 28.16
CA LYS A 660 -13.70 -7.24 27.98
C LYS A 660 -14.52 -7.52 29.25
N HIS A 661 -13.89 -7.47 30.43
CA HIS A 661 -14.58 -7.65 31.72
C HIS A 661 -15.51 -6.48 32.11
N LYS A 662 -15.22 -5.25 31.70
CA LYS A 662 -16.13 -4.10 31.88
C LYS A 662 -17.35 -4.18 30.96
N LEU A 663 -17.19 -4.64 29.73
CA LEU A 663 -18.28 -4.86 28.75
C LEU A 663 -19.04 -6.19 28.94
N GLY A 664 -18.68 -7.00 29.95
CA GLY A 664 -19.39 -8.27 30.23
C GLY A 664 -19.17 -9.37 29.19
N TYR A 665 -18.10 -9.25 28.38
CA TYR A 665 -17.72 -10.19 27.31
C TYR A 665 -17.57 -11.61 27.86
N CYS A 666 -18.27 -12.55 27.23
CA CYS A 666 -18.16 -13.98 27.54
C CYS A 666 -17.61 -14.72 26.32
N LYS A 667 -16.66 -15.65 26.53
CA LYS A 667 -16.05 -16.49 25.48
C LYS A 667 -17.12 -17.17 24.60
N HIS A 668 -18.22 -17.61 25.20
CA HIS A 668 -19.36 -18.24 24.53
C HIS A 668 -20.01 -17.35 23.46
N MET A 669 -20.02 -16.01 23.61
CA MET A 669 -20.57 -15.12 22.58
C MET A 669 -19.73 -15.16 21.30
N ALA A 670 -18.40 -15.13 21.44
CA ALA A 670 -17.49 -15.24 20.30
C ALA A 670 -17.55 -16.63 19.63
N ILE A 671 -17.78 -17.69 20.40
CA ILE A 671 -18.04 -19.04 19.87
C ILE A 671 -19.37 -19.06 19.10
N LEU A 672 -20.46 -18.54 19.69
CA LEU A 672 -21.79 -18.52 19.08
C LEU A 672 -21.81 -17.74 17.77
N ILE A 673 -21.16 -16.57 17.72
CA ILE A 673 -21.03 -15.74 16.51
C ILE A 673 -20.17 -16.44 15.45
N ALA A 674 -19.08 -17.12 15.84
CA ALA A 674 -18.27 -17.90 14.91
C ALA A 674 -19.03 -19.13 14.36
N LEU A 675 -19.86 -19.80 15.17
CA LEU A 675 -20.71 -20.91 14.76
C LEU A 675 -21.86 -20.45 13.86
N MET A 676 -22.54 -19.36 14.20
CA MET A 676 -23.58 -18.73 13.37
C MET A 676 -23.04 -18.42 11.97
N TYR A 677 -21.88 -17.76 11.89
CA TYR A 677 -21.29 -17.38 10.61
C TYR A 677 -20.73 -18.57 9.81
N PHE A 678 -20.23 -19.62 10.50
CA PHE A 678 -19.86 -20.89 9.86
C PHE A 678 -21.08 -21.65 9.32
N PHE A 679 -22.20 -21.63 10.05
CA PHE A 679 -23.48 -22.21 9.62
C PHE A 679 -24.07 -21.44 8.43
N GLU A 680 -24.08 -20.11 8.46
CA GLU A 680 -24.48 -19.25 7.34
C GLU A 680 -23.67 -19.56 6.07
N GLN A 681 -22.35 -19.74 6.20
CA GLN A 681 -21.51 -20.15 5.08
C GLN A 681 -21.86 -21.54 4.54
N ILE A 682 -22.19 -22.51 5.40
CA ILE A 682 -22.66 -23.83 4.97
C ILE A 682 -24.03 -23.72 4.29
N CYS A 683 -24.97 -22.95 4.83
CA CYS A 683 -26.28 -22.71 4.22
C CYS A 683 -26.15 -22.06 2.83
N LEU A 684 -25.38 -20.99 2.69
CA LEU A 684 -25.12 -20.33 1.40
C LEU A 684 -24.44 -21.29 0.40
N GLY A 685 -23.55 -22.16 0.87
CA GLY A 685 -22.93 -23.21 0.04
C GLY A 685 -23.93 -24.26 -0.42
N VAL A 686 -24.73 -24.80 0.49
CA VAL A 686 -25.77 -25.80 0.17
C VAL A 686 -26.86 -25.20 -0.72
N GLU A 687 -27.17 -23.91 -0.57
CA GLU A 687 -28.10 -23.18 -1.44
C GLU A 687 -27.53 -23.00 -2.86
N LEU A 688 -26.26 -22.62 -2.99
CA LEU A 688 -25.59 -22.48 -4.30
C LEU A 688 -25.28 -23.80 -5.02
N VAL A 689 -25.23 -24.92 -4.30
CA VAL A 689 -24.75 -26.22 -4.81
C VAL A 689 -25.87 -27.26 -4.95
N PHE A 690 -26.90 -27.21 -4.09
CA PHE A 690 -27.93 -28.27 -4.04
C PHE A 690 -29.38 -27.75 -4.06
N LEU A 691 -29.68 -26.58 -3.49
CA LEU A 691 -31.07 -26.13 -3.30
C LEU A 691 -31.48 -25.06 -4.31
N ASP A 692 -32.29 -25.45 -5.30
CA ASP A 692 -32.94 -24.55 -6.27
C ASP A 692 -33.95 -23.55 -5.62
N TYR A 693 -34.08 -23.60 -4.29
CA TYR A 693 -35.17 -23.05 -3.48
C TYR A 693 -35.24 -21.52 -3.40
N ARG A 694 -34.17 -20.80 -3.74
CA ARG A 694 -34.15 -19.32 -3.72
C ARG A 694 -33.84 -18.74 -5.09
N HIS A 695 -34.34 -17.52 -5.32
CA HIS A 695 -34.09 -16.72 -6.52
C HIS A 695 -32.70 -16.07 -6.50
N LEU A 696 -31.65 -16.84 -6.19
CA LEU A 696 -30.28 -16.38 -6.40
C LEU A 696 -30.03 -16.28 -7.90
N GLN A 697 -29.49 -15.14 -8.35
CA GLN A 697 -29.19 -14.89 -9.76
C GLN A 697 -27.69 -14.92 -10.02
N ASP A 698 -27.23 -15.71 -11.00
CA ASP A 698 -25.86 -15.62 -11.49
C ASP A 698 -25.70 -14.40 -12.40
N ARG A 699 -25.46 -13.25 -11.80
CA ARG A 699 -25.22 -12.00 -12.52
C ARG A 699 -23.80 -11.97 -13.07
N VAL A 700 -23.59 -11.28 -14.18
CA VAL A 700 -22.26 -10.81 -14.58
C VAL A 700 -21.97 -9.51 -13.82
N LEU A 701 -20.96 -9.51 -12.94
CA LEU A 701 -20.53 -8.33 -12.18
C LEU A 701 -19.91 -7.28 -13.12
N PHE A 702 -19.09 -7.74 -14.04
CA PHE A 702 -18.47 -6.97 -15.11
C PHE A 702 -17.93 -7.93 -16.17
N THR A 703 -18.06 -7.57 -17.45
CA THR A 703 -17.38 -8.27 -18.54
C THR A 703 -16.02 -7.62 -18.74
N ILE A 704 -14.94 -8.39 -18.65
CA ILE A 704 -13.63 -7.91 -19.09
C ILE A 704 -13.50 -8.28 -20.57
N GLN A 705 -13.43 -7.27 -21.43
CA GLN A 705 -13.10 -7.44 -22.85
C GLN A 705 -11.61 -7.20 -23.03
N LEU A 706 -10.91 -8.15 -23.67
CA LEU A 706 -9.55 -7.98 -24.16
C LEU A 706 -9.52 -8.49 -25.61
N GLU A 707 -9.21 -7.60 -26.54
CA GLU A 707 -9.43 -7.84 -27.97
C GLU A 707 -10.87 -8.31 -28.23
N ASP A 708 -11.00 -9.54 -28.73
CA ASP A 708 -12.24 -10.17 -29.15
C ASP A 708 -12.67 -11.24 -28.11
N HIS A 709 -11.88 -11.42 -27.03
CA HIS A 709 -12.14 -12.29 -25.89
C HIS A 709 -12.88 -11.52 -24.77
N ALA A 710 -14.20 -11.67 -24.75
CA ALA A 710 -15.07 -11.09 -23.72
C ALA A 710 -15.35 -12.12 -22.59
N LYS A 711 -14.60 -12.06 -21.48
CA LYS A 711 -14.88 -12.92 -20.31
C LYS A 711 -15.85 -12.24 -19.33
N PRO A 712 -17.08 -12.77 -19.14
CA PRO A 712 -17.99 -12.30 -18.09
C PRO A 712 -17.53 -12.79 -16.71
N VAL A 713 -17.19 -11.88 -15.79
CA VAL A 713 -16.90 -12.27 -14.40
C VAL A 713 -18.22 -12.41 -13.65
N ARG A 714 -18.62 -13.67 -13.43
CA ARG A 714 -19.89 -14.07 -12.80
C ARG A 714 -19.84 -13.98 -11.27
N VAL A 715 -20.99 -13.74 -10.63
CA VAL A 715 -21.09 -13.66 -9.16
C VAL A 715 -20.86 -15.03 -8.52
N ILE A 716 -21.48 -16.10 -9.02
CA ILE A 716 -21.46 -17.40 -8.30
C ILE A 716 -20.04 -17.99 -8.20
N PRO A 717 -19.21 -18.06 -9.27
CA PRO A 717 -17.84 -18.58 -9.16
C PRO A 717 -16.94 -17.74 -8.23
N LEU A 718 -17.15 -16.41 -8.20
CA LEU A 718 -16.50 -15.53 -7.23
C LEU A 718 -16.91 -15.90 -5.80
N VAL A 719 -18.22 -15.93 -5.52
CA VAL A 719 -18.77 -16.26 -4.20
C VAL A 719 -18.32 -17.63 -3.73
N LEU A 720 -18.47 -18.69 -4.54
CA LEU A 720 -18.15 -20.07 -4.17
C LEU A 720 -16.66 -20.25 -3.80
N GLY A 721 -15.74 -19.72 -4.61
CA GLY A 721 -14.30 -19.83 -4.30
C GLY A 721 -13.88 -18.98 -3.08
N ARG A 722 -14.57 -17.86 -2.82
CA ARG A 722 -14.41 -17.12 -1.56
C ARG A 722 -15.09 -17.83 -0.38
N LEU A 723 -16.15 -18.60 -0.60
CA LEU A 723 -16.85 -19.39 0.41
C LEU A 723 -15.96 -20.52 0.95
N VAL A 724 -15.42 -21.38 0.09
CA VAL A 724 -14.47 -22.44 0.49
C VAL A 724 -13.28 -21.85 1.23
N THR A 725 -12.76 -20.71 0.76
CA THR A 725 -11.70 -19.97 1.44
C THR A 725 -12.13 -19.55 2.85
N THR A 726 -13.27 -18.87 2.97
CA THR A 726 -13.71 -18.29 4.24
C THR A 726 -14.15 -19.34 5.25
N VAL A 727 -14.76 -20.47 4.84
CA VAL A 727 -15.09 -21.64 5.69
C VAL A 727 -13.84 -22.24 6.36
N LEU A 728 -12.74 -22.37 5.62
CA LEU A 728 -11.46 -22.85 6.17
C LEU A 728 -10.86 -21.85 7.17
N TRP A 729 -11.10 -20.56 7.00
CA TRP A 729 -10.61 -19.53 7.93
C TRP A 729 -11.54 -19.30 9.13
N THR A 730 -12.86 -19.46 9.01
CA THR A 730 -13.82 -19.39 10.12
C THR A 730 -13.67 -20.59 11.04
N SER A 731 -13.53 -21.80 10.50
CA SER A 731 -13.19 -23.00 11.29
C SER A 731 -11.84 -22.85 12.02
N ARG A 732 -10.82 -22.26 11.38
CA ARG A 732 -9.55 -21.88 12.04
C ARG A 732 -9.73 -20.86 13.17
N ILE A 733 -10.60 -19.85 12.99
CA ILE A 733 -10.90 -18.85 14.02
C ILE A 733 -11.69 -19.48 15.18
N LEU A 734 -12.68 -20.32 14.89
CA LEU A 734 -13.45 -21.09 15.86
C LEU A 734 -12.54 -22.00 16.70
N TRP A 735 -11.72 -22.84 16.05
CA TRP A 735 -10.73 -23.69 16.73
C TRP A 735 -9.77 -22.87 17.61
N ARG A 736 -9.29 -21.73 17.10
CA ARG A 736 -8.49 -20.78 17.88
C ARG A 736 -9.26 -20.29 19.11
N ILE A 737 -10.51 -19.87 18.99
CA ILE A 737 -11.31 -19.40 20.13
C ILE A 737 -11.51 -20.53 21.15
N LEU A 738 -11.80 -21.76 20.71
CA LEU A 738 -11.99 -22.92 21.57
C LEU A 738 -10.76 -23.24 22.43
N ASP A 739 -9.56 -23.39 21.85
CA ASP A 739 -8.30 -23.72 22.55
C ASP A 739 -7.61 -22.50 23.23
N ARG A 740 -8.27 -21.34 23.31
CA ARG A 740 -7.72 -20.13 23.95
C ARG A 740 -8.13 -19.94 25.41
N ARG A 741 -7.15 -19.48 26.20
CA ARG A 741 -7.36 -18.82 27.50
C ARG A 741 -7.82 -17.38 27.28
N GLY A 742 -8.55 -16.81 28.24
CA GLY A 742 -9.24 -15.50 28.08
C GLY A 742 -8.32 -14.28 27.83
N SER A 743 -7.02 -14.39 28.11
CA SER A 743 -6.00 -13.36 27.86
C SER A 743 -5.33 -13.45 26.48
N GLU A 744 -5.51 -14.55 25.74
CA GLU A 744 -4.81 -14.82 24.48
C GLU A 744 -5.46 -14.12 23.28
N LEU A 745 -4.65 -13.48 22.44
CA LEU A 745 -5.09 -12.68 21.29
C LEU A 745 -5.40 -13.54 20.05
N VAL A 746 -6.63 -13.48 19.55
CA VAL A 746 -7.26 -14.36 18.54
C VAL A 746 -6.58 -14.24 17.16
N MET A 747 -6.29 -13.01 16.75
CA MET A 747 -5.83 -12.58 15.44
C MET A 747 -4.37 -12.09 15.46
N LEU A 748 -4.00 -11.28 16.45
CA LEU A 748 -2.63 -10.83 16.64
C LEU A 748 -1.76 -12.00 17.13
N LEU A 749 -0.67 -12.26 16.42
CA LEU A 749 0.30 -13.31 16.75
C LEU A 749 1.68 -12.69 16.99
N GLY A 750 2.46 -13.30 17.88
CA GLY A 750 3.79 -12.81 18.21
C GLY A 750 4.84 -13.18 17.17
N HIS A 751 5.69 -12.23 16.79
CA HIS A 751 6.88 -12.53 16.01
C HIS A 751 7.86 -13.38 16.82
N VAL A 752 8.42 -14.38 16.16
CA VAL A 752 9.44 -15.28 16.72
C VAL A 752 10.77 -14.99 16.03
N GLU A 753 11.85 -15.02 16.80
CA GLU A 753 13.21 -14.75 16.37
C GLU A 753 14.14 -15.84 16.92
N TYR A 754 15.22 -16.18 16.22
CA TYR A 754 16.21 -17.15 16.70
C TYR A 754 17.65 -16.65 16.54
N ASP A 755 18.50 -16.97 17.52
CA ASP A 755 19.94 -16.64 17.48
C ASP A 755 20.63 -17.47 16.39
N ASP A 756 21.16 -16.81 15.37
CA ASP A 756 21.85 -17.44 14.27
C ASP A 756 23.35 -17.61 14.57
N VAL A 757 23.66 -18.75 15.17
CA VAL A 757 25.01 -19.20 15.52
C VAL A 757 25.98 -19.17 14.33
N GLU A 758 25.51 -19.40 13.10
CA GLU A 758 26.39 -19.47 11.92
C GLU A 758 26.68 -18.09 11.33
N LEU A 759 25.74 -17.13 11.32
CA LEU A 759 26.11 -15.72 11.07
C LEU A 759 26.96 -15.15 12.21
N VAL A 760 26.77 -15.55 13.48
CA VAL A 760 27.68 -15.13 14.56
C VAL A 760 29.09 -15.65 14.31
N ARG A 761 29.28 -16.95 14.00
CA ARG A 761 30.60 -17.53 13.67
C ARG A 761 31.23 -16.88 12.44
N ARG A 762 30.45 -16.58 11.40
CA ARG A 762 30.92 -15.88 10.19
C ARG A 762 31.26 -14.43 10.46
N ARG A 763 30.49 -13.71 11.27
CA ARG A 763 30.81 -12.34 11.70
C ARG A 763 32.02 -12.31 12.62
N LYS A 764 32.24 -13.32 13.46
CA LYS A 764 33.46 -13.43 14.27
C LYS A 764 34.69 -13.56 13.36
N ARG A 765 34.74 -14.58 12.48
CA ARG A 765 35.81 -14.73 11.49
C ARG A 765 35.99 -13.51 10.58
N ASN A 766 34.89 -12.92 10.09
CA ASN A 766 34.96 -11.74 9.23
C ASN A 766 35.34 -10.46 10.00
N ASN A 767 35.08 -10.33 11.30
CA ASN A 767 35.57 -9.19 12.10
C ASN A 767 37.06 -9.38 12.44
N GLU A 768 37.48 -10.62 12.71
CA GLU A 768 38.88 -11.00 12.90
C GLU A 768 39.71 -10.75 11.62
N SER A 769 39.11 -10.93 10.44
CA SER A 769 39.75 -10.62 9.14
C SER A 769 39.44 -9.24 8.56
N SER A 770 38.51 -8.46 9.13
CA SER A 770 38.06 -7.17 8.60
C SER A 770 38.14 -6.07 9.65
N HIS A 771 39.37 -5.69 9.96
CA HIS A 771 39.66 -4.42 10.62
C HIS A 771 39.31 -3.20 9.73
N ASP A 772 39.12 -3.41 8.42
CA ASP A 772 38.64 -2.44 7.41
C ASP A 772 37.10 -2.32 7.42
N SER A 773 36.57 -1.61 8.40
CA SER A 773 35.15 -1.53 8.79
C SER A 773 34.18 -0.84 7.81
N THR A 774 34.47 -0.79 6.50
CA THR A 774 33.79 0.13 5.56
C THR A 774 32.54 -0.43 4.86
N SER A 775 32.40 -1.74 4.69
CA SER A 775 31.34 -2.36 3.86
C SER A 775 29.95 -2.33 4.49
N VAL A 776 29.84 -2.66 5.79
CA VAL A 776 28.57 -2.84 6.52
C VAL A 776 27.73 -1.55 6.61
N SER A 777 28.37 -0.39 6.48
CA SER A 777 27.67 0.90 6.44
C SER A 777 26.77 1.08 5.20
N HIS A 778 27.09 0.40 4.09
CA HIS A 778 26.44 0.67 2.80
C HIS A 778 24.97 0.21 2.75
N SER A 779 24.67 -1.03 3.16
CA SER A 779 23.31 -1.58 3.08
C SER A 779 22.33 -0.95 4.09
N ARG A 780 22.82 -0.56 5.27
CA ARG A 780 22.05 0.24 6.25
C ARG A 780 21.60 1.58 5.65
N ASN A 781 22.52 2.26 4.97
CA ASN A 781 22.25 3.54 4.32
C ASN A 781 21.35 3.45 3.07
N LEU A 782 21.13 2.28 2.48
CA LEU A 782 20.20 2.10 1.36
C LEU A 782 18.75 1.92 1.88
N ARG A 783 18.56 1.09 2.92
CA ARG A 783 17.23 0.72 3.42
C ARG A 783 16.49 1.87 4.10
N LEU A 784 17.21 2.70 4.84
CA LEU A 784 16.63 3.90 5.45
C LEU A 784 16.13 4.88 4.37
N LYS A 785 16.71 4.87 3.15
CA LYS A 785 16.21 5.65 2.01
C LYS A 785 15.01 4.99 1.34
N LEU A 786 15.02 3.67 1.14
CA LEU A 786 13.91 2.97 0.48
C LEU A 786 12.61 3.03 1.30
N MET A 787 12.66 2.77 2.61
CA MET A 787 11.46 2.94 3.47
C MET A 787 10.94 4.37 3.43
N LEU A 788 11.85 5.34 3.47
CA LEU A 788 11.52 6.77 3.44
C LEU A 788 10.91 7.19 2.09
N LEU A 789 11.28 6.51 0.98
CA LEU A 789 10.69 6.68 -0.35
C LEU A 789 9.28 6.09 -0.43
N VAL A 790 9.09 4.84 0.00
CA VAL A 790 7.78 4.13 -0.02
C VAL A 790 6.75 4.78 0.90
N VAL A 791 7.18 5.49 1.95
CA VAL A 791 6.30 6.33 2.79
C VAL A 791 5.96 7.68 2.11
N THR A 792 6.61 8.06 1.02
CA THR A 792 6.19 9.24 0.25
C THR A 792 4.99 8.95 -0.63
N TYR A 793 4.01 9.85 -0.62
CA TYR A 793 2.94 9.87 -1.61
C TYR A 793 3.47 10.05 -3.05
N GLU A 794 4.63 10.69 -3.25
CA GLU A 794 5.23 10.85 -4.59
C GLU A 794 5.62 9.51 -5.21
N PHE A 795 5.93 8.47 -4.42
CA PHE A 795 6.10 7.10 -4.91
C PHE A 795 4.75 6.52 -5.40
N TRP A 796 3.76 6.37 -4.51
CA TRP A 796 2.48 5.74 -4.84
C TRP A 796 1.72 6.41 -5.97
N PHE A 797 1.77 7.74 -6.08
CA PHE A 797 1.16 8.44 -7.21
C PHE A 797 1.84 8.12 -8.54
N MET A 798 3.18 8.00 -8.55
CA MET A 798 3.90 7.54 -9.74
C MET A 798 3.51 6.10 -10.06
N THR A 799 3.51 5.19 -9.09
CA THR A 799 3.14 3.78 -9.31
C THR A 799 1.71 3.62 -9.84
N VAL A 800 0.73 4.39 -9.33
CA VAL A 800 -0.65 4.36 -9.83
C VAL A 800 -0.76 4.94 -11.24
N VAL A 801 -0.13 6.08 -11.55
CA VAL A 801 -0.14 6.67 -12.90
C VAL A 801 0.69 5.85 -13.90
N ASN A 802 1.71 5.13 -13.43
CA ASN A 802 2.52 4.22 -14.22
C ASN A 802 1.71 2.98 -14.60
N LEU A 803 1.19 2.27 -13.59
CA LEU A 803 0.33 1.10 -13.79
C LEU A 803 -0.93 1.43 -14.63
N ALA A 804 -1.59 2.57 -14.38
CA ALA A 804 -2.76 2.97 -15.14
C ALA A 804 -2.43 3.20 -16.63
N SER A 805 -1.37 3.96 -16.96
CA SER A 805 -0.96 4.10 -18.36
C SER A 805 -0.50 2.78 -18.96
N THR A 806 0.16 1.89 -18.21
CA THR A 806 0.56 0.57 -18.72
C THR A 806 -0.65 -0.30 -19.03
N VAL A 807 -1.69 -0.31 -18.20
CA VAL A 807 -2.95 -1.01 -18.48
C VAL A 807 -3.64 -0.39 -19.69
N LEU A 808 -3.72 0.94 -19.80
CA LEU A 808 -4.28 1.62 -20.99
C LEU A 808 -3.47 1.30 -22.26
N LEU A 809 -2.14 1.26 -22.16
CA LEU A 809 -1.22 0.89 -23.24
C LEU A 809 -1.34 -0.60 -23.61
N SER A 810 -1.73 -1.45 -22.66
CA SER A 810 -2.03 -2.88 -22.87
C SER A 810 -3.35 -3.10 -23.61
N VAL A 811 -4.35 -2.24 -23.39
CA VAL A 811 -5.61 -2.27 -24.16
C VAL A 811 -5.41 -1.64 -25.55
N TYR A 812 -4.53 -0.65 -25.67
CA TYR A 812 -4.19 0.02 -26.93
C TYR A 812 -3.37 -0.87 -27.88
N MET A 813 -2.32 -1.52 -27.34
CA MET A 813 -1.51 -2.55 -28.01
C MET A 813 -1.72 -3.90 -27.31
N PRO A 814 -2.68 -4.72 -27.75
CA PRO A 814 -2.93 -6.03 -27.15
C PRO A 814 -1.93 -7.12 -27.59
N ASP A 815 -1.19 -6.89 -28.66
CA ASP A 815 -0.22 -7.85 -29.23
C ASP A 815 1.08 -7.98 -28.39
N ILE A 816 2.10 -8.64 -28.93
CA ILE A 816 3.39 -8.87 -28.24
C ILE A 816 4.09 -7.59 -27.73
N ARG A 817 3.75 -6.39 -28.26
CA ARG A 817 4.22 -5.09 -27.75
C ARG A 817 3.71 -4.81 -26.32
N LEU A 818 2.68 -5.51 -25.85
CA LEU A 818 2.25 -5.62 -24.45
C LEU A 818 3.42 -5.91 -23.51
N VAL A 819 4.33 -6.83 -23.88
CA VAL A 819 5.49 -7.18 -23.05
C VAL A 819 6.41 -5.97 -22.86
N ASN A 820 6.55 -5.14 -23.89
CA ASN A 820 7.30 -3.88 -23.83
C ASN A 820 6.57 -2.81 -22.99
N ALA A 821 5.24 -2.75 -23.02
CA ALA A 821 4.46 -1.88 -22.13
C ALA A 821 4.72 -2.18 -20.64
N TRP A 822 4.81 -3.46 -20.27
CA TRP A 822 5.17 -3.90 -18.93
C TRP A 822 6.67 -3.72 -18.60
N ALA A 823 7.57 -3.90 -19.57
CA ALA A 823 8.98 -3.60 -19.41
C ALA A 823 9.22 -2.10 -19.14
N MET A 824 8.53 -1.21 -19.86
CA MET A 824 8.53 0.24 -19.60
C MET A 824 7.94 0.57 -18.22
N CYS A 825 6.85 -0.10 -17.80
CA CYS A 825 6.30 0.04 -16.45
C CYS A 825 7.36 -0.24 -15.38
N ILE A 826 8.04 -1.38 -15.49
CA ILE A 826 9.11 -1.77 -14.56
C ILE A 826 10.28 -0.78 -14.63
N GLY A 827 10.65 -0.30 -15.83
CA GLY A 827 11.66 0.74 -16.02
C GLY A 827 11.32 2.04 -15.30
N HIS A 828 10.06 2.47 -15.34
CA HIS A 828 9.57 3.68 -14.67
C HIS A 828 9.47 3.52 -13.14
N GLU A 829 9.06 2.35 -12.63
CA GLU A 829 9.14 2.05 -11.19
C GLU A 829 10.60 2.02 -10.72
N VAL A 830 11.47 1.32 -11.44
CA VAL A 830 12.91 1.27 -11.16
C VAL A 830 13.50 2.68 -11.16
N GLN A 831 13.17 3.53 -12.12
CA GLN A 831 13.69 4.91 -12.18
C GLN A 831 13.16 5.82 -11.06
N THR A 832 11.96 5.53 -10.54
CA THR A 832 11.38 6.18 -9.35
C THR A 832 12.04 5.67 -8.07
N VAL A 833 12.29 4.37 -7.95
CA VAL A 833 13.03 3.73 -6.85
C VAL A 833 14.50 4.16 -6.80
N ILE A 834 15.11 4.42 -7.97
CA ILE A 834 16.52 4.80 -8.14
C ILE A 834 16.89 6.12 -7.45
N ASP A 835 15.92 6.99 -7.13
CA ASP A 835 16.16 8.17 -6.29
C ASP A 835 16.68 7.82 -4.88
N ALA A 836 16.46 6.58 -4.39
CA ALA A 836 17.06 6.07 -3.17
C ALA A 836 18.54 5.60 -3.34
N THR A 837 18.95 5.22 -4.55
CA THR A 837 20.32 4.79 -4.88
C THR A 837 21.24 5.97 -5.21
N ILE A 838 21.97 6.44 -4.20
CA ILE A 838 22.93 7.56 -4.31
C ILE A 838 24.18 7.24 -5.17
N ALA A 839 24.40 5.98 -5.57
CA ALA A 839 25.68 5.50 -6.10
C ALA A 839 26.15 6.19 -7.41
N SER A 840 25.27 6.33 -8.40
CA SER A 840 25.66 6.80 -9.74
C SER A 840 24.66 7.78 -10.37
N GLN A 841 24.39 8.90 -9.67
CA GLN A 841 23.44 9.92 -10.13
C GLN A 841 23.67 10.45 -11.57
N ARG A 842 24.88 10.35 -12.14
CA ARG A 842 25.16 10.74 -13.55
C ARG A 842 24.48 9.81 -14.56
N GLU A 843 24.70 8.50 -14.45
CA GLU A 843 24.02 7.47 -15.27
C GLU A 843 22.50 7.60 -15.11
N PHE A 844 22.03 7.84 -13.90
CA PHE A 844 20.60 8.02 -13.64
C PHE A 844 20.00 9.34 -14.19
N VAL A 845 20.79 10.40 -14.45
CA VAL A 845 20.27 11.55 -15.21
C VAL A 845 20.03 11.15 -16.65
N PHE A 846 20.98 10.46 -17.28
CA PHE A 846 20.84 9.96 -18.64
C PHE A 846 19.65 9.01 -18.73
N GLY A 847 19.51 8.05 -17.82
CA GLY A 847 18.35 7.14 -17.75
C GLY A 847 17.00 7.86 -17.63
N THR A 848 16.88 8.97 -16.87
CA THR A 848 15.62 9.75 -16.84
C THR A 848 15.41 10.53 -18.12
N ILE A 849 16.47 11.03 -18.78
CA ILE A 849 16.34 11.72 -20.06
C ILE A 849 15.89 10.71 -21.14
N VAL A 850 16.51 9.53 -21.22
CA VAL A 850 16.12 8.46 -22.15
C VAL A 850 14.68 7.99 -21.90
N SER A 851 14.30 7.73 -20.64
CA SER A 851 12.91 7.39 -20.28
C SER A 851 11.92 8.52 -20.60
N ALA A 852 12.28 9.79 -20.37
CA ALA A 852 11.44 10.93 -20.76
C ALA A 852 11.31 11.04 -22.29
N THR A 853 12.40 10.89 -23.05
CA THR A 853 12.38 10.89 -24.51
C THR A 853 11.57 9.71 -25.05
N ALA A 854 11.73 8.50 -24.52
CA ALA A 854 10.94 7.33 -24.91
C ALA A 854 9.44 7.52 -24.61
N THR A 855 9.09 8.02 -23.42
CA THR A 855 7.71 8.38 -23.07
C THR A 855 7.15 9.48 -23.97
N GLY A 856 7.99 10.44 -24.37
CA GLY A 856 7.64 11.52 -25.29
C GLY A 856 7.44 11.05 -26.73
N MET A 857 8.29 10.16 -27.24
CA MET A 857 8.12 9.53 -28.55
C MET A 857 6.88 8.64 -28.58
N LEU A 858 6.65 7.84 -27.53
CA LEU A 858 5.44 7.03 -27.40
C LEU A 858 4.18 7.91 -27.32
N LEU A 859 4.20 8.99 -26.54
CA LEU A 859 3.13 9.99 -26.51
C LEU A 859 2.88 10.57 -27.90
N ILE A 860 3.93 10.89 -28.66
CA ILE A 860 3.82 11.40 -30.03
C ILE A 860 3.22 10.32 -30.95
N PHE A 861 3.67 9.06 -30.91
CA PHE A 861 3.12 8.00 -31.76
C PHE A 861 1.66 7.67 -31.45
N VAL A 862 1.26 7.68 -30.17
CA VAL A 862 -0.14 7.52 -29.73
C VAL A 862 -1.00 8.72 -30.17
N VAL A 863 -0.49 9.96 -30.07
CA VAL A 863 -1.20 11.16 -30.55
C VAL A 863 -1.34 11.16 -32.07
N LEU A 864 -0.27 10.84 -32.80
CA LEU A 864 -0.24 10.85 -34.26
C LEU A 864 -0.97 9.65 -34.90
N GLY A 865 -1.37 8.63 -34.13
CA GLY A 865 -1.99 7.41 -34.65
C GLY A 865 -1.08 6.63 -35.62
N VAL A 866 0.25 6.73 -35.44
CA VAL A 866 1.30 6.13 -36.30
C VAL A 866 1.65 4.70 -35.85
N MET A 867 0.88 4.11 -34.94
CA MET A 867 1.11 2.76 -34.44
C MET A 867 0.18 1.78 -35.16
N ASP A 868 0.73 0.91 -36.01
CA ASP A 868 -0.06 -0.09 -36.73
C ASP A 868 -0.72 -1.09 -35.76
N GLY A 869 -1.92 -1.57 -36.10
CA GLY A 869 -2.63 -2.63 -35.36
C GLY A 869 -3.21 -2.24 -34.00
N VAL A 870 -3.22 -0.96 -33.62
CA VAL A 870 -3.82 -0.51 -32.35
C VAL A 870 -5.34 -0.38 -32.43
N LYS A 871 -6.07 -0.98 -31.48
CA LYS A 871 -7.55 -0.94 -31.43
C LYS A 871 -7.99 0.30 -30.61
N ASN A 872 -8.56 1.31 -31.26
CA ASN A 872 -9.15 2.51 -30.60
C ASN A 872 -10.49 2.19 -29.89
N GLN A 873 -10.45 1.30 -28.90
CA GLN A 873 -11.63 0.89 -28.15
C GLN A 873 -12.19 2.04 -27.29
N ALA A 874 -13.52 2.08 -27.11
CA ALA A 874 -14.17 2.88 -26.09
C ALA A 874 -14.18 2.10 -24.78
N LEU A 875 -13.40 2.54 -23.78
CA LEU A 875 -13.34 1.89 -22.47
C LEU A 875 -14.66 1.99 -21.71
N PHE A 876 -15.37 3.10 -21.91
CA PHE A 876 -16.68 3.35 -21.32
C PHE A 876 -17.52 4.10 -22.35
N SER A 877 -18.69 3.55 -22.69
CA SER A 877 -19.76 4.28 -23.35
C SER A 877 -20.80 4.63 -22.29
N VAL A 878 -20.99 5.92 -22.01
CA VAL A 878 -21.91 6.42 -20.99
C VAL A 878 -22.80 7.48 -21.61
N ASN A 879 -24.11 7.24 -21.64
CA ASN A 879 -25.13 8.17 -22.13
C ASN A 879 -24.86 8.71 -23.56
N GLY A 880 -24.21 7.91 -24.40
CA GLY A 880 -23.83 8.26 -25.77
C GLY A 880 -22.47 8.96 -25.92
N HIS A 881 -21.71 9.12 -24.85
CA HIS A 881 -20.32 9.58 -24.89
C HIS A 881 -19.35 8.41 -24.75
N THR A 882 -18.37 8.31 -25.65
CA THR A 882 -17.34 7.27 -25.65
C THR A 882 -16.00 7.79 -25.11
N LEU A 883 -15.54 7.21 -24.00
CA LEU A 883 -14.21 7.49 -23.45
C LEU A 883 -13.18 6.55 -24.11
N VAL A 884 -12.49 7.05 -25.14
CA VAL A 884 -11.55 6.25 -25.94
C VAL A 884 -10.23 6.01 -25.18
N VAL A 885 -9.61 4.84 -25.37
CA VAL A 885 -8.31 4.48 -24.78
C VAL A 885 -7.24 5.55 -25.04
N THR A 886 -7.20 6.09 -26.26
CA THR A 886 -6.24 7.12 -26.71
C THR A 886 -6.14 8.28 -25.74
N ASP A 887 -7.27 8.88 -25.36
CA ASP A 887 -7.27 10.17 -24.67
C ASP A 887 -6.80 10.02 -23.23
N LEU A 888 -7.24 8.93 -22.58
CA LEU A 888 -6.76 8.52 -21.27
C LEU A 888 -5.26 8.20 -21.30
N LEU A 889 -4.79 7.50 -22.34
CA LEU A 889 -3.39 7.15 -22.53
C LEU A 889 -2.51 8.38 -22.80
N VAL A 890 -2.95 9.30 -23.66
CA VAL A 890 -2.30 10.60 -23.96
C VAL A 890 -2.21 11.45 -22.69
N ASN A 891 -3.26 11.50 -21.87
CA ASN A 891 -3.19 12.17 -20.57
C ASN A 891 -2.25 11.48 -19.57
N GLY A 892 -2.25 10.15 -19.53
CA GLY A 892 -1.37 9.34 -18.69
C GLY A 892 0.11 9.54 -19.05
N LEU A 893 0.47 9.32 -20.31
CA LEU A 893 1.82 9.49 -20.84
C LEU A 893 2.31 10.95 -20.76
N SER A 894 1.48 11.95 -21.06
CA SER A 894 1.86 13.37 -20.87
C SER A 894 2.07 13.73 -19.40
N THR A 895 1.30 13.14 -18.47
CA THR A 895 1.52 13.30 -17.03
C THR A 895 2.83 12.66 -16.58
N GLN A 896 3.15 11.45 -17.06
CA GLN A 896 4.45 10.80 -16.80
C GLN A 896 5.61 11.62 -17.36
N LEU A 897 5.54 12.03 -18.63
CA LEU A 897 6.54 12.85 -19.32
C LEU A 897 6.87 14.11 -18.53
N LEU A 898 5.86 14.87 -18.09
CA LEU A 898 6.06 16.08 -17.28
C LEU A 898 6.78 15.81 -15.95
N ILE A 899 6.54 14.65 -15.33
CA ILE A 899 7.17 14.29 -14.04
C ILE A 899 8.59 13.73 -14.24
N LEU A 900 8.82 12.96 -15.30
CA LEU A 900 10.16 12.53 -15.72
C LEU A 900 11.02 13.76 -16.09
N MET A 901 10.49 14.71 -16.85
CA MET A 901 11.17 15.97 -17.19
C MET A 901 11.44 16.85 -15.96
N ARG A 902 10.50 16.97 -15.01
CA ARG A 902 10.72 17.56 -13.67
C ARG A 902 11.90 16.90 -12.96
N ASN A 903 11.98 15.58 -12.97
CA ASN A 903 13.01 14.82 -12.27
C ASN A 903 14.37 14.97 -12.97
N ALA A 904 14.44 14.92 -14.30
CA ALA A 904 15.64 15.21 -15.09
C ALA A 904 16.14 16.64 -14.86
N TYR A 905 15.24 17.65 -14.90
CA TYR A 905 15.59 19.05 -14.62
C TYR A 905 16.16 19.22 -13.21
N ARG A 906 15.52 18.63 -12.18
CA ARG A 906 16.00 18.70 -10.79
C ARG A 906 17.35 18.00 -10.62
N ARG A 907 17.55 16.83 -11.24
CA ARG A 907 18.85 16.12 -11.28
C ARG A 907 19.94 16.99 -11.93
N ARG A 908 19.65 17.61 -13.09
CA ARG A 908 20.55 18.55 -13.79
C ARG A 908 20.87 19.80 -12.97
N ALA A 909 19.87 20.38 -12.29
CA ALA A 909 20.04 21.56 -11.43
C ALA A 909 20.92 21.25 -10.21
N ALA A 910 20.70 20.14 -9.52
CA ALA A 910 21.53 19.70 -8.41
C ALA A 910 23.00 19.51 -8.85
N ILE A 911 23.23 18.82 -9.97
CA ILE A 911 24.58 18.65 -10.55
C ILE A 911 25.22 20.00 -10.91
N LYS A 912 24.45 20.97 -11.42
CA LYS A 912 24.96 22.32 -11.76
C LYS A 912 25.34 23.14 -10.51
N GLU A 913 24.54 23.07 -9.44
CA GLU A 913 24.84 23.78 -8.18
C GLU A 913 26.03 23.15 -7.44
N HIS A 914 26.17 21.83 -7.49
CA HIS A 914 27.15 21.09 -6.69
C HIS A 914 28.49 20.86 -7.42
N GLY A 915 28.46 20.70 -8.75
CA GLY A 915 29.64 20.41 -9.59
C GLY A 915 30.29 19.03 -9.32
N ASN A 916 31.20 18.62 -10.20
CA ASN A 916 31.84 17.27 -10.14
C ASN A 916 32.60 16.96 -8.84
N LYS A 917 32.96 17.99 -8.04
CA LYS A 917 33.84 17.86 -6.86
C LYS A 917 33.11 17.81 -5.51
N SER A 918 31.83 18.19 -5.45
CA SER A 918 31.06 18.14 -4.20
C SER A 918 30.89 16.71 -3.66
N THR A 919 30.93 16.57 -2.34
CA THR A 919 30.51 15.36 -1.61
C THR A 919 29.02 15.37 -1.30
N VAL A 920 28.34 16.50 -1.46
CA VAL A 920 26.93 16.65 -1.10
C VAL A 920 26.05 16.08 -2.22
N VAL A 921 25.07 15.27 -1.83
CA VAL A 921 24.09 14.63 -2.72
C VAL A 921 22.71 15.05 -2.30
N GLN A 922 21.91 15.54 -3.25
CA GLN A 922 20.55 15.99 -2.99
C GLN A 922 19.55 14.86 -3.23
N CYS A 923 18.67 14.62 -2.26
CA CYS A 923 17.48 13.79 -2.41
C CYS A 923 16.40 14.61 -3.15
N LEU A 924 15.74 13.99 -4.13
CA LEU A 924 14.93 14.70 -5.13
C LEU A 924 13.41 14.49 -4.90
N THR A 925 12.99 13.25 -4.70
CA THR A 925 11.67 12.85 -4.18
C THR A 925 11.49 13.11 -2.68
N TYR A 926 12.47 12.75 -1.84
CA TYR A 926 12.34 12.98 -0.39
C TYR A 926 12.54 14.46 -0.02
N ARG A 927 11.47 15.07 0.50
CA ARG A 927 11.36 16.52 0.74
C ARG A 927 10.78 16.78 2.13
N CYS A 928 11.52 17.49 2.98
CA CYS A 928 11.12 17.71 4.37
C CYS A 928 10.05 18.81 4.51
N PRO A 929 9.17 18.74 5.52
CA PRO A 929 8.24 19.82 5.83
C PRO A 929 8.99 21.04 6.36
N VAL A 930 8.84 22.20 5.72
CA VAL A 930 9.46 23.45 6.18
C VAL A 930 8.60 24.07 7.27
N ARG A 931 9.19 24.29 8.45
CA ARG A 931 8.57 25.08 9.53
C ARG A 931 9.06 26.52 9.48
N LEU A 932 8.15 27.47 9.27
CA LEU A 932 8.47 28.89 9.44
C LEU A 932 8.51 29.23 10.94
N ARG A 933 9.72 29.32 11.51
CA ARG A 933 9.92 29.86 12.87
C ARG A 933 10.04 31.38 12.78
N VAL A 934 9.16 32.09 13.47
CA VAL A 934 9.36 33.51 13.77
C VAL A 934 10.56 33.61 14.71
N ARG A 935 11.73 33.97 14.19
CA ARG A 935 12.86 34.37 15.02
C ARG A 935 12.51 35.71 15.65
N ARG A 936 11.92 35.69 16.85
CA ARG A 936 11.93 36.87 17.73
C ARG A 936 13.37 37.35 17.80
N ARG A 937 13.57 38.66 17.62
CA ARG A 937 14.84 39.32 17.89
C ARG A 937 14.94 39.46 19.41
N THR A 938 15.17 38.33 20.09
CA THR A 938 15.64 38.34 21.48
C THR A 938 16.92 39.15 21.51
N ASP A 939 16.95 40.17 22.34
CA ASP A 939 17.89 41.27 22.17
C ASP A 939 19.34 40.80 22.32
N SER A 940 20.15 41.19 21.35
CA SER A 940 21.52 40.68 21.21
C SER A 940 22.51 41.52 22.01
N THR A 941 22.16 41.82 23.26
CA THR A 941 23.00 42.49 24.26
C THR A 941 23.77 41.46 25.10
N ASP A 942 23.13 40.34 25.42
CA ASP A 942 23.65 39.37 26.39
C ASP A 942 24.56 38.34 25.70
N PHE A 943 25.60 38.86 25.04
CA PHE A 943 26.74 38.08 24.56
C PHE A 943 28.05 38.62 25.18
N SER A 944 27.98 39.01 26.45
CA SER A 944 29.16 39.28 27.27
C SER A 944 29.50 38.07 28.13
N THR A 945 30.78 37.69 28.12
CA THR A 945 31.46 37.02 29.25
C THR A 945 30.71 35.88 29.95
N ALA A 946 30.37 34.82 29.20
CA ALA A 946 30.27 33.50 29.81
C ALA A 946 31.68 33.04 30.19
N THR A 947 32.07 33.24 31.45
CA THR A 947 33.31 32.72 32.02
C THR A 947 33.29 31.19 32.08
N PRO A 948 34.41 30.50 31.85
CA PRO A 948 34.48 29.04 31.97
C PRO A 948 34.48 28.65 33.46
N SER A 949 33.32 28.30 34.01
CA SER A 949 33.18 27.80 35.38
C SER A 949 33.92 26.46 35.55
N GLU A 950 34.93 26.44 36.42
CA GLU A 950 35.94 25.37 36.52
C GLU A 950 35.49 24.13 37.34
N THR A 951 34.26 23.66 37.12
CA THR A 951 33.66 22.59 37.94
C THR A 951 32.96 21.52 37.11
N ASP A 952 33.73 20.71 36.37
CA ASP A 952 33.33 19.32 36.08
C ASP A 952 34.54 18.44 35.66
N LYS A 953 35.13 17.72 36.62
CA LYS A 953 36.26 16.79 36.40
C LYS A 953 35.80 15.32 36.29
N LEU A 954 34.85 15.04 35.39
CA LEU A 954 34.50 13.67 34.99
C LEU A 954 35.45 13.13 33.89
N PRO A 955 35.79 11.82 33.88
CA PRO A 955 36.99 11.34 33.19
C PRO A 955 36.86 11.29 31.66
N ARG A 956 37.77 11.98 30.95
CA ARG A 956 37.78 12.13 29.48
C ARG A 956 38.02 10.84 28.66
N LEU A 957 38.19 9.68 29.29
CA LEU A 957 38.68 8.45 28.63
C LEU A 957 37.63 7.72 27.76
N THR A 958 36.32 7.89 27.99
CA THR A 958 35.26 7.29 27.16
C THR A 958 34.82 8.15 25.97
N ALA A 959 35.08 9.46 26.00
CA ALA A 959 34.65 10.41 24.97
C ALA A 959 35.33 10.21 23.61
N SER A 960 36.52 9.61 23.58
CA SER A 960 37.30 9.35 22.36
C SER A 960 36.74 8.19 21.53
N PHE A 961 36.23 7.14 22.16
CA PHE A 961 35.69 5.95 21.46
C PHE A 961 34.32 6.21 20.85
N ILE A 962 33.42 6.89 21.59
CA ILE A 962 32.06 7.23 21.13
C ILE A 962 32.09 8.17 19.90
N ALA A 963 33.16 8.95 19.73
CA ALA A 963 33.34 9.84 18.58
C ALA A 963 33.39 9.11 17.21
N SER A 964 33.71 7.81 17.19
CA SER A 964 33.80 7.00 15.96
C SER A 964 32.43 6.72 15.32
N ALA A 965 31.36 6.64 16.10
CA ALA A 965 30.02 6.27 15.65
C ALA A 965 29.16 7.47 15.19
N LYS A 966 29.77 8.60 14.83
CA LYS A 966 29.07 9.77 14.29
C LYS A 966 28.35 9.44 12.97
N MET A 967 27.08 9.06 13.07
CA MET A 967 26.12 9.25 11.97
C MET A 967 26.24 10.71 11.52
N VAL A 968 26.57 10.92 10.26
CA VAL A 968 26.62 12.27 9.68
C VAL A 968 25.19 12.83 9.75
N PRO A 969 24.92 13.87 10.55
CA PRO A 969 23.55 14.37 10.68
C PRO A 969 23.10 14.88 9.31
N MET A 970 21.85 14.58 8.92
CA MET A 970 21.24 15.20 7.73
C MET A 970 21.13 16.71 7.96
N GLN A 971 22.15 17.43 7.50
CA GLN A 971 22.35 18.83 7.84
C GLN A 971 21.42 19.70 7.00
N CYS A 972 20.16 19.77 7.44
CA CYS A 972 19.13 20.62 6.86
C CYS A 972 19.61 22.07 6.89
N ARG A 973 20.15 22.54 5.76
CA ARG A 973 20.72 23.89 5.62
C ARG A 973 19.59 24.90 5.81
N PRO A 974 19.62 25.74 6.86
CA PRO A 974 18.54 26.70 7.07
C PRO A 974 18.56 27.72 5.94
N VAL A 975 17.48 27.76 5.15
CA VAL A 975 17.31 28.77 4.09
C VAL A 975 17.09 30.12 4.77
N GLY A 976 18.17 30.90 4.85
CA GLY A 976 18.25 32.18 5.56
C GLY A 976 17.48 33.31 4.88
N LEU A 977 16.16 33.15 4.74
CA LEU A 977 15.24 34.18 4.26
C LEU A 977 15.23 35.37 5.22
N LYS A 978 16.09 36.37 4.96
CA LYS A 978 16.07 37.69 5.59
C LYS A 978 14.83 38.46 5.11
N THR A 979 13.67 38.11 5.64
CA THR A 979 12.40 38.79 5.37
C THR A 979 12.32 40.08 6.18
N SER A 980 12.55 41.23 5.52
CA SER A 980 12.00 42.49 6.05
C SER A 980 10.46 42.44 5.93
N THR A 981 9.78 42.97 6.94
CA THR A 981 8.31 43.10 6.99
C THR A 981 7.76 44.04 5.92
N GLU A 982 8.59 44.90 5.34
CA GLU A 982 8.26 45.88 4.28
C GLU A 982 7.85 45.25 2.93
N LYS A 983 7.88 43.91 2.79
CA LYS A 983 7.78 43.19 1.51
C LYS A 983 6.59 42.24 1.39
N LEU A 984 5.46 42.64 1.98
CA LEU A 984 4.13 42.12 1.61
C LEU A 984 3.73 42.65 0.22
N VAL A 985 2.82 41.98 -0.49
CA VAL A 985 2.48 42.32 -1.89
C VAL A 985 1.87 43.72 -2.00
N PHE A 986 0.93 44.10 -1.12
CA PHE A 986 0.38 45.46 -1.05
C PHE A 986 0.74 46.15 0.27
N SER A 987 1.73 47.05 0.26
CA SER A 987 2.23 47.72 1.47
C SER A 987 1.25 48.72 2.11
N VAL A 988 0.24 49.18 1.35
CA VAL A 988 -0.80 50.12 1.82
C VAL A 988 -1.89 49.36 2.58
N ILE A 989 -2.54 48.40 1.90
CA ILE A 989 -3.57 47.52 2.49
C ILE A 989 -3.03 46.81 3.74
N SER A 990 -1.81 46.26 3.65
CA SER A 990 -1.20 45.59 4.80
C SER A 990 -0.83 46.54 5.95
N ARG A 991 -0.52 47.82 5.70
CA ARG A 991 -0.39 48.82 6.79
C ARG A 991 -1.72 49.05 7.48
N TRP A 992 -2.79 49.34 6.73
CA TRP A 992 -4.12 49.61 7.28
C TRP A 992 -4.66 48.45 8.15
N ILE A 993 -4.45 47.20 7.70
CA ILE A 993 -4.87 45.98 8.40
C ILE A 993 -3.94 45.62 9.58
N LEU A 994 -2.60 45.71 9.43
CA LEU A 994 -1.67 45.20 10.44
C LEU A 994 -1.23 46.21 11.51
N HIS A 995 -1.37 47.52 11.26
CA HIS A 995 -1.00 48.60 12.21
C HIS A 995 -2.19 49.18 12.99
N SER A 996 -3.44 48.70 12.82
CA SER A 996 -4.52 49.09 13.75
C SER A 996 -4.17 48.64 15.18
N PRO A 997 -4.03 49.57 16.15
CA PRO A 997 -3.47 49.25 17.47
C PRO A 997 -4.50 48.64 18.43
N SER A 998 -5.80 48.89 18.23
CA SER A 998 -6.85 48.43 19.15
C SER A 998 -7.19 46.93 18.97
N PRO A 999 -7.28 46.13 20.05
CA PRO A 999 -7.67 44.72 19.94
C PRO A 999 -9.09 44.54 19.41
N ILE A 1000 -10.00 45.49 19.68
CA ILE A 1000 -11.39 45.50 19.17
C ILE A 1000 -11.42 45.37 17.64
N ARG A 1001 -10.63 46.19 16.92
CA ARG A 1001 -10.55 46.11 15.45
C ARG A 1001 -10.02 44.74 14.97
N LEU A 1002 -9.06 44.13 15.69
CA LEU A 1002 -8.59 42.78 15.34
C LEU A 1002 -9.67 41.71 15.55
N HIS A 1003 -10.52 41.86 16.57
CA HIS A 1003 -11.69 40.99 16.75
C HIS A 1003 -12.74 41.21 15.65
N VAL A 1004 -13.05 42.45 15.28
CA VAL A 1004 -13.94 42.77 14.16
C VAL A 1004 -13.42 42.15 12.85
N TRP A 1005 -12.13 42.28 12.54
CA TRP A 1005 -11.51 41.63 11.37
C TRP A 1005 -11.60 40.10 11.39
N ARG A 1006 -11.44 39.47 12.56
CA ARG A 1006 -11.62 38.02 12.72
C ARG A 1006 -13.06 37.57 12.50
N VAL A 1007 -14.04 38.35 12.97
CA VAL A 1007 -15.47 38.08 12.73
C VAL A 1007 -15.81 38.27 11.26
N TRP A 1008 -15.37 39.35 10.62
CA TRP A 1008 -15.55 39.55 9.17
C TRP A 1008 -14.91 38.44 8.34
N ALA A 1009 -13.70 38.01 8.67
CA ALA A 1009 -13.05 36.89 8.00
C ALA A 1009 -13.76 35.54 8.26
N LEU A 1010 -14.41 35.37 9.42
CA LEU A 1010 -15.25 34.20 9.73
C LEU A 1010 -16.56 34.21 8.94
N VAL A 1011 -17.22 35.36 8.80
CA VAL A 1011 -18.45 35.51 8.01
C VAL A 1011 -18.15 35.29 6.53
N LEU A 1012 -17.23 36.08 5.94
CA LEU A 1012 -16.89 35.97 4.52
C LEU A 1012 -16.48 34.55 4.10
N ARG A 1013 -15.72 33.84 4.93
CA ARG A 1013 -15.26 32.48 4.60
C ARG A 1013 -16.36 31.42 4.71
N VAL A 1014 -17.30 31.55 5.65
CA VAL A 1014 -18.41 30.60 5.82
C VAL A 1014 -19.49 30.87 4.79
N THR A 1015 -19.92 32.13 4.67
CA THR A 1015 -20.89 32.56 3.65
C THR A 1015 -20.37 32.29 2.24
N GLY A 1016 -19.09 32.54 1.96
CA GLY A 1016 -18.49 32.24 0.66
C GLY A 1016 -18.60 30.75 0.30
N ILE A 1017 -18.19 29.84 1.19
CA ILE A 1017 -18.30 28.38 0.94
C ILE A 1017 -19.76 27.94 0.78
N LEU A 1018 -20.66 28.38 1.68
CA LEU A 1018 -22.07 28.00 1.62
C LEU A 1018 -22.72 28.49 0.32
N LEU A 1019 -22.45 29.73 -0.10
CA LEU A 1019 -22.91 30.25 -1.38
C LEU A 1019 -22.33 29.48 -2.57
N THR A 1020 -21.03 29.13 -2.56
CA THR A 1020 -20.42 28.31 -3.62
C THR A 1020 -21.06 26.92 -3.71
N ILE A 1021 -21.41 26.28 -2.58
CA ILE A 1021 -22.09 24.96 -2.57
C ILE A 1021 -23.52 25.10 -3.11
N VAL A 1022 -24.28 26.06 -2.57
CA VAL A 1022 -25.66 26.35 -2.99
C VAL A 1022 -25.70 26.68 -4.49
N SER A 1023 -24.77 27.47 -5.01
CA SER A 1023 -24.79 27.93 -6.40
C SER A 1023 -24.53 26.83 -7.45
N PHE A 1024 -24.14 25.61 -7.06
CA PHE A 1024 -24.13 24.44 -7.95
C PHE A 1024 -25.52 23.79 -8.14
N ILE A 1025 -26.48 24.05 -7.25
CA ILE A 1025 -27.85 23.52 -7.39
C ILE A 1025 -28.50 24.18 -8.63
N PRO A 1026 -29.03 23.41 -9.61
CA PRO A 1026 -29.53 23.97 -10.88
C PRO A 1026 -30.58 25.07 -10.72
N ALA A 1027 -31.47 24.93 -9.73
CA ALA A 1027 -32.57 25.86 -9.46
C ALA A 1027 -32.16 27.21 -8.80
N THR A 1028 -30.87 27.45 -8.54
CA THR A 1028 -30.46 28.72 -7.89
C THR A 1028 -30.49 29.93 -8.83
N PRO A 1029 -31.14 31.04 -8.44
CA PRO A 1029 -31.08 32.31 -9.17
C PRO A 1029 -29.65 32.82 -9.38
N LEU A 1030 -29.41 33.46 -10.52
CA LEU A 1030 -28.13 34.08 -10.89
C LEU A 1030 -27.55 34.98 -9.79
N VAL A 1031 -28.41 35.74 -9.08
CA VAL A 1031 -28.02 36.62 -7.97
C VAL A 1031 -27.21 35.90 -6.89
N TRP A 1032 -27.62 34.70 -6.49
CA TRP A 1032 -26.90 33.91 -5.49
C TRP A 1032 -25.57 33.38 -6.02
N ARG A 1033 -25.52 33.00 -7.31
CA ARG A 1033 -24.28 32.58 -7.99
C ARG A 1033 -23.26 33.73 -8.01
N VAL A 1034 -23.68 34.92 -8.45
CA VAL A 1034 -22.85 36.15 -8.48
C VAL A 1034 -22.42 36.55 -7.07
N SER A 1035 -23.32 36.52 -6.09
CA SER A 1035 -22.99 36.79 -4.68
C SER A 1035 -21.92 35.84 -4.15
N GLY A 1036 -22.01 34.53 -4.46
CA GLY A 1036 -21.00 33.54 -4.09
C GLY A 1036 -19.63 33.84 -4.71
N LEU A 1037 -19.59 34.21 -5.99
CA LEU A 1037 -18.34 34.62 -6.66
C LEU A 1037 -17.77 35.92 -6.08
N VAL A 1038 -18.60 36.93 -5.80
CA VAL A 1038 -18.15 38.22 -5.22
C VAL A 1038 -17.60 38.04 -3.81
N VAL A 1039 -18.32 37.34 -2.92
CA VAL A 1039 -17.87 37.07 -1.54
C VAL A 1039 -16.58 36.24 -1.53
N THR A 1040 -16.50 35.21 -2.38
CA THR A 1040 -15.28 34.41 -2.56
C THR A 1040 -14.12 35.26 -3.08
N SER A 1041 -14.36 36.11 -4.07
CA SER A 1041 -13.33 37.00 -4.64
C SER A 1041 -12.80 37.97 -3.59
N VAL A 1042 -13.67 38.66 -2.84
CA VAL A 1042 -13.28 39.57 -1.76
C VAL A 1042 -12.43 38.85 -0.70
N PHE A 1043 -12.82 37.64 -0.30
CA PHE A 1043 -12.04 36.83 0.65
C PHE A 1043 -10.67 36.42 0.07
N CYS A 1044 -10.63 35.90 -1.16
CA CYS A 1044 -9.41 35.40 -1.80
C CYS A 1044 -8.43 36.52 -2.14
N PHE A 1045 -8.88 37.65 -2.69
CA PHE A 1045 -8.03 38.82 -2.95
C PHE A 1045 -7.58 39.50 -1.65
N GLY A 1046 -8.44 39.59 -0.63
CA GLY A 1046 -8.07 40.07 0.71
C GLY A 1046 -6.96 39.22 1.35
N CYS A 1047 -7.05 37.89 1.22
CA CYS A 1047 -5.97 36.98 1.61
C CYS A 1047 -4.71 37.19 0.76
N GLY A 1048 -4.86 37.30 -0.56
CA GLY A 1048 -3.76 37.50 -1.51
C GLY A 1048 -2.96 38.78 -1.27
N ALA A 1049 -3.62 39.87 -0.86
CA ALA A 1049 -2.96 41.13 -0.52
C ALA A 1049 -1.99 41.00 0.67
N MET A 1050 -2.23 40.03 1.56
CA MET A 1050 -1.38 39.71 2.72
C MET A 1050 -0.29 38.66 2.43
N TYR A 1051 -0.16 38.18 1.20
CA TYR A 1051 0.90 37.24 0.83
C TYR A 1051 2.28 37.92 0.92
N HIS A 1052 3.28 37.16 1.34
CA HIS A 1052 4.66 37.64 1.36
C HIS A 1052 5.31 37.47 -0.02
N ARG A 1053 5.76 38.57 -0.62
CA ARG A 1053 6.19 38.61 -2.04
C ARG A 1053 7.31 37.61 -2.36
N GLN A 1054 8.19 37.30 -1.40
CA GLN A 1054 9.22 36.27 -1.58
C GLN A 1054 8.62 34.85 -1.57
N LEU A 1055 7.74 34.50 -0.62
CA LEU A 1055 7.10 33.18 -0.58
C LEU A 1055 6.21 32.94 -1.80
N LEU A 1056 5.48 33.97 -2.25
CA LEU A 1056 4.69 33.91 -3.49
C LEU A 1056 5.59 33.67 -4.71
N ARG A 1057 6.74 34.34 -4.81
CA ARG A 1057 7.71 34.07 -5.89
C ARG A 1057 8.26 32.64 -5.82
N TYR A 1058 8.62 32.14 -4.65
CA TYR A 1058 9.09 30.75 -4.49
C TYR A 1058 8.01 29.71 -4.77
N LEU A 1059 6.73 30.01 -4.48
CA LEU A 1059 5.61 29.14 -4.81
C LEU A 1059 5.34 29.14 -6.33
N VAL A 1060 5.20 30.32 -6.95
CA VAL A 1060 4.85 30.44 -8.38
C VAL A 1060 5.95 29.85 -9.29
N PHE A 1061 7.23 29.91 -8.89
CA PHE A 1061 8.32 29.21 -9.59
C PHE A 1061 8.55 27.76 -9.12
N SER A 1062 7.69 27.21 -8.26
CA SER A 1062 7.70 25.78 -7.90
C SER A 1062 6.92 24.98 -8.91
N PHE A 1063 7.56 24.01 -9.56
CA PHE A 1063 6.89 23.08 -10.48
C PHE A 1063 5.62 22.46 -9.86
N ASP A 1064 5.64 22.10 -8.57
CA ASP A 1064 4.48 21.48 -7.92
C ASP A 1064 3.26 22.41 -7.87
N PHE A 1065 3.46 23.73 -7.81
CA PHE A 1065 2.38 24.72 -7.89
C PHE A 1065 1.93 24.94 -9.34
N VAL A 1066 2.87 25.14 -10.27
CA VAL A 1066 2.56 25.37 -11.69
C VAL A 1066 1.79 24.19 -12.28
N PHE A 1067 2.25 22.97 -12.01
CA PHE A 1067 1.57 21.74 -12.42
C PHE A 1067 0.15 21.67 -11.85
N LEU A 1068 -0.03 21.84 -10.54
CA LEU A 1068 -1.36 21.78 -9.91
C LEU A 1068 -2.30 22.87 -10.41
N SER A 1069 -1.82 24.11 -10.47
CA SER A 1069 -2.59 25.26 -10.96
C SER A 1069 -3.04 25.04 -12.41
N LEU A 1070 -2.18 24.49 -13.28
CA LEU A 1070 -2.54 24.13 -14.64
C LEU A 1070 -3.58 22.99 -14.69
N GLN A 1071 -3.36 21.87 -13.98
CA GLN A 1071 -4.29 20.74 -13.97
C GLN A 1071 -5.68 21.15 -13.47
N PHE A 1072 -5.77 21.91 -12.38
CA PHE A 1072 -7.04 22.42 -11.88
C PHE A 1072 -7.68 23.44 -12.83
N THR A 1073 -6.90 24.36 -13.42
CA THR A 1073 -7.45 25.37 -14.35
C THR A 1073 -8.01 24.71 -15.62
N LEU A 1074 -7.33 23.70 -16.17
CA LEU A 1074 -7.82 22.94 -17.33
C LEU A 1074 -9.17 22.26 -17.02
N ILE A 1075 -9.33 21.64 -15.85
CA ILE A 1075 -10.60 21.00 -15.48
C ILE A 1075 -11.72 22.01 -15.30
N HIS A 1076 -11.45 23.14 -14.65
CA HIS A 1076 -12.48 24.17 -14.47
C HIS A 1076 -12.85 24.77 -15.83
N PHE A 1077 -11.91 24.95 -16.76
CA PHE A 1077 -12.19 25.35 -18.13
C PHE A 1077 -13.04 24.31 -18.89
N CYS A 1078 -12.69 23.02 -18.83
CA CYS A 1078 -13.50 21.95 -19.43
C CYS A 1078 -14.91 21.89 -18.81
N LEU A 1079 -15.03 22.04 -17.50
CA LEU A 1079 -16.33 22.07 -16.82
C LEU A 1079 -17.15 23.30 -17.23
N CYS A 1080 -16.52 24.44 -17.54
CA CYS A 1080 -17.22 25.60 -18.10
C CYS A 1080 -17.77 25.33 -19.52
N ASP A 1081 -17.02 24.64 -20.37
CA ASP A 1081 -17.45 24.35 -21.74
C ASP A 1081 -18.51 23.24 -21.79
N LEU A 1082 -18.42 22.20 -20.94
CA LEU A 1082 -19.50 21.20 -20.77
C LEU A 1082 -20.81 21.83 -20.29
N LEU A 1083 -20.71 22.81 -19.37
CA LEU A 1083 -21.84 23.63 -18.93
C LEU A 1083 -22.28 24.67 -19.99
N SER A 1084 -21.70 24.65 -21.19
CA SER A 1084 -22.02 25.54 -22.32
C SER A 1084 -21.96 27.03 -21.97
N TRP A 1085 -21.06 27.41 -21.04
CA TRP A 1085 -20.91 28.77 -20.51
C TRP A 1085 -22.18 29.38 -19.86
N ASP A 1086 -23.13 28.53 -19.44
CA ASP A 1086 -24.28 28.91 -18.60
C ASP A 1086 -23.84 29.56 -17.28
N THR A 1087 -24.74 30.32 -16.68
CA THR A 1087 -24.68 30.93 -15.34
C THR A 1087 -24.11 30.03 -14.22
N ARG A 1088 -24.18 28.70 -14.33
CA ARG A 1088 -23.49 27.74 -13.44
C ARG A 1088 -21.95 27.90 -13.45
N VAL A 1089 -21.35 28.44 -14.52
CA VAL A 1089 -19.93 28.79 -14.61
C VAL A 1089 -19.47 29.76 -13.53
N VAL A 1090 -20.34 30.63 -13.04
CA VAL A 1090 -20.04 31.54 -11.93
C VAL A 1090 -19.66 30.75 -10.66
N SER A 1091 -20.30 29.59 -10.43
CA SER A 1091 -19.98 28.63 -9.36
C SER A 1091 -18.66 27.91 -9.59
N VAL A 1092 -18.37 27.54 -10.85
CA VAL A 1092 -17.09 26.92 -11.26
C VAL A 1092 -15.92 27.88 -11.02
N VAL A 1093 -16.04 29.15 -11.41
CA VAL A 1093 -15.01 30.17 -11.16
C VAL A 1093 -14.83 30.42 -9.64
N SER A 1094 -15.92 30.39 -8.87
CA SER A 1094 -15.84 30.46 -7.40
C SER A 1094 -15.07 29.26 -6.80
N CYS A 1095 -15.32 28.04 -7.27
CA CYS A 1095 -14.57 26.84 -6.87
C CYS A 1095 -13.08 26.91 -7.27
N TRP A 1096 -12.80 27.40 -8.49
CA TRP A 1096 -11.44 27.61 -9.00
C TRP A 1096 -10.64 28.60 -8.12
N LEU A 1097 -11.28 29.68 -7.66
CA LEU A 1097 -10.69 30.63 -6.70
C LEU A 1097 -10.40 29.97 -5.35
N TRP A 1098 -11.33 29.18 -4.80
CA TRP A 1098 -11.11 28.45 -3.54
C TRP A 1098 -9.91 27.50 -3.63
N ILE A 1099 -9.79 26.74 -4.73
CA ILE A 1099 -8.67 25.82 -4.95
C ILE A 1099 -7.35 26.60 -5.10
N HIS A 1100 -7.32 27.68 -5.87
CA HIS A 1100 -6.12 28.51 -5.99
C HIS A 1100 -5.73 29.21 -4.68
N TRP A 1101 -6.69 29.54 -3.82
CA TRP A 1101 -6.44 30.01 -2.46
C TRP A 1101 -5.81 28.92 -1.57
N ILE A 1102 -6.29 27.67 -1.63
CA ILE A 1102 -5.63 26.53 -0.93
C ILE A 1102 -4.19 26.35 -1.43
N LEU A 1103 -3.97 26.36 -2.76
CA LEU A 1103 -2.63 26.25 -3.35
C LEU A 1103 -1.70 27.38 -2.88
N THR A 1104 -2.22 28.61 -2.75
CA THR A 1104 -1.45 29.79 -2.34
C THR A 1104 -1.41 30.06 -0.83
N PHE A 1105 -2.07 29.23 0.00
CA PHE A 1105 -2.12 29.39 1.46
C PHE A 1105 -0.74 29.40 2.14
N ASP A 1106 0.29 28.81 1.52
CA ASP A 1106 1.68 28.86 1.98
C ASP A 1106 2.33 30.25 1.91
N CYS A 1107 1.81 31.15 1.08
CA CYS A 1107 2.33 32.49 0.91
C CYS A 1107 2.01 33.42 2.08
N MET A 1108 1.04 33.04 2.93
CA MET A 1108 0.62 33.78 4.11
C MET A 1108 1.49 33.38 5.34
N PRO A 1109 2.20 34.30 5.99
CA PRO A 1109 3.02 34.00 7.17
C PRO A 1109 2.19 33.46 8.35
N PRO A 1110 2.73 32.58 9.22
CA PRO A 1110 2.00 32.06 10.39
C PRO A 1110 1.51 33.14 11.35
N SER A 1111 2.25 34.25 11.47
CA SER A 1111 1.83 35.43 12.24
C SER A 1111 0.58 36.11 11.68
N VAL A 1112 0.38 36.10 10.36
CA VAL A 1112 -0.83 36.60 9.70
C VAL A 1112 -1.97 35.60 9.89
N LYS A 1113 -1.73 34.30 9.67
CA LYS A 1113 -2.71 33.22 9.92
C LYS A 1113 -3.26 33.25 11.35
N ALA A 1114 -2.39 33.41 12.35
CA ALA A 1114 -2.76 33.54 13.75
C ALA A 1114 -3.49 34.86 14.09
N LYS A 1115 -3.11 35.98 13.47
CA LYS A 1115 -3.88 37.24 13.57
C LYS A 1115 -5.29 37.07 13.01
N TRP A 1116 -5.46 36.38 11.88
CA TRP A 1116 -6.75 36.18 11.20
C TRP A 1116 -7.58 34.98 11.67
N GLY A 1117 -7.06 34.13 12.56
CA GLY A 1117 -7.78 32.93 13.02
C GLY A 1117 -7.93 31.83 11.96
N LEU A 1118 -7.04 31.80 10.97
CA LEU A 1118 -7.01 30.82 9.88
C LEU A 1118 -6.24 29.57 10.32
N ARG A 1119 -6.95 28.65 10.99
CA ARG A 1119 -6.43 27.33 11.40
C ARG A 1119 -6.32 26.38 10.21
N HIS A 1120 -5.40 25.42 10.28
CA HIS A 1120 -5.24 24.39 9.25
C HIS A 1120 -6.50 23.53 9.04
N SER A 1121 -7.32 23.34 10.09
CA SER A 1121 -8.59 22.62 9.99
C SER A 1121 -9.59 23.25 9.02
N PHE A 1122 -9.56 24.58 8.82
CA PHE A 1122 -10.43 25.25 7.85
C PHE A 1122 -10.01 24.91 6.41
N VAL A 1123 -8.70 24.94 6.13
CA VAL A 1123 -8.15 24.57 4.81
C VAL A 1123 -8.38 23.09 4.51
N LEU A 1124 -8.29 22.23 5.54
CA LEU A 1124 -8.64 20.81 5.46
C LEU A 1124 -10.09 20.61 5.02
N TRP A 1125 -11.06 21.33 5.63
CA TRP A 1125 -12.47 21.21 5.25
C TRP A 1125 -12.73 21.64 3.81
N ILE A 1126 -12.13 22.73 3.32
CA ILE A 1126 -12.29 23.10 1.89
C ILE A 1126 -11.65 22.05 0.99
N ALA A 1127 -10.47 21.52 1.34
CA ALA A 1127 -9.85 20.45 0.56
C ALA A 1127 -10.69 19.15 0.52
N VAL A 1128 -11.39 18.82 1.61
CA VAL A 1128 -12.37 17.70 1.64
C VAL A 1128 -13.59 18.01 0.78
N LEU A 1129 -14.13 19.23 0.84
CA LEU A 1129 -15.22 19.67 -0.04
C LEU A 1129 -14.82 19.63 -1.52
N CYS A 1130 -13.57 19.97 -1.86
CA CYS A 1130 -13.06 19.80 -3.21
C CYS A 1130 -13.01 18.31 -3.63
N VAL A 1131 -12.56 17.40 -2.77
CA VAL A 1131 -12.60 15.95 -3.04
C VAL A 1131 -14.04 15.47 -3.28
N LEU A 1132 -14.98 15.89 -2.42
CA LEU A 1132 -16.41 15.57 -2.58
C LEU A 1132 -16.98 16.15 -3.88
N ALA A 1133 -16.59 17.36 -4.28
CA ALA A 1133 -17.01 17.95 -5.55
C ALA A 1133 -16.49 17.17 -6.77
N HIS A 1134 -15.27 16.63 -6.73
CA HIS A 1134 -14.78 15.74 -7.80
C HIS A 1134 -15.59 14.43 -7.87
N ILE A 1135 -16.01 13.88 -6.72
CA ILE A 1135 -16.89 12.70 -6.67
C ILE A 1135 -18.27 13.03 -7.24
N VAL A 1136 -18.88 14.15 -6.83
CA VAL A 1136 -20.21 14.58 -7.32
C VAL A 1136 -20.19 14.86 -8.83
N VAL A 1137 -19.16 15.55 -9.35
CA VAL A 1137 -19.00 15.76 -10.79
C VAL A 1137 -18.78 14.43 -11.53
N GLY A 1138 -17.97 13.52 -10.98
CA GLY A 1138 -17.78 12.19 -11.57
C GLY A 1138 -19.05 11.34 -11.61
N VAL A 1139 -19.86 11.38 -10.54
CA VAL A 1139 -21.18 10.74 -10.47
C VAL A 1139 -22.16 11.40 -11.45
N GLN A 1140 -22.17 12.73 -11.55
CA GLN A 1140 -23.02 13.44 -12.51
C GLN A 1140 -22.64 13.16 -13.97
N VAL A 1141 -21.35 12.96 -14.28
CA VAL A 1141 -20.92 12.51 -15.61
C VAL A 1141 -21.25 11.05 -15.87
N ALA A 1142 -21.15 10.19 -14.85
CA ALA A 1142 -21.43 8.75 -14.97
C ALA A 1142 -22.93 8.41 -15.06
N PHE A 1143 -23.82 9.24 -14.51
CA PHE A 1143 -25.26 8.92 -14.37
C PHE A 1143 -26.21 10.07 -14.75
N GLY A 1144 -25.72 11.25 -15.13
CA GLY A 1144 -26.56 12.40 -15.48
C GLY A 1144 -27.18 12.30 -16.87
N HIS A 1145 -28.40 12.83 -17.04
CA HIS A 1145 -29.11 12.83 -18.32
C HIS A 1145 -28.29 13.47 -19.45
N ARG A 1146 -28.35 12.84 -20.63
CA ARG A 1146 -27.57 13.15 -21.85
C ARG A 1146 -27.64 14.63 -22.24
N ASP A 1147 -28.80 15.25 -22.11
CA ASP A 1147 -29.05 16.64 -22.53
C ASP A 1147 -28.32 17.68 -21.66
N THR A 1148 -27.79 17.28 -20.50
CA THR A 1148 -27.22 18.19 -19.50
C THR A 1148 -25.72 18.47 -19.67
N LEU A 1149 -25.03 17.69 -20.50
CA LEU A 1149 -23.59 17.80 -20.76
C LEU A 1149 -23.32 17.80 -22.27
N ARG A 1150 -22.87 18.92 -22.82
CA ARG A 1150 -22.48 19.00 -24.24
C ARG A 1150 -20.99 18.72 -24.37
N ASP A 1151 -20.64 17.51 -24.80
CA ASP A 1151 -19.27 17.23 -25.24
C ASP A 1151 -19.00 17.89 -26.60
N ARG A 1152 -17.77 18.36 -26.77
CA ARG A 1152 -17.35 19.21 -27.89
C ARG A 1152 -15.88 18.96 -28.17
N ALA A 1153 -15.46 19.01 -29.43
CA ALA A 1153 -14.04 19.13 -29.74
C ALA A 1153 -13.55 20.55 -29.35
N VAL A 1154 -12.72 20.66 -28.31
CA VAL A 1154 -12.04 21.93 -27.94
C VAL A 1154 -11.09 22.36 -29.05
N LEU A 1155 -10.44 21.37 -29.65
CA LEU A 1155 -9.35 21.53 -30.59
C LEU A 1155 -9.36 20.33 -31.54
N SER A 1156 -9.74 20.57 -32.80
CA SER A 1156 -9.53 19.61 -33.88
C SER A 1156 -8.30 20.02 -34.68
N ILE A 1157 -7.29 19.15 -34.74
CA ILE A 1157 -6.09 19.35 -35.57
C ILE A 1157 -5.97 18.16 -36.51
N GLU A 1158 -5.74 18.43 -37.77
CA GLU A 1158 -5.37 17.43 -38.76
C GLU A 1158 -3.84 17.37 -38.86
N VAL A 1159 -3.25 16.20 -38.66
CA VAL A 1159 -1.80 15.97 -38.77
C VAL A 1159 -1.57 14.70 -39.58
N PHE A 1160 -0.80 14.79 -40.67
CA PHE A 1160 -0.57 13.68 -41.59
C PHE A 1160 -1.87 13.01 -42.10
N GLY A 1161 -2.92 13.81 -42.34
CA GLY A 1161 -4.25 13.33 -42.76
C GLY A 1161 -5.10 12.70 -41.66
N GLN A 1162 -4.56 12.46 -40.45
CA GLN A 1162 -5.36 12.01 -39.31
C GLN A 1162 -5.96 13.20 -38.55
N ARG A 1163 -7.29 13.21 -38.39
CA ARG A 1163 -8.05 14.26 -37.71
C ARG A 1163 -8.19 13.97 -36.22
N MET A 1164 -7.27 14.49 -35.42
CA MET A 1164 -7.34 14.43 -33.96
C MET A 1164 -8.43 15.37 -33.44
N THR A 1165 -9.23 14.91 -32.47
CA THR A 1165 -10.23 15.74 -31.77
C THR A 1165 -10.03 15.64 -30.27
N LEU A 1166 -9.63 16.75 -29.63
CA LEU A 1166 -9.53 16.84 -28.18
C LEU A 1166 -10.90 17.18 -27.59
N ASN A 1167 -11.66 16.15 -27.24
CA ASN A 1167 -13.01 16.28 -26.69
C ASN A 1167 -12.98 16.78 -25.24
N VAL A 1168 -13.89 17.70 -24.89
CA VAL A 1168 -13.96 18.34 -23.56
C VAL A 1168 -14.13 17.28 -22.47
N LEU A 1169 -15.10 16.37 -22.64
CA LEU A 1169 -15.49 15.42 -21.61
C LEU A 1169 -14.37 14.43 -21.28
N SER A 1170 -13.74 13.90 -22.33
CA SER A 1170 -12.59 12.99 -22.25
C SER A 1170 -11.37 13.68 -21.61
N THR A 1171 -11.10 14.93 -22.02
CA THR A 1171 -10.07 15.77 -21.38
C THR A 1171 -10.40 16.02 -19.90
N MET A 1172 -11.66 16.27 -19.54
CA MET A 1172 -12.06 16.49 -18.16
C MET A 1172 -11.90 15.22 -17.32
N LEU A 1173 -12.46 14.09 -17.75
CA LEU A 1173 -12.45 12.82 -17.00
C LEU A 1173 -11.02 12.35 -16.69
N SER A 1174 -10.15 12.37 -17.70
CA SER A 1174 -8.75 11.99 -17.56
C SER A 1174 -7.98 12.91 -16.59
N ARG A 1175 -8.25 14.22 -16.60
CA ARG A 1175 -7.68 15.21 -15.67
C ARG A 1175 -8.30 15.12 -14.26
N MET A 1176 -9.58 14.77 -14.15
CA MET A 1176 -10.33 14.65 -12.90
C MET A 1176 -9.74 13.57 -11.99
N LEU A 1177 -9.33 12.42 -12.55
CA LEU A 1177 -8.62 11.39 -11.79
C LEU A 1177 -7.31 11.93 -11.18
N VAL A 1178 -6.49 12.62 -11.98
CA VAL A 1178 -5.21 13.21 -11.53
C VAL A 1178 -5.45 14.19 -10.38
N THR A 1179 -6.39 15.12 -10.54
CA THR A 1179 -6.68 16.15 -9.53
C THR A 1179 -7.44 15.64 -8.31
N PHE A 1180 -8.27 14.60 -8.44
CA PHE A 1180 -8.86 13.89 -7.31
C PHE A 1180 -7.76 13.28 -6.42
N PHE A 1181 -6.81 12.55 -7.01
CA PHE A 1181 -5.67 12.00 -6.28
C PHE A 1181 -4.81 13.11 -5.64
N TRP A 1182 -4.50 14.18 -6.37
CA TRP A 1182 -3.77 15.32 -5.79
C TRP A 1182 -4.56 16.08 -4.70
N SER A 1183 -5.89 16.10 -4.76
CA SER A 1183 -6.74 16.66 -3.69
C SER A 1183 -6.70 15.77 -2.44
N CYS A 1184 -6.80 14.45 -2.60
CA CYS A 1184 -6.63 13.48 -1.53
C CYS A 1184 -5.23 13.59 -0.87
N ARG A 1185 -4.17 13.81 -1.65
CA ARG A 1185 -2.82 14.14 -1.15
C ARG A 1185 -2.81 15.42 -0.31
N MET A 1186 -3.56 16.45 -0.70
CA MET A 1186 -3.63 17.71 0.05
C MET A 1186 -4.41 17.53 1.36
N VAL A 1187 -5.53 16.81 1.35
CA VAL A 1187 -6.27 16.39 2.57
C VAL A 1187 -5.35 15.60 3.51
N TRP A 1188 -4.69 14.54 3.02
CA TRP A 1188 -3.74 13.73 3.80
C TRP A 1188 -2.61 14.57 4.43
N ARG A 1189 -2.05 15.52 3.66
CA ARG A 1189 -1.04 16.45 4.17
C ARG A 1189 -1.60 17.38 5.24
N LEU A 1190 -2.76 17.99 5.01
CA LEU A 1190 -3.40 18.91 5.96
C LEU A 1190 -3.77 18.21 7.27
N TRP A 1191 -4.19 16.95 7.22
CA TRP A 1191 -4.49 16.10 8.37
C TRP A 1191 -3.26 15.82 9.26
N HIS A 1192 -2.10 15.53 8.66
CA HIS A 1192 -0.91 15.10 9.39
C HIS A 1192 0.05 16.23 9.83
N ARG A 1193 -0.17 17.46 9.37
CA ARG A 1193 0.78 18.58 9.54
C ARG A 1193 0.44 19.50 10.70
N LYS A 1194 1.48 20.07 11.32
CA LYS A 1194 1.33 21.12 12.35
C LYS A 1194 1.09 22.49 11.71
N GLU A 1195 0.38 23.39 12.40
CA GLU A 1195 -0.07 24.69 11.87
C GLU A 1195 1.04 25.66 11.39
N ASN A 1196 2.31 25.34 11.63
CA ASN A 1196 3.47 26.13 11.20
C ASN A 1196 4.24 25.49 10.02
N GLU A 1197 3.71 24.44 9.38
CA GLU A 1197 4.35 23.68 8.29
C GLU A 1197 3.79 24.01 6.91
N LEU A 1198 4.67 24.42 5.98
CA LEU A 1198 4.32 24.81 4.61
C LEU A 1198 3.90 23.60 3.76
N LEU A 1199 2.64 23.61 3.28
CA LEU A 1199 1.90 22.53 2.64
C LEU A 1199 2.49 22.07 1.29
N ILE A 1200 2.84 23.03 0.43
CA ILE A 1200 3.38 22.84 -0.92
C ILE A 1200 4.87 23.18 -0.96
N ILE A 1201 5.32 24.24 -0.27
CA ILE A 1201 6.74 24.61 -0.20
C ILE A 1201 7.47 23.64 0.74
N GLN A 1202 8.15 22.66 0.16
CA GLN A 1202 8.94 21.66 0.89
C GLN A 1202 10.44 21.87 0.73
N GLY A 1203 11.20 21.53 1.76
CA GLY A 1203 12.65 21.66 1.80
C GLY A 1203 13.32 20.51 1.07
N THR A 1204 14.38 20.81 0.32
CA THR A 1204 15.26 19.80 -0.26
C THR A 1204 16.19 19.24 0.82
N VAL A 1205 16.37 17.92 0.83
CA VAL A 1205 17.23 17.23 1.81
C VAL A 1205 18.54 16.90 1.13
N THR A 1206 19.65 17.35 1.72
CA THR A 1206 21.00 17.08 1.24
C THR A 1206 21.76 16.19 2.22
N TYR A 1207 22.49 15.23 1.67
CA TYR A 1207 23.32 14.27 2.40
C TYR A 1207 24.79 14.46 2.03
N VAL A 1208 25.66 14.64 3.03
CA VAL A 1208 27.10 14.78 2.79
C VAL A 1208 27.73 13.39 2.69
N ASN A 1209 28.02 12.93 1.47
CA ASN A 1209 28.73 11.68 1.21
C ASN A 1209 30.22 11.83 1.56
N ASN A 1210 30.50 11.72 2.86
CA ASN A 1210 31.85 11.80 3.41
C ASN A 1210 32.79 10.70 2.90
N ARG A 1211 32.38 9.71 2.08
CA ARG A 1211 33.27 8.63 1.60
C ARG A 1211 34.50 9.15 0.85
N ARG A 1212 34.38 10.22 0.05
CA ARG A 1212 35.55 10.88 -0.59
C ARG A 1212 36.42 11.63 0.41
N LYS A 1213 35.84 12.18 1.48
CA LYS A 1213 36.61 12.83 2.55
C LYS A 1213 37.31 11.79 3.41
N LEU A 1214 36.61 10.80 3.93
CA LEU A 1214 37.17 9.65 4.65
C LEU A 1214 38.29 8.96 3.88
N LYS A 1215 38.11 8.64 2.58
CA LYS A 1215 39.21 8.07 1.79
C LYS A 1215 40.40 9.03 1.70
N ARG A 1216 40.18 10.34 1.54
CA ARG A 1216 41.26 11.33 1.53
C ARG A 1216 41.96 11.44 2.89
N ASP A 1217 41.19 11.55 3.98
CA ASP A 1217 41.67 11.61 5.36
C ASP A 1217 42.44 10.30 5.70
N GLU A 1218 42.04 9.15 5.14
CA GLU A 1218 42.69 7.84 5.25
C GLU A 1218 43.94 7.70 4.37
N ASP A 1219 43.92 8.20 3.13
CA ASP A 1219 45.08 8.26 2.22
C ASP A 1219 46.14 9.24 2.78
N GLU A 1220 45.71 10.36 3.37
CA GLU A 1220 46.57 11.31 4.09
C GLU A 1220 47.09 10.69 5.41
N LEU A 1221 46.27 9.92 6.16
CA LEU A 1221 46.73 9.15 7.33
C LEU A 1221 47.71 8.04 6.95
N LYS A 1222 47.52 7.36 5.81
CA LYS A 1222 48.44 6.36 5.25
C LYS A 1222 49.77 7.01 4.84
N ARG A 1223 49.73 8.22 4.25
CA ARG A 1223 50.94 9.05 4.01
C ARG A 1223 51.61 9.46 5.33
N PHE A 1224 50.87 9.93 6.32
CA PHE A 1224 51.43 10.28 7.64
C PHE A 1224 52.04 9.06 8.34
N LYS A 1225 51.42 7.88 8.25
CA LYS A 1225 51.99 6.63 8.78
C LYS A 1225 53.25 6.19 8.04
N SER A 1226 53.33 6.33 6.72
CA SER A 1226 54.56 5.98 5.96
C SER A 1226 55.71 6.98 6.21
N LEU A 1227 55.40 8.28 6.34
CA LEU A 1227 56.36 9.32 6.74
C LEU A 1227 56.81 9.13 8.20
N GLY A 1228 55.89 8.79 9.11
CA GLY A 1228 56.19 8.42 10.50
C GLY A 1228 57.02 7.14 10.60
N GLY A 1229 56.80 6.17 9.71
CA GLY A 1229 57.63 4.98 9.53
C GLY A 1229 59.06 5.33 9.15
N ARG A 1230 59.26 6.24 8.18
CA ARG A 1230 60.60 6.76 7.85
C ARG A 1230 61.26 7.49 9.03
N ARG A 1231 60.53 8.37 9.75
CA ARG A 1231 61.07 9.00 10.96
C ARG A 1231 61.46 7.97 12.03
N LYS A 1232 60.67 6.91 12.26
CA LYS A 1232 61.03 5.82 13.19
C LYS A 1232 62.20 4.97 12.70
N ALA A 1233 62.38 4.77 11.39
CA ALA A 1233 63.55 4.11 10.83
C ALA A 1233 64.83 4.93 11.05
N SER A 1234 64.81 6.23 10.75
CA SER A 1234 65.93 7.13 11.04
C SER A 1234 66.21 7.25 12.54
N LEU A 1235 65.19 7.29 13.40
CA LEU A 1235 65.38 7.31 14.85
C LEU A 1235 65.99 6.00 15.37
N ARG A 1236 65.63 4.85 14.78
CA ARG A 1236 66.28 3.57 15.09
C ARG A 1236 67.74 3.54 14.65
N GLN A 1237 68.07 4.01 13.44
CA GLN A 1237 69.47 4.13 13.00
C GLN A 1237 70.30 5.08 13.88
N LEU A 1238 69.67 6.11 14.44
CA LEU A 1238 70.32 7.02 15.40
C LEU A 1238 70.53 6.34 16.76
N MET A 1239 69.53 5.61 17.27
CA MET A 1239 69.62 4.89 18.55
C MET A 1239 70.54 3.66 18.50
N THR A 1240 70.70 2.99 17.36
CA THR A 1240 71.72 1.94 17.18
C THR A 1240 73.16 2.47 17.12
N ARG A 1241 73.37 3.78 17.29
CA ARG A 1241 74.69 4.42 17.34
C ARG A 1241 75.12 4.89 18.73
N VAL A 1242 74.34 4.58 19.77
CA VAL A 1242 74.68 4.81 21.17
C VAL A 1242 74.80 3.45 21.86
N GLY A 1243 75.99 3.13 22.38
CA GLY A 1243 76.28 1.84 23.01
C GLY A 1243 75.63 1.66 24.39
N PRO A 1244 75.53 0.41 24.89
CA PRO A 1244 74.87 0.12 26.16
C PRO A 1244 75.80 0.30 27.36
N VAL A 1245 75.30 0.92 28.43
CA VAL A 1245 75.98 0.97 29.73
C VAL A 1245 74.99 0.64 30.85
N VAL A 1246 75.26 -0.48 31.51
CA VAL A 1246 74.86 -0.90 32.87
C VAL A 1246 73.36 -1.01 33.20
N SER A 1247 73.06 -2.20 33.73
CA SER A 1247 71.81 -2.74 34.25
C SER A 1247 71.43 -2.22 35.64
N SER A 1248 70.23 -2.65 36.07
CA SER A 1248 69.85 -3.06 37.45
C SER A 1248 68.79 -2.21 38.17
N VAL A 1249 68.13 -2.86 39.14
CA VAL A 1249 67.16 -2.35 40.13
C VAL A 1249 65.84 -1.79 39.53
N SER A 1250 64.62 -2.33 39.73
CA SER A 1250 63.95 -3.10 40.80
C SER A 1250 63.32 -2.28 41.94
N ARG A 1251 61.98 -2.24 41.96
CA ARG A 1251 61.07 -1.98 43.12
C ARG A 1251 61.04 -0.57 43.76
N VAL A 1252 59.81 -0.18 44.14
CA VAL A 1252 59.45 0.58 45.37
C VAL A 1252 59.92 2.05 45.45
N ALA A 1253 59.24 2.97 46.14
CA ALA A 1253 57.81 3.25 46.37
C ALA A 1253 57.70 4.69 46.94
N ALA A 1254 56.49 5.13 47.29
CA ALA A 1254 56.16 6.26 48.19
C ALA A 1254 56.72 7.67 47.83
N GLU A 1255 55.88 8.64 47.44
CA GLU A 1255 55.11 9.55 48.33
C GLU A 1255 55.91 10.83 48.74
N PRO A 1256 55.34 11.88 49.38
CA PRO A 1256 55.25 13.17 48.68
C PRO A 1256 55.77 14.38 49.49
N ARG A 1257 55.27 15.59 49.15
CA ARG A 1257 55.47 16.92 49.78
C ARG A 1257 56.74 17.67 49.31
N THR A 1258 56.81 19.01 49.26
CA THR A 1258 55.82 20.13 49.32
C THR A 1258 56.46 21.39 48.68
N SER A 1259 55.70 22.50 48.56
CA SER A 1259 56.12 23.94 48.69
C SER A 1259 57.52 24.43 48.23
N SER A 1260 57.70 25.59 47.59
CA SER A 1260 56.77 26.66 47.16
C SER A 1260 57.52 27.83 46.49
N LEU A 1261 56.79 28.66 45.73
CA LEU A 1261 57.02 30.11 45.49
C LEU A 1261 58.24 30.61 44.67
N LEU A 1262 57.90 31.37 43.61
CA LEU A 1262 58.60 32.55 43.06
C LEU A 1262 59.93 32.33 42.26
N PRO A 1263 60.36 33.30 41.42
CA PRO A 1263 59.57 33.91 40.34
C PRO A 1263 60.37 34.16 39.02
N SER A 1264 59.75 34.90 38.10
CA SER A 1264 60.34 35.74 37.03
C SER A 1264 60.68 35.12 35.66
N THR A 1265 60.19 35.82 34.61
CA THR A 1265 60.77 36.10 33.26
C THR A 1265 61.46 35.02 32.42
N ALA A 1266 61.39 35.03 31.08
CA ALA A 1266 60.51 35.64 30.07
C ALA A 1266 60.97 35.14 28.67
N THR A 1267 60.06 35.05 27.67
CA THR A 1267 60.32 34.83 26.20
C THR A 1267 61.20 33.62 25.79
N ASP A 1268 60.83 32.75 24.84
CA ASP A 1268 59.79 32.78 23.78
C ASP A 1268 58.89 31.52 23.79
#